data_AF-A0A0P9Q9P9-F1
#
_entry.id   AF-A0A0P9Q9P9-F1
#
_cell.length_a   1.000
_cell.length_b   1.000
_cell.length_c   1.000
_cell.angle_alpha   90.00
_cell.angle_beta   90.00
_cell.angle_gamma   90.00
#
_symmetry.space_group_name_H-M   'P 1'
#
loop_
_entity.id
_entity.type
_entity.pdbx_description
1 polymer ?
#
loop_
_entity_poly.entity_id
_entity_poly.type
_entity_poly.pdbx_seq_one_letter_code
_entity_poly.pdbx_strand_id
1 'polypeptide(L)'
;MCPRAQRIYTNRVPLMSQDFYLPRTLATNERTFTEHELMSASAYVVVLSEPGGGKSSLLKSLAAQLEVECVTANLFSHVGAETKNSSLVIDAFDELAKIDQVGINRLLAYAKRSAPRHVIISSRSSEWGTSSTKAFEDAFGYTPLVVRLEEFNEAEQRAIFSHHVMDEDFEAFRDELSKFDLESLLPNPQFLKLFADAYIESGRRFRDKNSIFSMAVERLAREVNTSIASKHNSFPVADKVALASEIFAKLLLSGADGVTTSEASETRIFPMLNSVQSNSKNIDILATKLFRPGDHPDLHRPVHKVVAEYCGAFYLVKRIADPQDNLTLPKCFSVIAPNATVRDELRGLIGWMAALGNKDIQNAIIQLDPYAVLANGDPSQLYSSIKRVLIQKLREIEMRDPYFRRGDYGRSFSMAGFFSKDVIDEIRPILSPGEDGHLRDLILELLVSSKEASHLEAELQQILLSTEESQNSRLLASKCLLSIPSFDHMANITLLIAEASHNSLHVASDIITRLYVTPYNHAIALDFLRGCARLYPEGYEQYNPQAASRYFLKRFVEGLNPEIVERLLDDLTFGLVCTCDKQPYECSCRTGVSKIVGLLLDNYFGVVPPPYSPARVWQWVNNLNYYYQKSTQQSAAVKVMRENVELRQGLLALIFTPLTDRETIINTKIHKFDFHSHSGLGLFEEDRQYLADLAFETDNPVLWGTCITLHHKHRTATERGPDPMRQRLRRQASAKPAFMRAWATFARAASELKNMRDLPRNFKRRMARSRKRQALIHEQNIMYVRENRDLIASGTHWACLVRFAELSLMHPDKINEEFGDEEIARTALKNCLGFIAPSVPGLRELAELSCSSKFSRAVQVLHAACILIMADENSLEEVDPSLLRSLRSCINVCYSTVDENARAALKQEIDRIIFAETGAPEAFLREFIEPQLDTPSCVNPDVWLLGNDDAFCELKSKLSMEWLARFDNLNPDTLDTVFDIAAEHGDRAVLEQIIRERTSYWIDRLPETPGDPSIISRCKFWFVRAFYFIEGISSPQWRWLQTDPDLILHLFDRSSLYRRQGHGWPSLTALKTKAVLDAYVEQWPSVDLPDHWGSDSPKSENAYRHIRNLVWSFDSFDPEDAIGPLAELLADPRFNDLHKDLGSIYSGQLRKRSLQNYEAPNSKQISDLLDFDSVATVEGLRQCIIDELYDFQGAIDGGEFNSGARFFEGDKHLNENRCTSIIAERLSLKLVSKDIAITPEHHLKNDKRSDFTAARLINGERRLLVTECGFHAIR
;
A
#
# COMPACT_ATOMS: atom_id res chain seq x y z
N MET A 1 16.09 68.31 -30.74
CA MET A 1 15.07 69.15 -30.06
C MET A 1 14.43 68.30 -28.96
N CYS A 2 14.62 68.73 -27.72
CA CYS A 2 14.14 68.21 -26.42
C CYS A 2 14.28 66.70 -26.10
N PRO A 3 15.38 66.27 -25.43
CA PRO A 3 15.46 64.98 -24.77
C PRO A 3 14.89 65.03 -23.34
N ARG A 4 14.12 63.99 -23.00
CA ARG A 4 13.42 63.77 -21.72
C ARG A 4 14.41 63.47 -20.57
N ALA A 5 14.05 64.02 -19.40
CA ALA A 5 14.81 63.99 -18.16
C ALA A 5 14.85 62.62 -17.47
N GLN A 6 16.01 62.35 -16.86
CA GLN A 6 16.26 61.32 -15.85
C GLN A 6 15.42 61.58 -14.59
N ARG A 7 14.85 60.52 -14.00
CA ARG A 7 14.44 60.52 -12.59
C ARG A 7 15.08 59.34 -11.87
N ILE A 8 15.63 59.69 -10.72
CA ILE A 8 16.45 58.93 -9.78
C ILE A 8 15.61 57.81 -9.13
N TYR A 9 16.13 56.58 -9.14
CA TYR A 9 15.63 55.47 -8.33
C TYR A 9 16.16 55.62 -6.89
N THR A 10 15.26 55.82 -5.94
CA THR A 10 15.53 55.73 -4.50
C THR A 10 15.47 54.27 -4.06
N ASN A 11 16.55 53.80 -3.43
CA ASN A 11 16.69 52.50 -2.75
C ASN A 11 15.48 52.17 -1.86
N ARG A 12 14.75 51.11 -2.21
CA ARG A 12 13.96 50.33 -1.25
C ARG A 12 14.83 49.15 -0.81
N VAL A 13 15.15 49.12 0.48
CA VAL A 13 15.62 47.91 1.18
C VAL A 13 14.57 46.82 0.95
N PRO A 14 14.93 45.60 0.52
CA PRO A 14 13.96 44.53 0.36
C PRO A 14 13.42 44.13 1.74
N LEU A 15 12.09 44.09 1.87
CA LEU A 15 11.42 43.39 2.96
C LEU A 15 11.94 41.95 3.01
N MET A 16 12.34 41.48 4.20
CA MET A 16 12.71 40.09 4.45
C MET A 16 11.54 39.19 4.02
N SER A 17 11.79 38.29 3.08
CA SER A 17 10.80 37.31 2.62
C SER A 17 10.74 36.11 3.56
N GLN A 18 9.50 35.82 3.94
CA GLN A 18 8.93 34.68 4.68
C GLN A 18 9.46 33.27 4.32
N ASP A 19 9.59 32.45 5.36
CA ASP A 19 9.68 30.97 5.45
C ASP A 19 10.68 30.21 4.56
N PHE A 20 11.87 29.92 5.09
CA PHE A 20 12.83 28.96 4.51
C PHE A 20 12.31 27.53 4.56
N TYR A 21 12.05 26.96 3.38
CA TYR A 21 11.62 25.59 3.18
C TYR A 21 12.67 24.79 2.40
N LEU A 22 13.01 23.60 2.90
CA LEU A 22 13.83 22.63 2.17
C LEU A 22 12.91 21.58 1.53
N PRO A 23 13.06 21.32 0.21
CA PRO A 23 12.35 20.24 -0.46
C PRO A 23 12.58 18.90 0.25
N ARG A 24 11.53 18.09 0.36
CA ARG A 24 11.55 16.85 1.12
C ARG A 24 11.65 15.62 0.23
N THR A 25 12.35 14.60 0.73
CA THR A 25 12.37 13.25 0.16
C THR A 25 11.35 12.38 0.87
N LEU A 26 10.63 11.57 0.09
CA LEU A 26 9.63 10.63 0.56
C LEU A 26 10.02 9.22 0.14
N ALA A 27 9.78 8.21 0.97
CA ALA A 27 10.16 6.84 0.72
C ALA A 27 9.00 5.86 0.89
N THR A 28 8.89 4.88 0.01
CA THR A 28 8.27 3.60 0.32
C THR A 28 9.34 2.62 0.81
N ASN A 29 8.96 1.41 1.19
CA ASN A 29 9.93 0.35 1.53
C ASN A 29 10.90 0.03 0.38
N GLU A 30 10.59 0.45 -0.85
CA GLU A 30 11.25 0.00 -2.07
C GLU A 30 11.87 1.15 -2.90
N ARG A 31 11.36 2.38 -2.77
CA ARG A 31 11.74 3.52 -3.63
C ARG A 31 11.63 4.86 -2.90
N THR A 32 12.56 5.77 -3.21
CA THR A 32 12.49 7.18 -2.81
C THR A 32 11.91 8.05 -3.94
N PHE A 33 11.25 9.13 -3.54
CA PHE A 33 10.53 10.08 -4.39
C PHE A 33 10.86 11.50 -3.95
N THR A 34 11.09 12.37 -4.93
CA THR A 34 11.01 13.82 -4.72
C THR A 34 9.55 14.29 -4.72
N GLU A 35 9.28 15.50 -4.20
CA GLU A 35 7.92 16.08 -4.21
C GLU A 35 7.26 16.07 -5.60
N HIS A 36 8.02 16.39 -6.67
CA HIS A 36 7.50 16.39 -8.04
C HIS A 36 7.25 14.98 -8.60
N GLU A 37 8.14 14.03 -8.29
CA GLU A 37 7.97 12.63 -8.72
C GLU A 37 6.78 11.98 -8.04
N LEU A 38 6.53 12.30 -6.76
CA LEU A 38 5.41 11.78 -6.00
C LEU A 38 4.07 12.10 -6.67
N MET A 39 3.90 13.35 -7.10
CA MET A 39 2.69 13.82 -7.80
C MET A 39 2.46 13.11 -9.14
N SER A 40 3.54 12.70 -9.81
CA SER A 40 3.47 11.96 -11.08
C SER A 40 3.25 10.46 -10.87
N ALA A 41 3.55 9.95 -9.68
CA ALA A 41 3.50 8.52 -9.37
C ALA A 41 2.08 8.03 -9.02
N SER A 42 1.29 8.83 -8.31
CA SER A 42 -0.09 8.47 -7.93
C SER A 42 -0.97 9.69 -7.71
N ALA A 43 -2.25 9.57 -8.08
CA ALA A 43 -3.28 10.57 -7.78
C ALA A 43 -3.79 10.50 -6.33
N TYR A 44 -3.62 9.36 -5.66
CA TYR A 44 -4.04 9.12 -4.29
C TYR A 44 -2.80 8.83 -3.44
N VAL A 45 -2.47 9.75 -2.54
CA VAL A 45 -1.22 9.71 -1.76
C VAL A 45 -1.51 9.88 -0.28
N VAL A 46 -0.89 9.04 0.53
CA VAL A 46 -0.92 9.14 1.98
C VAL A 46 0.50 9.37 2.48
N VAL A 47 0.72 10.49 3.17
CA VAL A 47 2.02 10.87 3.73
C VAL A 47 2.05 10.56 5.22
N LEU A 48 2.93 9.65 5.59
CA LEU A 48 3.17 9.24 6.98
C LEU A 48 4.44 9.87 7.51
N SER A 49 4.39 10.37 8.74
CA SER A 49 5.55 10.90 9.46
C SER A 49 5.22 11.04 10.94
N GLU A 50 6.27 11.05 11.76
CA GLU A 50 6.18 11.36 13.18
C GLU A 50 5.80 12.83 13.46
N PRO A 51 5.28 13.14 14.66
CA PRO A 51 5.03 14.51 15.09
C PRO A 51 6.27 15.40 14.96
N GLY A 52 6.11 16.58 14.35
CA GLY A 52 7.21 17.51 14.11
C GLY A 52 8.09 17.17 12.89
N GLY A 53 7.89 16.03 12.23
CA GLY A 53 8.69 15.61 11.06
C GLY A 53 8.55 16.50 9.81
N GLY A 54 7.61 17.46 9.82
CA GLY A 54 7.46 18.46 8.76
C GLY A 54 6.27 18.26 7.81
N LYS A 55 5.33 17.36 8.14
CA LYS A 55 4.11 17.08 7.32
C LYS A 55 3.37 18.34 6.90
N SER A 56 3.00 19.20 7.84
CA SER A 56 2.22 20.40 7.51
C SER A 56 2.97 21.35 6.56
N SER A 57 4.30 21.45 6.67
CA SER A 57 5.09 22.25 5.73
C SER A 57 5.15 21.61 4.35
N LEU A 58 5.30 20.29 4.28
CA LEU A 58 5.22 19.54 3.03
C LEU A 58 3.83 19.67 2.38
N LEU A 59 2.74 19.49 3.13
CA LEU A 59 1.39 19.62 2.59
C LEU A 59 1.13 21.05 2.11
N LYS A 60 1.67 22.08 2.77
CA LYS A 60 1.61 23.46 2.25
C LYS A 60 2.36 23.62 0.94
N SER A 61 3.55 23.02 0.80
CA SER A 61 4.29 22.99 -0.48
C SER A 61 3.46 22.31 -1.58
N LEU A 62 2.91 21.12 -1.29
CA LEU A 62 2.09 20.36 -2.24
C LEU A 62 0.77 21.08 -2.59
N ALA A 63 0.12 21.71 -1.61
CA ALA A 63 -1.08 22.52 -1.81
C ALA A 63 -0.80 23.73 -2.71
N ALA A 64 0.34 24.41 -2.50
CA ALA A 64 0.78 25.50 -3.36
C ALA A 64 1.08 25.04 -4.80
N GLN A 65 1.69 23.86 -4.97
CA GLN A 65 1.92 23.26 -6.30
C GLN A 65 0.61 22.86 -7.01
N LEU A 66 -0.43 22.54 -6.25
CA LEU A 66 -1.75 22.14 -6.73
C LEU A 66 -2.76 23.30 -6.84
N GLU A 67 -2.36 24.52 -6.47
CA GLU A 67 -3.23 25.70 -6.41
C GLU A 67 -4.49 25.49 -5.56
N VAL A 68 -4.38 24.76 -4.44
CA VAL A 68 -5.46 24.52 -3.48
C VAL A 68 -5.05 24.90 -2.06
N GLU A 69 -6.02 25.06 -1.16
CA GLU A 69 -5.76 25.26 0.27
C GLU A 69 -5.61 23.91 1.00
N CYS A 70 -4.72 23.88 1.99
CA CYS A 70 -4.56 22.74 2.89
C CYS A 70 -5.53 22.87 4.06
N VAL A 71 -6.35 21.85 4.30
CA VAL A 71 -7.41 21.84 5.34
C VAL A 71 -7.13 20.74 6.36
N THR A 72 -7.40 20.95 7.64
CA THR A 72 -7.27 19.87 8.64
C THR A 72 -8.40 18.86 8.52
N ALA A 73 -8.13 17.59 8.82
CA ALA A 73 -9.12 16.52 8.76
C ALA A 73 -10.33 16.81 9.66
N ASN A 74 -10.10 17.38 10.85
CA ASN A 74 -11.16 17.74 11.78
C ASN A 74 -12.11 18.79 11.16
N LEU A 75 -11.57 19.86 10.59
CA LEU A 75 -12.36 20.91 9.91
C LEU A 75 -13.09 20.35 8.68
N PHE A 76 -12.39 19.58 7.85
CA PHE A 76 -12.97 18.99 6.64
C PHE A 76 -14.12 18.01 6.94
N SER A 77 -14.08 17.29 8.06
CA SER A 77 -15.15 16.36 8.45
C SER A 77 -16.48 17.07 8.78
N HIS A 78 -16.44 18.37 9.09
CA HIS A 78 -17.61 19.18 9.41
C HIS A 78 -18.06 20.06 8.24
N VAL A 79 -17.12 20.64 7.50
CA VAL A 79 -17.41 21.61 6.42
C VAL A 79 -17.55 20.92 5.05
N GLY A 80 -16.84 19.81 4.82
CA GLY A 80 -16.78 19.14 3.53
C GLY A 80 -16.01 19.93 2.47
N ALA A 81 -16.14 19.54 1.20
CA ALA A 81 -15.52 20.22 0.07
C ALA A 81 -16.47 21.24 -0.57
N GLU A 82 -15.99 22.46 -0.83
CA GLU A 82 -16.78 23.54 -1.44
C GLU A 82 -16.91 23.42 -2.97
N THR A 83 -15.89 22.85 -3.64
CA THR A 83 -15.80 22.74 -5.11
C THR A 83 -15.75 21.30 -5.59
N LYS A 84 -16.50 20.98 -6.66
CA LYS A 84 -16.41 19.68 -7.35
C LYS A 84 -15.20 19.66 -8.29
N ASN A 85 -14.55 18.50 -8.43
CA ASN A 85 -13.40 18.22 -9.28
C ASN A 85 -12.09 18.96 -8.94
N SER A 86 -11.95 19.52 -7.73
CA SER A 86 -10.69 20.10 -7.24
C SER A 86 -9.79 19.04 -6.60
N SER A 87 -8.48 19.31 -6.50
CA SER A 87 -7.57 18.51 -5.68
C SER A 87 -7.87 18.74 -4.19
N LEU A 88 -7.62 17.74 -3.35
CA LEU A 88 -7.80 17.81 -1.91
C LEU A 88 -6.48 17.54 -1.20
N VAL A 89 -6.11 18.45 -0.29
CA VAL A 89 -4.94 18.32 0.57
C VAL A 89 -5.41 18.42 2.02
N ILE A 90 -5.38 17.28 2.72
CA ILE A 90 -5.96 17.11 4.05
C ILE A 90 -4.84 16.79 5.06
N ASP A 91 -4.64 17.65 6.04
CA ASP A 91 -3.64 17.48 7.11
C ASP A 91 -4.23 16.85 8.37
N ALA A 92 -3.41 16.16 9.17
CA ALA A 92 -3.74 15.65 10.49
C ALA A 92 -4.94 14.67 10.53
N PHE A 93 -4.98 13.71 9.60
CA PHE A 93 -5.99 12.63 9.61
C PHE A 93 -5.98 11.84 10.93
N ASP A 94 -4.81 11.68 11.54
CA ASP A 94 -4.62 11.02 12.83
C ASP A 94 -5.37 11.70 13.99
N GLU A 95 -5.70 12.99 13.88
CA GLU A 95 -6.40 13.72 14.94
C GLU A 95 -7.92 13.52 14.86
N LEU A 96 -8.47 13.35 13.65
CA LEU A 96 -9.88 13.02 13.44
C LEU A 96 -10.18 11.56 13.78
N ALA A 97 -9.29 10.64 13.37
CA ALA A 97 -9.48 9.20 13.52
C ALA A 97 -9.65 8.74 14.99
N LYS A 98 -9.17 9.55 15.95
CA LYS A 98 -9.16 9.23 17.39
C LYS A 98 -10.40 9.68 18.16
N ILE A 99 -11.17 10.62 17.60
CA ILE A 99 -12.29 11.27 18.29
C ILE A 99 -13.63 10.71 17.81
N ASP A 100 -13.74 10.36 16.52
CA ASP A 100 -14.98 9.87 15.91
C ASP A 100 -14.67 8.88 14.76
N GLN A 101 -14.81 7.57 15.00
CA GLN A 101 -14.67 6.55 13.95
C GLN A 101 -15.70 6.77 12.81
N VAL A 102 -16.86 7.38 13.12
CA VAL A 102 -17.86 7.80 12.12
C VAL A 102 -17.35 9.01 11.33
N GLY A 103 -16.50 9.83 11.92
CA GLY A 103 -15.84 10.99 11.33
C GLY A 103 -14.91 10.62 10.17
N ILE A 104 -14.20 9.49 10.24
CA ILE A 104 -13.35 8.98 9.14
C ILE A 104 -14.22 8.63 7.93
N ASN A 105 -15.25 7.83 8.13
CA ASN A 105 -16.17 7.43 7.06
C ASN A 105 -16.88 8.65 6.48
N ARG A 106 -17.21 9.63 7.32
CA ARG A 106 -17.79 10.92 6.91
C ARG A 106 -16.81 11.74 6.06
N LEU A 107 -15.54 11.85 6.49
CA LEU A 107 -14.48 12.55 5.75
C LEU A 107 -14.26 11.92 4.38
N LEU A 108 -14.10 10.60 4.32
CA LEU A 108 -13.90 9.86 3.07
C LEU A 108 -15.15 9.96 2.17
N ALA A 109 -16.35 9.92 2.74
CA ALA A 109 -17.59 10.13 2.00
C ALA A 109 -17.71 11.55 1.41
N TYR A 110 -17.34 12.58 2.17
CA TYR A 110 -17.31 13.96 1.67
C TYR A 110 -16.25 14.16 0.59
N ALA A 111 -15.05 13.60 0.79
CA ALA A 111 -14.00 13.63 -0.21
C ALA A 111 -14.46 12.93 -1.50
N LYS A 112 -15.07 11.74 -1.41
CA LYS A 112 -15.64 11.01 -2.56
C LYS A 112 -16.69 11.81 -3.32
N ARG A 113 -17.63 12.47 -2.62
CA ARG A 113 -18.70 13.28 -3.23
C ARG A 113 -18.17 14.44 -4.10
N SER A 114 -16.96 14.90 -3.83
CA SER A 114 -16.33 15.99 -4.58
C SER A 114 -15.67 15.54 -5.90
N ALA A 115 -15.52 14.23 -6.13
CA ALA A 115 -14.83 13.63 -7.28
C ALA A 115 -13.43 14.26 -7.56
N PRO A 116 -12.51 14.20 -6.58
CA PRO A 116 -11.25 14.95 -6.64
C PRO A 116 -10.26 14.37 -7.65
N ARG A 117 -9.46 15.23 -8.30
CA ARG A 117 -8.37 14.80 -9.21
C ARG A 117 -7.19 14.19 -8.46
N HIS A 118 -6.86 14.77 -7.32
CA HIS A 118 -5.82 14.30 -6.40
C HIS A 118 -6.34 14.32 -4.97
N VAL A 119 -5.95 13.33 -4.17
CA VAL A 119 -6.22 13.29 -2.73
C VAL A 119 -4.91 13.02 -2.01
N ILE A 120 -4.45 14.00 -1.24
CA ILE A 120 -3.24 13.92 -0.42
C ILE A 120 -3.65 14.01 1.03
N ILE A 121 -3.41 12.96 1.80
CA ILE A 121 -3.74 12.89 3.22
C ILE A 121 -2.46 12.75 4.04
N SER A 122 -2.31 13.56 5.09
CA SER A 122 -1.26 13.39 6.09
C SER A 122 -1.80 12.62 7.30
N SER A 123 -1.03 11.65 7.79
CA SER A 123 -1.34 10.93 9.03
C SER A 123 -0.05 10.59 9.79
N ARG A 124 -0.17 10.15 11.04
CA ARG A 124 0.94 9.49 11.76
C ARG A 124 1.12 8.08 11.26
N SER A 125 2.37 7.61 11.30
CA SER A 125 2.72 6.21 11.01
C SER A 125 1.92 5.24 11.89
N SER A 126 1.70 5.61 13.15
CA SER A 126 1.00 4.80 14.14
C SER A 126 -0.49 4.61 13.88
N GLU A 127 -1.12 5.57 13.22
CA GLU A 127 -2.57 5.65 13.07
C GLU A 127 -3.05 5.20 11.69
N TRP A 128 -2.14 5.03 10.74
CA TRP A 128 -2.46 4.55 9.41
C TRP A 128 -2.13 3.07 9.27
N GLY A 129 -3.16 2.23 9.40
CA GLY A 129 -3.05 0.78 9.32
C GLY A 129 -3.68 0.17 8.06
N THR A 130 -3.66 -1.16 7.98
CA THR A 130 -4.31 -1.92 6.90
C THR A 130 -5.81 -1.62 6.81
N SER A 131 -6.48 -1.39 7.95
CA SER A 131 -7.89 -1.01 8.01
C SER A 131 -8.15 0.39 7.44
N SER A 132 -7.27 1.36 7.69
CA SER A 132 -7.34 2.72 7.11
C SER A 132 -7.12 2.70 5.60
N THR A 133 -6.12 1.94 5.13
CA THR A 133 -5.90 1.70 3.70
C THR A 133 -7.13 1.05 3.06
N LYS A 134 -7.71 0.04 3.72
CA LYS A 134 -8.91 -0.64 3.23
C LYS A 134 -10.13 0.28 3.19
N ALA A 135 -10.34 1.10 4.22
CA ALA A 135 -11.43 2.09 4.23
C ALA A 135 -11.26 3.14 3.11
N PHE A 136 -10.02 3.55 2.82
CA PHE A 136 -9.71 4.42 1.70
C PHE A 136 -10.00 3.73 0.35
N GLU A 137 -9.58 2.47 0.21
CA GLU A 137 -9.85 1.63 -0.96
C GLU A 137 -11.36 1.45 -1.19
N ASP A 138 -12.12 1.12 -0.14
CA ASP A 138 -13.58 0.98 -0.20
C ASP A 138 -14.26 2.29 -0.61
N ALA A 139 -13.71 3.44 -0.19
CA ALA A 139 -14.23 4.75 -0.55
C ALA A 139 -13.92 5.13 -2.01
N PHE A 140 -12.67 5.02 -2.46
CA PHE A 140 -12.21 5.57 -3.75
C PHE A 140 -12.07 4.53 -4.87
N GLY A 141 -12.05 3.22 -4.56
CA GLY A 141 -11.83 2.15 -5.52
C GLY A 141 -10.37 1.96 -5.94
N TYR A 142 -9.42 2.65 -5.29
CA TYR A 142 -7.99 2.60 -5.58
C TYR A 142 -7.18 2.47 -4.28
N THR A 143 -6.11 1.67 -4.33
CA THR A 143 -5.12 1.60 -3.25
C THR A 143 -4.30 2.89 -3.21
N PRO A 144 -4.24 3.61 -2.09
CA PRO A 144 -3.42 4.81 -1.97
C PRO A 144 -1.94 4.46 -2.00
N LEU A 145 -1.13 5.33 -2.60
CA LEU A 145 0.32 5.27 -2.48
C LEU A 145 0.71 5.79 -1.09
N VAL A 146 1.04 4.88 -0.18
CA VAL A 146 1.48 5.22 1.18
C VAL A 146 2.99 5.47 1.17
N VAL A 147 3.40 6.71 1.45
CA VAL A 147 4.79 7.14 1.51
C VAL A 147 5.14 7.66 2.89
N ARG A 148 6.37 7.42 3.33
CA ARG A 148 6.93 7.94 4.58
C ARG A 148 7.81 9.14 4.28
N LEU A 149 7.71 10.18 5.08
CA LEU A 149 8.61 11.32 5.01
C LEU A 149 9.98 10.92 5.56
N GLU A 150 11.05 11.05 4.77
CA GLU A 150 12.40 10.78 5.29
C GLU A 150 12.83 11.86 6.29
N GLU A 151 13.59 11.45 7.29
CA GLU A 151 14.19 12.37 8.25
C GLU A 151 15.32 13.18 7.59
N PHE A 152 15.68 14.33 8.19
CA PHE A 152 16.76 15.15 7.61
C PHE A 152 18.12 14.47 7.73
N ASN A 153 18.86 14.45 6.62
CA ASN A 153 20.28 14.11 6.63
C ASN A 153 21.13 15.25 7.24
N GLU A 154 22.39 14.97 7.54
CA GLU A 154 23.30 15.93 8.19
C GLU A 154 23.45 17.25 7.40
N ALA A 155 23.46 17.19 6.07
CA ALA A 155 23.58 18.39 5.24
C ALA A 155 22.33 19.28 5.34
N GLU A 156 21.13 18.67 5.34
CA GLU A 156 19.85 19.36 5.52
C GLU A 156 19.70 19.93 6.94
N GLN A 157 20.12 19.18 7.95
CA GLN A 157 20.17 19.64 9.34
C GLN A 157 21.03 20.90 9.48
N ARG A 158 22.25 20.88 8.91
CA ARG A 158 23.16 22.03 8.91
C ARG A 158 22.56 23.23 8.19
N ALA A 159 21.88 23.02 7.06
CA ALA A 159 21.24 24.08 6.29
C ALA A 159 20.09 24.75 7.08
N ILE A 160 19.23 23.97 7.73
CA ILE A 160 18.16 24.51 8.60
C ILE A 160 18.76 25.25 9.79
N PHE A 161 19.76 24.66 10.45
CA PHE A 161 20.41 25.28 11.61
C PHE A 161 21.03 26.63 11.27
N SER A 162 21.82 26.69 10.19
CA SER A 162 22.50 27.92 9.76
C SER A 162 21.54 29.03 9.36
N HIS A 163 20.34 28.67 8.89
CA HIS A 163 19.30 29.64 8.59
C HIS A 163 18.52 30.09 9.84
N HIS A 164 18.27 29.16 10.78
CA HIS A 164 17.50 29.43 12.01
C HIS A 164 18.30 30.24 13.03
N VAL A 165 19.58 29.90 13.21
CA VAL A 165 20.51 30.60 14.12
C VAL A 165 21.73 31.07 13.33
N MET A 166 21.71 32.34 12.92
CA MET A 166 22.81 32.93 12.16
C MET A 166 24.06 33.07 13.04
N ASP A 167 25.23 32.88 12.43
CA ASP A 167 26.57 33.03 13.04
C ASP A 167 26.95 32.03 14.15
N GLU A 168 26.26 30.89 14.26
CA GLU A 168 26.60 29.79 15.20
C GLU A 168 27.18 28.57 14.48
N ASP A 169 27.98 27.78 15.20
CA ASP A 169 28.62 26.56 14.67
C ASP A 169 27.75 25.32 14.92
N PHE A 170 27.30 24.69 13.83
CA PHE A 170 26.51 23.46 13.87
C PHE A 170 27.26 22.30 14.52
N GLU A 171 28.57 22.20 14.31
CA GLU A 171 29.38 21.11 14.87
C GLU A 171 29.47 21.23 16.39
N ALA A 172 29.72 22.44 16.90
CA ALA A 172 29.74 22.70 18.33
C ALA A 172 28.37 22.47 18.99
N PHE A 173 27.27 22.77 18.30
CA PHE A 173 25.91 22.47 18.75
C PHE A 173 25.65 20.96 18.80
N ARG A 174 26.02 20.23 17.75
CA ARG A 174 25.88 18.77 17.66
C ARG A 174 26.71 18.07 18.73
N ASP A 175 27.97 18.48 18.92
CA ASP A 175 28.87 17.96 19.95
C ASP A 175 28.35 18.20 21.37
N GLU A 176 27.63 19.30 21.60
CA GLU A 176 27.01 19.57 22.89
C GLU A 176 25.78 18.67 23.12
N LEU A 177 24.98 18.41 22.09
CA LEU A 177 23.83 17.50 22.18
C LEU A 177 24.22 16.03 22.27
N SER A 178 25.31 15.62 21.62
CA SER A 178 25.82 14.25 21.67
C SER A 178 26.23 13.84 23.08
N LYS A 179 26.64 14.79 23.94
CA LYS A 179 26.88 14.53 25.38
C LYS A 179 25.65 14.03 26.13
N PHE A 180 24.46 14.25 25.59
CA PHE A 180 23.17 13.85 26.19
C PHE A 180 22.43 12.80 25.34
N ASP A 181 23.07 12.20 24.33
CA ASP A 181 22.49 11.31 23.31
C ASP A 181 21.13 11.82 22.75
N LEU A 182 21.06 13.11 22.44
CA LEU A 182 19.91 13.74 21.78
C LEU A 182 20.15 13.98 20.28
N GLU A 183 21.33 13.64 19.78
CA GLU A 183 21.69 13.75 18.36
C GLU A 183 20.72 12.96 17.46
N SER A 184 20.24 11.80 17.93
CA SER A 184 19.27 10.96 17.21
C SER A 184 17.92 11.64 16.94
N LEU A 185 17.63 12.76 17.61
CA LEU A 185 16.40 13.55 17.43
C LEU A 185 16.59 14.76 16.49
N LEU A 186 17.82 15.12 16.15
CA LEU A 186 18.13 16.22 15.21
C LEU A 186 17.59 16.03 13.78
N PRO A 187 17.45 14.80 13.25
CA PRO A 187 16.80 14.60 11.96
C PRO A 187 15.35 15.12 11.92
N ASN A 188 14.71 15.32 13.08
CA ASN A 188 13.40 15.97 13.17
C ASN A 188 13.57 17.51 13.13
N PRO A 189 13.00 18.20 12.12
CA PRO A 189 13.15 19.66 11.95
C PRO A 189 12.76 20.48 13.17
N GLN A 190 11.72 20.03 13.88
CA GLN A 190 11.20 20.77 15.03
C GLN A 190 12.10 20.61 16.25
N PHE A 191 12.60 19.40 16.52
CA PHE A 191 13.57 19.18 17.60
C PHE A 191 14.88 19.91 17.31
N LEU A 192 15.34 19.93 16.06
CA LEU A 192 16.52 20.69 15.68
C LEU A 192 16.38 22.18 16.00
N LYS A 193 15.25 22.81 15.62
CA LYS A 193 14.98 24.23 15.95
C LYS A 193 14.85 24.44 17.46
N LEU A 194 14.11 23.57 18.14
CA LEU A 194 13.87 23.64 19.58
C LEU A 194 15.17 23.53 20.39
N PHE A 195 16.05 22.60 20.02
CA PHE A 195 17.33 22.40 20.68
C PHE A 195 18.34 23.47 20.31
N ALA A 196 18.35 23.95 19.06
CA ALA A 196 19.12 25.12 18.68
C ALA A 196 18.70 26.34 19.52
N ASP A 197 17.40 26.48 19.76
CA ASP A 197 16.88 27.55 20.60
C ASP A 197 17.36 27.41 22.06
N ALA A 198 17.26 26.21 22.63
CA ALA A 198 17.75 25.89 23.97
C ALA A 198 19.27 26.08 24.10
N TYR A 199 20.05 25.75 23.07
CA TYR A 199 21.50 25.83 23.06
C TYR A 199 22.00 27.25 23.27
N ILE A 200 21.36 28.24 22.65
CA ILE A 200 21.73 29.64 22.86
C ILE A 200 21.29 30.12 24.25
N GLU A 201 20.08 29.74 24.68
CA GLU A 201 19.56 30.12 26.00
C GLU A 201 20.42 29.55 27.13
N SER A 202 21.04 28.40 26.91
CA SER A 202 21.93 27.75 27.87
C SER A 202 23.33 28.34 27.95
N GLY A 203 23.63 29.37 27.15
CA GLY A 203 24.99 29.86 27.01
C GLY A 203 25.89 28.82 26.34
N ARG A 204 25.33 28.02 25.42
CA ARG A 204 26.01 27.00 24.61
C ARG A 204 26.47 25.76 25.40
N ARG A 205 25.85 25.49 26.57
CA ARG A 205 26.13 24.31 27.40
C ARG A 205 24.91 23.78 28.11
N PHE A 206 24.64 22.49 27.98
CA PHE A 206 23.51 21.84 28.66
C PHE A 206 23.93 21.17 29.97
N ARG A 207 22.97 21.01 30.88
CA ARG A 207 23.18 20.34 32.18
C ARG A 207 22.61 18.94 32.22
N ASP A 208 21.36 18.79 31.76
CA ASP A 208 20.62 17.52 31.68
C ASP A 208 19.49 17.62 30.63
N LYS A 209 18.89 16.48 30.25
CA LYS A 209 17.85 16.43 29.20
C LYS A 209 16.60 17.24 29.53
N ASN A 210 16.13 17.20 30.78
CA ASN A 210 14.96 17.96 31.22
C ASN A 210 15.24 19.48 31.10
N SER A 211 16.46 19.91 31.43
CA SER A 211 16.88 21.30 31.29
C SER A 211 16.78 21.79 29.85
N ILE A 212 17.04 20.93 28.85
CA ILE A 212 16.96 21.31 27.42
C ILE A 212 15.53 21.72 27.04
N PHE A 213 14.52 20.92 27.41
CA PHE A 213 13.11 21.25 27.15
C PHE A 213 12.64 22.45 27.97
N SER A 214 13.00 22.52 29.26
CA SER A 214 12.70 23.68 30.11
C SER A 214 13.25 24.98 29.51
N MET A 215 14.50 24.96 29.05
CA MET A 215 15.18 26.15 28.50
C MET A 215 14.61 26.55 27.14
N ALA A 216 14.22 25.58 26.31
CA ALA A 216 13.53 25.86 25.06
C ALA A 216 12.19 26.58 25.29
N VAL A 217 11.39 26.10 26.26
CA VAL A 217 10.11 26.70 26.63
C VAL A 217 10.30 28.11 27.20
N GLU A 218 11.30 28.31 28.05
CA GLU A 218 11.64 29.63 28.59
C GLU A 218 12.02 30.62 27.49
N ARG A 219 12.81 30.19 26.49
CA ARG A 219 13.18 31.04 25.36
C ARG A 219 11.97 31.42 24.50
N LEU A 220 11.09 30.46 24.20
CA LEU A 220 9.85 30.71 23.46
C LEU A 220 8.92 31.69 24.20
N ALA A 221 8.92 31.67 25.53
CA ALA A 221 8.17 32.62 26.36
C ALA A 221 8.79 34.04 26.40
N ARG A 222 10.11 34.17 26.20
CA ARG A 222 10.82 35.44 26.11
C ARG A 222 10.59 36.15 24.78
N GLU A 223 10.66 35.41 23.69
CA GLU A 223 10.54 35.97 22.34
C GLU A 223 9.10 36.42 22.04
N VAL A 224 8.97 37.66 21.55
CA VAL A 224 7.69 38.27 21.15
C VAL A 224 7.51 38.10 19.65
N ASN A 225 6.34 37.60 19.24
CA ASN A 225 6.00 37.41 17.84
C ASN A 225 5.65 38.77 17.21
N THR A 226 6.51 39.27 16.31
CA THR A 226 6.37 40.62 15.71
C THR A 226 5.17 40.77 14.79
N SER A 227 4.54 39.66 14.39
CA SER A 227 3.31 39.64 13.57
C SER A 227 2.06 40.00 14.36
N ILE A 228 2.11 39.98 15.70
CA ILE A 228 0.99 40.25 16.59
C ILE A 228 1.24 41.60 17.28
N ALA A 229 0.47 42.63 16.91
CA ALA A 229 0.60 43.96 17.49
C ALA A 229 0.08 43.97 18.95
N SER A 230 0.97 43.98 19.94
CA SER A 230 0.62 44.23 21.36
C SER A 230 1.47 45.37 21.96
N LYS A 231 0.80 46.26 22.70
CA LYS A 231 1.37 47.36 23.51
C LYS A 231 1.12 47.07 25.00
N HIS A 232 2.19 47.03 25.80
CA HIS A 232 2.27 47.19 27.27
C HIS A 232 1.59 46.14 28.19
N ASN A 233 2.35 45.13 28.64
CA ASN A 233 2.73 44.83 30.04
C ASN A 233 3.50 43.49 30.08
N SER A 234 4.80 43.51 30.37
CA SER A 234 5.62 42.29 30.32
C SER A 234 5.50 41.49 31.62
N PHE A 235 4.72 40.41 31.61
CA PHE A 235 4.82 39.37 32.64
C PHE A 235 6.26 38.83 32.73
N PRO A 236 6.73 38.42 33.93
CA PRO A 236 7.91 37.59 34.09
C PRO A 236 7.83 36.32 33.24
N VAL A 237 8.98 35.83 32.76
CA VAL A 237 9.04 34.63 31.90
C VAL A 237 8.41 33.41 32.57
N ALA A 238 8.68 33.23 33.88
CA ALA A 238 8.11 32.12 34.65
C ALA A 238 6.58 32.16 34.69
N ASP A 239 5.98 33.35 34.82
CA ASP A 239 4.53 33.52 34.82
C ASP A 239 3.95 33.24 33.42
N LYS A 240 4.63 33.68 32.35
CA LYS A 240 4.21 33.35 30.98
C LYS A 240 4.19 31.84 30.75
N VAL A 241 5.25 31.14 31.15
CA VAL A 241 5.34 29.68 31.03
C VAL A 241 4.24 29.01 31.84
N ALA A 242 3.99 29.44 33.09
CA ALA A 242 2.91 28.90 33.91
C ALA A 242 1.53 29.07 33.27
N LEU A 243 1.21 30.27 32.77
CA LEU A 243 -0.07 30.56 32.11
C LEU A 243 -0.24 29.75 30.82
N ALA A 244 0.81 29.65 29.99
CA ALA A 244 0.76 28.84 28.78
C ALA A 244 0.61 27.33 29.09
N SER A 245 1.26 26.86 30.16
CA SER A 245 1.20 25.46 30.56
C SER A 245 -0.19 25.05 31.06
N GLU A 246 -0.87 25.93 31.77
CA GLU A 246 -2.28 25.78 32.15
C GLU A 246 -3.17 25.67 30.90
N ILE A 247 -3.02 26.58 29.93
CA ILE A 247 -3.79 26.58 28.68
C ILE A 247 -3.55 25.26 27.92
N PHE A 248 -2.30 24.86 27.75
CA PHE A 248 -1.97 23.62 27.03
C PHE A 248 -2.50 22.37 27.73
N ALA A 249 -2.43 22.28 29.06
CA ALA A 249 -3.02 21.17 29.80
C ALA A 249 -4.53 21.06 29.53
N LYS A 250 -5.25 22.18 29.61
CA LYS A 250 -6.70 22.23 29.40
C LYS A 250 -7.11 21.89 27.97
N LEU A 251 -6.38 22.42 26.97
CA LEU A 251 -6.60 22.12 25.54
C LEU A 251 -6.38 20.64 25.22
N LEU A 252 -5.28 20.06 25.71
CA LEU A 252 -4.96 18.64 25.50
C LEU A 252 -6.07 17.75 26.08
N LEU A 253 -6.42 17.97 27.34
CA LEU A 253 -7.44 17.17 28.02
C LEU A 253 -8.83 17.28 27.35
N SER A 254 -9.18 18.45 26.80
CA SER A 254 -10.44 18.66 26.09
C SER A 254 -10.44 18.21 24.63
N GLY A 255 -9.27 17.91 24.06
CA GLY A 255 -9.12 17.61 22.63
C GLY A 255 -9.34 18.83 21.72
N ALA A 256 -9.02 20.04 22.19
CA ALA A 256 -9.13 21.27 21.41
C ALA A 256 -7.79 21.62 20.74
N ASP A 257 -7.84 22.17 19.53
CA ASP A 257 -6.64 22.47 18.72
C ASP A 257 -5.96 23.79 19.12
N GLY A 258 -6.73 24.69 19.75
CA GLY A 258 -6.30 26.05 20.05
C GLY A 258 -7.34 26.85 20.80
N VAL A 259 -7.17 28.17 20.82
CA VAL A 259 -8.08 29.12 21.44
C VAL A 259 -8.46 30.22 20.45
N THR A 260 -9.62 30.83 20.67
CA THR A 260 -10.05 32.04 19.96
C THR A 260 -10.10 33.26 20.90
N THR A 261 -9.82 34.44 20.36
CA THR A 261 -10.07 35.74 21.02
C THR A 261 -11.42 36.35 20.64
N SER A 262 -12.13 35.77 19.68
CA SER A 262 -13.40 36.27 19.13
C SER A 262 -14.55 35.29 19.40
N GLU A 263 -15.64 35.79 19.98
CA GLU A 263 -16.88 35.03 20.21
C GLU A 263 -17.49 34.53 18.90
N ALA A 264 -17.33 35.26 17.80
CA ALA A 264 -17.88 34.87 16.49
C ALA A 264 -17.20 33.60 15.91
N SER A 265 -16.00 33.27 16.38
CA SER A 265 -15.23 32.11 15.95
C SER A 265 -15.17 31.02 17.03
N GLU A 266 -15.96 31.15 18.10
CA GLU A 266 -16.00 30.17 19.19
C GLU A 266 -16.60 28.85 18.71
N THR A 267 -15.84 27.78 18.89
CA THR A 267 -16.25 26.42 18.59
C THR A 267 -15.71 25.49 19.67
N ARG A 268 -16.11 24.21 19.65
CA ARG A 268 -15.52 23.18 20.51
C ARG A 268 -14.01 22.99 20.23
N ILE A 269 -13.58 23.21 18.99
CA ILE A 269 -12.19 23.05 18.54
C ILE A 269 -11.34 24.27 18.93
N PHE A 270 -11.95 25.46 18.89
CA PHE A 270 -11.37 26.73 19.31
C PHE A 270 -12.24 27.40 20.36
N PRO A 271 -12.16 26.96 21.63
CA PRO A 271 -12.86 27.61 22.73
C PRO A 271 -12.35 29.04 22.96
N MET A 272 -13.21 29.90 23.51
CA MET A 272 -12.80 31.24 23.95
C MET A 272 -11.67 31.15 24.97
N LEU A 273 -10.62 31.98 24.84
CA LEU A 273 -9.49 32.00 25.77
C LEU A 273 -9.94 32.12 27.24
N ASN A 274 -10.95 32.95 27.51
CA ASN A 274 -11.50 33.18 28.84
C ASN A 274 -12.30 31.99 29.39
N SER A 275 -12.69 31.02 28.55
CA SER A 275 -13.32 29.78 28.98
C SER A 275 -12.29 28.74 29.44
N VAL A 276 -11.05 28.89 29.00
CA VAL A 276 -9.91 28.03 29.37
C VAL A 276 -9.18 28.61 30.57
N GLN A 277 -9.10 29.94 30.68
CA GLN A 277 -8.38 30.61 31.75
C GLN A 277 -9.25 31.63 32.50
N SER A 278 -9.31 31.46 33.82
CA SER A 278 -10.19 32.22 34.73
C SER A 278 -9.80 33.70 34.87
N ASN A 279 -8.59 34.10 34.46
CA ASN A 279 -8.06 35.46 34.56
C ASN A 279 -8.10 36.20 33.21
N SER A 280 -9.01 37.17 33.09
CA SER A 280 -9.42 37.87 31.86
C SER A 280 -8.45 38.94 31.31
N LYS A 281 -7.19 38.99 31.75
CA LYS A 281 -6.21 40.04 31.34
C LYS A 281 -5.04 39.55 30.47
N ASN A 282 -5.10 38.32 29.96
CA ASN A 282 -3.91 37.59 29.52
C ASN A 282 -3.71 37.49 27.99
N ILE A 283 -4.34 38.33 27.16
CA ILE A 283 -4.16 38.31 25.69
C ILE A 283 -2.67 38.38 25.28
N ASP A 284 -1.84 39.04 26.08
CA ASP A 284 -0.40 39.17 25.85
C ASP A 284 0.37 37.83 25.84
N ILE A 285 -0.18 36.74 26.39
CA ILE A 285 0.47 35.42 26.30
C ILE A 285 0.48 34.88 24.87
N LEU A 286 -0.56 35.22 24.08
CA LEU A 286 -0.70 34.80 22.69
C LEU A 286 0.31 35.49 21.77
N ALA A 287 0.93 36.58 22.24
CA ALA A 287 2.02 37.27 21.54
C ALA A 287 3.39 36.60 21.75
N THR A 288 3.51 35.56 22.57
CA THR A 288 4.75 34.77 22.72
C THR A 288 4.91 33.78 21.56
N LYS A 289 6.13 33.27 21.34
CA LYS A 289 6.38 32.18 20.37
C LYS A 289 5.91 30.80 20.85
N LEU A 290 5.32 30.69 22.05
CA LEU A 290 4.62 29.48 22.48
C LEU A 290 3.32 29.26 21.68
N PHE A 291 2.78 30.31 21.08
CA PHE A 291 1.58 30.26 20.25
C PHE A 291 1.92 30.64 18.79
N ARG A 292 1.21 30.01 17.86
CA ARG A 292 1.22 30.34 16.44
C ARG A 292 -0.18 30.76 15.98
N PRO A 293 -0.30 31.70 15.02
CA PRO A 293 -1.60 32.04 14.46
C PRO A 293 -2.22 30.83 13.74
N GLY A 294 -3.54 30.70 13.85
CA GLY A 294 -4.37 29.74 13.14
C GLY A 294 -4.76 30.26 11.75
N ASP A 295 -5.81 29.67 11.19
CA ASP A 295 -6.26 29.98 9.81
C ASP A 295 -6.92 31.37 9.74
N HIS A 296 -7.47 31.85 10.86
CA HIS A 296 -7.99 33.21 11.03
C HIS A 296 -7.14 33.98 12.06
N PRO A 297 -7.00 35.32 11.94
CA PRO A 297 -6.22 36.15 12.88
C PRO A 297 -6.58 35.99 14.37
N ASP A 298 -7.83 35.65 14.67
CA ASP A 298 -8.34 35.47 16.03
C ASP A 298 -8.11 34.07 16.60
N LEU A 299 -7.61 33.14 15.78
CA LEU A 299 -7.35 31.76 16.16
C LEU A 299 -5.87 31.61 16.52
N HIS A 300 -5.60 30.94 17.64
CA HIS A 300 -4.24 30.70 18.12
C HIS A 300 -4.08 29.24 18.48
N ARG A 301 -3.00 28.62 18.02
CA ARG A 301 -2.65 27.22 18.30
C ARG A 301 -1.36 27.15 19.11
N PRO A 302 -1.11 26.10 19.89
CA PRO A 302 0.22 25.83 20.40
C PRO A 302 1.23 25.78 19.25
N VAL A 303 2.46 26.26 19.50
CA VAL A 303 3.54 26.25 18.51
C VAL A 303 3.81 24.83 18.02
N HIS A 304 3.73 23.86 18.93
CA HIS A 304 3.90 22.45 18.63
C HIS A 304 3.24 21.56 19.69
N LYS A 305 2.79 20.37 19.28
CA LYS A 305 2.14 19.41 20.18
C LYS A 305 3.06 18.90 21.29
N VAL A 306 4.32 18.56 20.98
CA VAL A 306 5.28 18.09 22.00
C VAL A 306 5.56 19.15 23.07
N VAL A 307 5.59 20.43 22.68
CA VAL A 307 5.74 21.55 23.63
C VAL A 307 4.50 21.64 24.52
N ALA A 308 3.30 21.53 23.94
CA ALA A 308 2.05 21.49 24.71
C ALA A 308 2.01 20.29 25.68
N GLU A 309 2.45 19.11 25.26
CA GLU A 309 2.49 17.90 26.09
C GLU A 309 3.46 18.04 27.26
N TYR A 310 4.68 18.54 27.03
CA TYR A 310 5.65 18.81 28.09
C TYR A 310 5.12 19.83 29.11
N CYS A 311 4.65 20.98 28.63
CA CYS A 311 4.11 22.03 29.49
C CYS A 311 2.86 21.57 30.26
N GLY A 312 1.95 20.85 29.59
CA GLY A 312 0.77 20.28 30.22
C GLY A 312 1.12 19.27 31.30
N ALA A 313 2.09 18.38 31.05
CA ALA A 313 2.59 17.43 32.03
C ALA A 313 3.23 18.14 33.23
N PHE A 314 4.06 19.15 32.97
CA PHE A 314 4.69 19.96 34.01
C PHE A 314 3.64 20.63 34.91
N TYR A 315 2.61 21.22 34.32
CA TYR A 315 1.50 21.83 35.06
C TYR A 315 0.78 20.81 35.95
N LEU A 316 0.38 19.66 35.40
CA LEU A 316 -0.35 18.64 36.14
C LEU A 316 0.50 18.00 37.26
N VAL A 317 1.74 17.62 36.96
CA VAL A 317 2.64 17.02 37.95
C VAL A 317 2.93 17.97 39.10
N LYS A 318 3.14 19.27 38.81
CA LYS A 318 3.37 20.28 39.84
C LYS A 318 2.18 20.42 40.79
N ARG A 319 0.95 20.39 40.27
CA ARG A 319 -0.28 20.45 41.06
C ARG A 319 -0.50 19.18 41.88
N ILE A 320 -0.33 18.01 41.27
CA ILE A 320 -0.45 16.71 41.96
C ILE A 320 0.57 16.57 43.10
N ALA A 321 1.77 17.14 42.92
CA ALA A 321 2.82 17.11 43.94
C ALA A 321 2.57 18.07 45.12
N ASP A 322 1.65 19.04 44.99
CA ASP A 322 1.30 19.97 46.06
C ASP A 322 0.23 19.35 46.99
N PRO A 323 0.55 19.05 48.27
CA PRO A 323 -0.41 18.45 49.20
C PRO A 323 -1.61 19.35 49.53
N GLN A 324 -1.56 20.65 49.22
CA GLN A 324 -2.66 21.59 49.43
C GLN A 324 -3.62 21.64 48.24
N ASP A 325 -3.24 21.07 47.09
CA ASP A 325 -4.10 20.98 45.92
C ASP A 325 -5.01 19.74 46.00
N ASN A 326 -6.27 19.88 45.61
CA ASN A 326 -7.22 18.77 45.60
C ASN A 326 -7.05 17.86 44.37
N LEU A 327 -6.23 18.26 43.40
CA LEU A 327 -5.98 17.49 42.18
C LEU A 327 -5.10 16.27 42.48
N THR A 328 -5.65 15.08 42.26
CA THR A 328 -4.93 13.81 42.42
C THR A 328 -4.67 13.15 41.07
N LEU A 329 -3.70 12.22 41.01
CA LEU A 329 -3.41 11.47 39.80
C LEU A 329 -4.62 10.64 39.28
N PRO A 330 -5.40 9.94 40.12
CA PRO A 330 -6.61 9.25 39.67
C PRO A 330 -7.66 10.18 39.04
N LYS A 331 -7.82 11.41 39.57
CA LYS A 331 -8.71 12.41 38.96
C LYS A 331 -8.24 12.79 37.56
N CYS A 332 -6.93 12.95 37.34
CA CYS A 332 -6.39 13.17 36.00
C CYS A 332 -6.64 11.97 35.08
N PHE A 333 -6.45 10.73 35.57
CA PHE A 333 -6.72 9.52 34.80
C PHE A 333 -8.17 9.36 34.38
N SER A 334 -9.14 9.92 35.13
CA SER A 334 -10.54 9.91 34.71
C SER A 334 -10.82 10.60 33.37
N VAL A 335 -9.89 11.43 32.89
CA VAL A 335 -9.93 12.09 31.58
C VAL A 335 -8.83 11.57 30.65
N ILE A 336 -7.64 11.29 31.18
CA ILE A 336 -6.48 10.86 30.39
C ILE A 336 -6.60 9.39 29.96
N ALA A 337 -7.04 8.54 30.88
CA ALA A 337 -7.09 7.10 30.73
C ALA A 337 -8.43 6.53 31.24
N PRO A 338 -9.57 6.95 30.63
CA PRO A 338 -10.88 6.45 31.03
C PRO A 338 -10.93 4.92 30.87
N ASN A 339 -11.59 4.23 31.80
CA ASN A 339 -11.61 2.75 31.85
C ASN A 339 -10.20 2.11 31.82
N ALA A 340 -9.20 2.78 32.41
CA ALA A 340 -7.79 2.37 32.44
C ALA A 340 -7.15 2.19 31.04
N THR A 341 -7.74 2.77 29.99
CA THR A 341 -7.17 2.79 28.64
C THR A 341 -6.77 4.22 28.31
N VAL A 342 -5.47 4.44 28.10
CA VAL A 342 -4.94 5.77 27.75
C VAL A 342 -5.47 6.22 26.40
N ARG A 343 -5.99 7.44 26.32
CA ARG A 343 -6.35 8.08 25.05
C ARG A 343 -5.10 8.27 24.20
N ASP A 344 -5.13 7.79 22.96
CA ASP A 344 -3.94 7.72 22.11
C ASP A 344 -3.33 9.09 21.81
N GLU A 345 -4.13 10.16 21.79
CA GLU A 345 -3.67 11.54 21.63
C GLU A 345 -2.97 12.13 22.87
N LEU A 346 -3.13 11.50 24.04
CA LEU A 346 -2.56 11.90 25.33
C LEU A 346 -1.38 11.02 25.77
N ARG A 347 -0.97 10.03 24.96
CA ARG A 347 0.22 9.21 25.24
C ARG A 347 1.50 10.04 25.40
N GLY A 348 1.60 11.16 24.68
CA GLY A 348 2.70 12.12 24.84
C GLY A 348 2.70 12.83 26.20
N LEU A 349 1.52 13.27 26.64
CA LEU A 349 1.31 13.90 27.95
C LEU A 349 1.73 12.96 29.09
N ILE A 350 1.28 11.70 29.09
CA ILE A 350 1.64 10.75 30.16
C ILE A 350 3.12 10.36 30.15
N GLY A 351 3.75 10.29 28.97
CA GLY A 351 5.18 10.04 28.87
C GLY A 351 5.99 11.12 29.59
N TRP A 352 5.62 12.39 29.39
CA TRP A 352 6.22 13.51 30.10
C TRP A 352 5.84 13.56 31.59
N MET A 353 4.61 13.19 31.96
CA MET A 353 4.21 13.10 33.38
C MET A 353 5.05 12.06 34.12
N ALA A 354 5.40 10.93 33.49
CA ALA A 354 6.32 9.96 34.08
C ALA A 354 7.74 10.53 34.21
N ALA A 355 8.24 11.23 33.19
CA ALA A 355 9.57 11.83 33.24
C ALA A 355 9.72 12.90 34.34
N LEU A 356 8.68 13.72 34.54
CA LEU A 356 8.69 14.83 35.50
C LEU A 356 8.19 14.42 36.91
N GLY A 357 7.47 13.31 37.00
CA GLY A 357 6.79 12.86 38.21
C GLY A 357 7.70 12.23 39.27
N ASN A 358 7.17 12.13 40.49
CA ASN A 358 7.79 11.37 41.57
C ASN A 358 7.65 9.84 41.33
N LYS A 359 8.22 9.03 42.24
CA LYS A 359 8.25 7.57 42.11
C LYS A 359 6.85 6.94 41.99
N ASP A 360 5.86 7.49 42.69
CA ASP A 360 4.49 6.96 42.69
C ASP A 360 3.76 7.26 41.38
N ILE A 361 3.91 8.50 40.87
CA ILE A 361 3.41 8.89 39.56
C ILE A 361 4.03 8.03 38.46
N GLN A 362 5.35 7.86 38.49
CA GLN A 362 6.07 7.01 37.54
C GLN A 362 5.54 5.58 37.53
N ASN A 363 5.41 4.96 38.70
CA ASN A 363 4.92 3.60 38.81
C ASN A 363 3.48 3.49 38.28
N ALA A 364 2.58 4.38 38.68
CA ALA A 364 1.18 4.36 38.26
C ALA A 364 1.01 4.51 36.74
N ILE A 365 1.78 5.40 36.10
CA ILE A 365 1.74 5.58 34.65
C ILE A 365 2.30 4.36 33.92
N ILE A 366 3.38 3.75 34.42
CA ILE A 366 3.96 2.54 33.84
C ILE A 366 3.00 1.34 33.91
N GLN A 367 2.14 1.27 34.94
CA GLN A 367 1.08 0.25 35.00
C GLN A 367 -0.01 0.46 33.94
N LEU A 368 -0.21 1.70 33.49
CA LEU A 368 -1.23 2.06 32.50
C LEU A 368 -0.73 1.89 31.07
N ASP A 369 0.39 2.54 30.73
CA ASP A 369 0.98 2.45 29.40
C ASP A 369 2.53 2.61 29.48
N PRO A 370 3.25 1.50 29.69
CA PRO A 370 4.71 1.51 29.76
C PRO A 370 5.33 1.86 28.40
N TYR A 371 4.68 1.52 27.28
CA TYR A 371 5.21 1.85 25.96
C TYR A 371 5.18 3.36 25.72
N ALA A 372 4.13 4.06 26.13
CA ALA A 372 4.06 5.52 26.05
C ALA A 372 5.16 6.22 26.88
N VAL A 373 5.53 5.68 28.05
CA VAL A 373 6.63 6.19 28.88
C VAL A 373 7.96 6.08 28.16
N LEU A 374 8.21 4.92 27.54
CA LEU A 374 9.42 4.69 26.74
C LEU A 374 9.45 5.57 25.49
N ALA A 375 8.33 5.64 24.77
CA ALA A 375 8.29 6.24 23.45
C ALA A 375 8.22 7.76 23.47
N ASN A 376 7.43 8.34 24.37
CA ASN A 376 7.15 9.79 24.38
C ASN A 376 7.79 10.54 25.56
N GLY A 377 8.23 9.84 26.61
CA GLY A 377 8.86 10.44 27.78
C GLY A 377 10.39 10.52 27.68
N ASP A 378 11.03 10.77 28.82
CA ASP A 378 12.47 10.65 29.02
C ASP A 378 12.76 9.54 30.05
N PRO A 379 13.00 8.29 29.60
CA PRO A 379 13.27 7.14 30.47
C PRO A 379 14.52 7.32 31.36
N SER A 380 15.39 8.28 31.04
CA SER A 380 16.58 8.56 31.84
C SER A 380 16.24 9.12 33.23
N GLN A 381 15.12 9.84 33.36
CA GLN A 381 14.62 10.45 34.60
C GLN A 381 13.95 9.45 35.56
N LEU A 382 13.74 8.21 35.10
CA LEU A 382 13.11 7.19 35.93
C LEU A 382 14.05 6.73 37.06
N TYR A 383 13.49 6.50 38.24
CA TYR A 383 14.24 5.90 39.34
C TYR A 383 14.73 4.50 38.95
N SER A 384 15.93 4.08 39.40
CA SER A 384 16.51 2.78 39.03
C SER A 384 15.58 1.60 39.29
N SER A 385 14.86 1.60 40.42
CA SER A 385 13.84 0.56 40.73
C SER A 385 12.66 0.55 39.75
N ILE A 386 12.31 1.71 39.18
CA ILE A 386 11.19 1.86 38.24
C ILE A 386 11.59 1.42 36.82
N LYS A 387 12.85 1.62 36.42
CA LYS A 387 13.35 1.13 35.12
C LYS A 387 13.16 -0.39 34.95
N ARG A 388 13.32 -1.17 36.03
CA ARG A 388 13.04 -2.62 36.01
C ARG A 388 11.55 -2.92 35.83
N VAL A 389 10.69 -2.19 36.56
CA VAL A 389 9.23 -2.32 36.43
C VAL A 389 8.78 -2.01 35.01
N LEU A 390 9.40 -1.02 34.35
CA LEU A 390 9.12 -0.68 32.95
C LEU A 390 9.39 -1.88 32.02
N ILE A 391 10.56 -2.51 32.11
CA ILE A 391 10.90 -3.69 31.28
C ILE A 391 9.93 -4.84 31.53
N GLN A 392 9.60 -5.12 32.80
CA GLN A 392 8.65 -6.18 33.16
C GLN A 392 7.27 -5.92 32.58
N LYS A 393 6.79 -4.67 32.66
CA LYS A 393 5.48 -4.28 32.11
C LYS A 393 5.46 -4.30 30.59
N LEU A 394 6.57 -3.95 29.92
CA LEU A 394 6.69 -4.11 28.47
C LEU A 394 6.60 -5.59 28.06
N ARG A 395 7.20 -6.51 28.83
CA ARG A 395 7.06 -7.96 28.61
C ARG A 395 5.62 -8.43 28.79
N GLU A 396 4.94 -7.95 29.82
CA GLU A 396 3.51 -8.23 30.02
C GLU A 396 2.64 -7.74 28.86
N ILE A 397 2.98 -6.58 28.28
CA ILE A 397 2.26 -6.04 27.12
C ILE A 397 2.51 -6.88 25.88
N GLU A 398 3.74 -7.28 25.58
CA GLU A 398 4.03 -8.13 24.41
C GLU A 398 3.27 -9.46 24.46
N MET A 399 3.11 -10.06 25.64
CA MET A 399 2.30 -11.28 25.80
C MET A 399 0.82 -11.07 25.45
N ARG A 400 0.28 -9.85 25.63
CA ARG A 400 -1.13 -9.53 25.33
C ARG A 400 -1.32 -9.00 23.91
N ASP A 401 -0.41 -8.14 23.47
CA ASP A 401 -0.35 -7.51 22.15
C ASP A 401 1.05 -7.72 21.58
N PRO A 402 1.31 -8.85 20.90
CA PRO A 402 2.63 -9.16 20.33
C PRO A 402 3.11 -8.11 19.35
N TYR A 403 2.18 -7.32 18.80
CA TYR A 403 2.46 -6.24 17.87
C TYR A 403 2.19 -4.85 18.45
N PHE A 404 2.37 -4.66 19.76
CA PHE A 404 2.13 -3.37 20.44
C PHE A 404 2.84 -2.16 19.80
N ARG A 405 3.92 -2.40 19.03
CA ARG A 405 4.72 -1.39 18.29
C ARG A 405 4.39 -1.28 16.79
N ARG A 406 3.39 -1.99 16.24
CA ARG A 406 3.16 -2.14 14.78
C ARG A 406 3.16 -0.84 13.96
N GLY A 407 2.84 0.28 14.60
CA GLY A 407 2.78 1.62 14.02
C GLY A 407 4.05 2.49 14.12
N ASP A 408 5.02 2.12 14.95
CA ASP A 408 6.15 2.98 15.37
C ASP A 408 7.52 2.42 14.92
N TYR A 409 7.52 1.55 13.91
CA TYR A 409 8.73 1.02 13.29
C TYR A 409 9.45 2.12 12.50
N GLY A 410 10.45 2.72 13.13
CA GLY A 410 11.23 3.84 12.57
C GLY A 410 11.34 5.06 13.50
N ARG A 411 10.69 5.04 14.66
CA ARG A 411 10.84 6.11 15.66
C ARG A 411 12.22 6.03 16.33
N SER A 412 12.98 7.12 16.29
CA SER A 412 14.21 7.26 17.07
C SER A 412 13.90 7.60 18.53
N PHE A 413 14.62 6.96 19.46
CA PHE A 413 14.48 7.19 20.89
C PHE A 413 15.80 7.73 21.47
N SER A 414 15.71 8.58 22.50
CA SER A 414 16.88 9.03 23.26
C SER A 414 17.00 8.23 24.55
N MET A 415 17.97 7.32 24.62
CA MET A 415 18.12 6.35 25.71
C MET A 415 19.30 6.59 26.64
N ALA A 416 19.98 7.73 26.53
CA ALA A 416 21.09 8.09 27.44
C ALA A 416 20.72 7.81 28.90
N GLY A 417 21.51 6.99 29.60
CA GLY A 417 21.31 6.70 31.03
C GLY A 417 20.12 5.80 31.38
N PHE A 418 19.42 5.20 30.40
CA PHE A 418 18.39 4.19 30.68
C PHE A 418 19.00 2.83 31.07
N PHE A 419 20.00 2.37 30.32
CA PHE A 419 20.67 1.10 30.56
C PHE A 419 21.62 1.22 31.75
N SER A 420 21.12 0.91 32.95
CA SER A 420 21.98 0.67 34.12
C SER A 420 22.30 -0.83 34.21
N LYS A 421 23.34 -1.20 34.98
CA LYS A 421 23.70 -2.62 35.22
C LYS A 421 22.49 -3.48 35.59
N ASP A 422 21.64 -2.94 36.45
CA ASP A 422 20.40 -3.57 36.91
C ASP A 422 19.38 -3.82 35.80
N VAL A 423 19.33 -2.94 34.78
CA VAL A 423 18.47 -3.09 33.60
C VAL A 423 19.07 -4.10 32.63
N ILE A 424 20.41 -4.10 32.47
CA ILE A 424 21.13 -5.09 31.64
C ILE A 424 20.83 -6.52 32.10
N ASP A 425 20.83 -6.76 33.40
CA ASP A 425 20.52 -8.09 33.94
C ASP A 425 19.05 -8.50 33.69
N GLU A 426 18.11 -7.55 33.65
CA GLU A 426 16.69 -7.80 33.38
C GLU A 426 16.41 -8.04 31.89
N ILE A 427 17.17 -7.42 30.97
CA ILE A 427 16.98 -7.60 29.52
C ILE A 427 17.69 -8.83 28.95
N ARG A 428 18.70 -9.37 29.64
CA ARG A 428 19.45 -10.54 29.18
C ARG A 428 18.55 -11.74 28.80
N PRO A 429 17.53 -12.12 29.59
CA PRO A 429 16.60 -13.18 29.21
C PRO A 429 15.85 -12.89 27.90
N ILE A 430 15.50 -11.63 27.65
CA ILE A 430 14.76 -11.19 26.45
C ILE A 430 15.63 -11.31 25.18
N LEU A 431 16.95 -11.24 25.33
CA LEU A 431 17.93 -11.41 24.24
C LEU A 431 18.36 -12.88 24.04
N SER A 432 17.66 -13.83 24.66
CA SER A 432 17.96 -15.26 24.46
C SER A 432 17.46 -15.74 23.10
N PRO A 433 18.17 -16.66 22.42
CA PRO A 433 17.69 -17.25 21.17
C PRO A 433 16.33 -17.93 21.32
N GLY A 434 15.43 -17.72 20.35
CA GLY A 434 14.08 -18.28 20.33
C GLY A 434 12.98 -17.42 20.98
N GLU A 435 13.31 -16.31 21.67
CA GLU A 435 12.32 -15.33 22.12
C GLU A 435 12.07 -14.24 21.04
N ASP A 436 11.54 -14.66 19.87
CA ASP A 436 11.19 -13.75 18.76
C ASP A 436 9.97 -12.88 19.05
N GLY A 437 10.16 -11.55 19.08
CA GLY A 437 9.10 -10.58 19.37
C GLY A 437 9.49 -9.11 19.14
N HIS A 438 8.50 -8.22 19.17
CA HIS A 438 8.69 -6.78 18.97
C HIS A 438 9.47 -6.13 20.12
N LEU A 439 9.38 -6.67 21.35
CA LEU A 439 10.13 -6.16 22.49
C LEU A 439 11.63 -6.43 22.32
N ARG A 440 12.01 -7.61 21.84
CA ARG A 440 13.43 -7.92 21.57
C ARG A 440 14.00 -6.98 20.50
N ASP A 441 13.29 -6.82 19.39
CA ASP A 441 13.70 -5.90 18.32
C ASP A 441 13.78 -4.45 18.83
N LEU A 442 12.83 -4.03 19.68
CA LEU A 442 12.87 -2.73 20.34
C LEU A 442 14.10 -2.59 21.24
N ILE A 443 14.41 -3.57 22.10
CA ILE A 443 15.58 -3.53 22.97
C ILE A 443 16.87 -3.49 22.14
N LEU A 444 16.98 -4.29 21.08
CA LEU A 444 18.14 -4.26 20.19
C LEU A 444 18.28 -2.88 19.53
N GLU A 445 17.21 -2.29 19.02
CA GLU A 445 17.23 -0.95 18.43
C GLU A 445 17.70 0.12 19.43
N LEU A 446 17.21 0.05 20.67
CA LEU A 446 17.61 0.96 21.75
C LEU A 446 19.09 0.77 22.16
N LEU A 447 19.64 -0.44 22.01
CA LEU A 447 21.03 -0.76 22.32
C LEU A 447 22.02 -0.28 21.25
N VAL A 448 21.62 -0.07 20.00
CA VAL A 448 22.52 0.35 18.90
C VAL A 448 23.30 1.64 19.24
N SER A 449 22.67 2.55 20.00
CA SER A 449 23.29 3.84 20.39
C SER A 449 23.89 3.83 21.80
N SER A 450 23.88 2.66 22.47
CA SER A 450 24.21 2.51 23.89
C SER A 450 25.64 1.98 24.07
N LYS A 451 26.41 2.58 24.99
CA LYS A 451 27.77 2.08 25.31
C LYS A 451 27.70 0.76 26.09
N GLU A 452 26.58 0.50 26.72
CA GLU A 452 26.32 -0.68 27.54
C GLU A 452 26.12 -1.95 26.70
N ALA A 453 26.03 -1.84 25.36
CA ALA A 453 25.99 -2.98 24.45
C ALA A 453 27.19 -3.94 24.62
N SER A 454 28.35 -3.42 25.05
CA SER A 454 29.55 -4.24 25.33
C SER A 454 29.34 -5.28 26.45
N HIS A 455 28.33 -5.11 27.31
CA HIS A 455 28.01 -6.08 28.35
C HIS A 455 27.19 -7.29 27.84
N LEU A 456 26.75 -7.27 26.59
CA LEU A 456 25.83 -8.23 25.97
C LEU A 456 26.41 -8.88 24.71
N GLU A 457 27.74 -8.84 24.53
CA GLU A 457 28.43 -9.36 23.34
C GLU A 457 28.05 -10.81 23.01
N ALA A 458 27.98 -11.67 24.03
CA ALA A 458 27.67 -13.09 23.86
C ALA A 458 26.24 -13.31 23.36
N GLU A 459 25.27 -12.63 23.97
CA GLU A 459 23.85 -12.69 23.60
C GLU A 459 23.62 -12.13 22.19
N LEU A 460 24.23 -10.98 21.87
CA LEU A 460 24.15 -10.36 20.54
C LEU A 460 24.77 -11.26 19.46
N GLN A 461 25.91 -11.92 19.74
CA GLN A 461 26.53 -12.85 18.82
C GLN A 461 25.70 -14.12 18.60
N GLN A 462 25.02 -14.63 19.64
CA GLN A 462 24.11 -15.77 19.51
C GLN A 462 22.93 -15.44 18.60
N ILE A 463 22.29 -14.27 18.78
CA ILE A 463 21.20 -13.82 17.90
C ILE A 463 21.69 -13.67 16.46
N LEU A 464 22.85 -13.03 16.26
CA LEU A 464 23.44 -12.80 14.93
C LEU A 464 23.62 -14.11 14.14
N LEU A 465 24.06 -15.18 14.81
CA LEU A 465 24.46 -16.44 14.18
C LEU A 465 23.37 -17.53 14.17
N SER A 466 22.27 -17.38 14.92
CA SER A 466 21.23 -18.40 15.04
C SER A 466 20.29 -18.44 13.83
N THR A 467 20.17 -19.59 13.15
CA THR A 467 19.39 -19.76 11.90
C THR A 467 17.88 -19.62 12.06
N GLU A 468 17.38 -19.79 13.28
CA GLU A 468 15.96 -19.71 13.62
C GLU A 468 15.47 -18.26 13.80
N GLU A 469 16.38 -17.30 13.86
CA GLU A 469 16.08 -15.90 14.16
C GLU A 469 15.64 -15.11 12.93
N SER A 470 14.74 -14.15 13.13
CA SER A 470 14.32 -13.24 12.06
C SER A 470 15.49 -12.44 11.46
N GLN A 471 15.37 -12.11 10.16
CA GLN A 471 16.34 -11.25 9.47
C GLN A 471 16.54 -9.90 10.16
N ASN A 472 15.45 -9.32 10.68
CA ASN A 472 15.47 -8.01 11.34
C ASN A 472 16.27 -8.05 12.66
N SER A 473 16.02 -9.06 13.50
CA SER A 473 16.72 -9.22 14.78
C SER A 473 18.21 -9.47 14.56
N ARG A 474 18.58 -10.29 13.56
CA ARG A 474 19.98 -10.51 13.16
C ARG A 474 20.65 -9.21 12.68
N LEU A 475 19.95 -8.36 11.92
CA LEU A 475 20.44 -7.05 11.48
C LEU A 475 20.58 -6.05 12.64
N LEU A 476 19.65 -6.02 13.59
CA LEU A 476 19.77 -5.13 14.74
C LEU A 476 20.91 -5.57 15.66
N ALA A 477 21.04 -6.87 15.90
CA ALA A 477 22.18 -7.43 16.64
C ALA A 477 23.52 -7.12 15.97
N SER A 478 23.62 -7.20 14.64
CA SER A 478 24.85 -6.81 13.93
C SER A 478 25.17 -5.32 14.13
N LYS A 479 24.16 -4.44 14.08
CA LYS A 479 24.34 -3.00 14.34
C LYS A 479 24.83 -2.73 15.77
N CYS A 480 24.30 -3.42 16.78
CA CYS A 480 24.76 -3.32 18.16
C CYS A 480 26.22 -3.80 18.33
N LEU A 481 26.61 -4.88 17.64
CA LEU A 481 28.00 -5.33 17.68
C LEU A 481 28.94 -4.34 16.99
N LEU A 482 28.49 -3.73 15.89
CA LEU A 482 29.25 -2.71 15.15
C LEU A 482 29.46 -1.41 15.93
N SER A 483 28.59 -1.09 16.89
CA SER A 483 28.77 0.06 17.78
C SER A 483 29.75 -0.21 18.92
N ILE A 484 30.15 -1.47 19.16
CA ILE A 484 31.13 -1.83 20.19
C ILE A 484 32.55 -1.61 19.64
N PRO A 485 33.35 -0.69 20.24
CA PRO A 485 34.70 -0.44 19.77
C PRO A 485 35.58 -1.69 19.88
N SER A 486 36.31 -2.02 18.81
CA SER A 486 37.30 -3.13 18.75
C SER A 486 36.72 -4.55 18.76
N PHE A 487 35.42 -4.74 18.53
CA PHE A 487 34.84 -6.07 18.34
C PHE A 487 35.29 -6.70 17.02
N ASP A 488 35.71 -7.98 17.03
CA ASP A 488 36.15 -8.68 15.82
C ASP A 488 34.98 -9.34 15.08
N HIS A 489 34.60 -8.75 13.95
CA HIS A 489 33.52 -9.25 13.11
C HIS A 489 33.94 -10.34 12.11
N MET A 490 35.24 -10.63 11.96
CA MET A 490 35.73 -11.53 10.91
C MET A 490 35.21 -12.96 11.05
N ALA A 491 35.21 -13.48 12.28
CA ALA A 491 34.70 -14.82 12.56
C ALA A 491 33.20 -14.92 12.23
N ASN A 492 32.42 -13.89 12.60
CA ASN A 492 30.98 -13.84 12.35
C ASN A 492 30.66 -13.75 10.86
N ILE A 493 31.36 -12.90 10.11
CA ILE A 493 31.19 -12.79 8.65
C ILE A 493 31.46 -14.13 7.97
N THR A 494 32.52 -14.83 8.37
CA THR A 494 32.88 -16.14 7.80
C THR A 494 31.77 -17.16 8.01
N LEU A 495 31.18 -17.20 9.22
CA LEU A 495 30.06 -18.08 9.54
C LEU A 495 28.79 -17.71 8.76
N LEU A 496 28.46 -16.43 8.65
CA LEU A 496 27.28 -15.95 7.90
C LEU A 496 27.39 -16.27 6.39
N ILE A 497 28.59 -16.10 5.80
CA ILE A 497 28.84 -16.45 4.40
C ILE A 497 28.76 -17.97 4.20
N ALA A 498 29.25 -18.76 5.17
CA ALA A 498 29.19 -20.22 5.10
C ALA A 498 27.76 -20.77 5.21
N GLU A 499 26.89 -20.15 6.03
CA GLU A 499 25.46 -20.45 6.10
C GLU A 499 24.79 -20.29 4.73
N ALA A 500 25.19 -19.27 3.96
CA ALA A 500 24.73 -18.98 2.60
C ALA A 500 23.20 -18.90 2.43
N SER A 501 22.47 -18.58 3.51
CA SER A 501 21.04 -18.31 3.46
C SER A 501 20.79 -16.88 2.99
N HIS A 502 19.56 -16.62 2.57
CA HIS A 502 19.17 -15.26 2.18
C HIS A 502 19.40 -14.25 3.32
N ASN A 503 18.98 -14.61 4.54
CA ASN A 503 19.06 -13.75 5.71
C ASN A 503 20.51 -13.53 6.15
N SER A 504 21.33 -14.59 6.17
CA SER A 504 22.73 -14.48 6.60
C SER A 504 23.56 -13.62 5.66
N LEU A 505 23.35 -13.77 4.35
CA LEU A 505 24.04 -12.97 3.34
C LEU A 505 23.59 -11.51 3.35
N HIS A 506 22.30 -11.24 3.59
CA HIS A 506 21.82 -9.87 3.77
C HIS A 506 22.53 -9.19 4.96
N VAL A 507 22.60 -9.86 6.11
CA VAL A 507 23.30 -9.34 7.30
C VAL A 507 24.79 -9.17 7.07
N ALA A 508 25.44 -10.16 6.43
CA ALA A 508 26.86 -10.07 6.07
C ALA A 508 27.13 -8.87 5.16
N SER A 509 26.23 -8.57 4.22
CA SER A 509 26.38 -7.42 3.33
C SER A 509 26.40 -6.08 4.07
N ASP A 510 25.57 -5.90 5.11
CA ASP A 510 25.53 -4.66 5.90
C ASP A 510 26.83 -4.50 6.72
N ILE A 511 27.33 -5.58 7.33
CA ILE A 511 28.60 -5.58 8.06
C ILE A 511 29.78 -5.26 7.12
N ILE A 512 29.85 -5.92 5.95
CA ILE A 512 30.92 -5.71 4.97
C ILE A 512 30.87 -4.27 4.44
N THR A 513 29.68 -3.75 4.15
CA THR A 513 29.49 -2.38 3.64
C THR A 513 30.04 -1.34 4.61
N ARG A 514 29.79 -1.51 5.91
CA ARG A 514 30.19 -0.54 6.96
C ARG A 514 31.66 -0.62 7.32
N LEU A 515 32.24 -1.82 7.40
CA LEU A 515 33.61 -2.01 7.88
C LEU A 515 34.66 -2.12 6.76
N TYR A 516 34.28 -2.71 5.62
CA TYR A 516 35.25 -3.24 4.65
C TYR A 516 35.06 -2.72 3.22
N VAL A 517 34.22 -1.71 2.99
CA VAL A 517 34.28 -0.93 1.74
C VAL A 517 35.52 -0.03 1.76
N THR A 518 35.81 0.55 2.93
CA THR A 518 36.98 1.40 3.20
C THR A 518 37.39 1.20 4.66
N PRO A 519 38.41 0.36 4.97
CA PRO A 519 39.38 -0.29 4.08
C PRO A 519 38.84 -1.52 3.31
N TYR A 520 39.14 -1.62 2.01
CA TYR A 520 38.66 -2.71 1.16
C TYR A 520 39.29 -4.08 1.51
N ASN A 521 38.46 -5.10 1.78
CA ASN A 521 38.90 -6.50 1.93
C ASN A 521 38.42 -7.39 0.77
N HIS A 522 39.32 -7.66 -0.18
CA HIS A 522 39.02 -8.40 -1.40
C HIS A 522 38.57 -9.85 -1.15
N ALA A 523 39.22 -10.58 -0.25
CA ALA A 523 38.94 -11.99 -0.02
C ALA A 523 37.50 -12.19 0.51
N ILE A 524 37.10 -11.37 1.47
CA ILE A 524 35.75 -11.40 2.05
C ILE A 524 34.70 -11.07 0.99
N ALA A 525 34.90 -10.00 0.22
CA ALA A 525 33.95 -9.58 -0.81
C ALA A 525 33.78 -10.67 -1.89
N LEU A 526 34.86 -11.34 -2.27
CA LEU A 526 34.83 -12.44 -3.22
C LEU A 526 34.05 -13.65 -2.68
N ASP A 527 34.32 -14.07 -1.44
CA ASP A 527 33.62 -15.19 -0.80
C ASP A 527 32.13 -14.89 -0.58
N PHE A 528 31.81 -13.66 -0.18
CA PHE A 528 30.44 -13.18 -0.04
C PHE A 528 29.67 -13.25 -1.37
N LEU A 529 30.25 -12.73 -2.47
CA LEU A 529 29.62 -12.76 -3.79
C LEU A 529 29.46 -14.19 -4.33
N ARG A 530 30.39 -15.09 -4.02
CA ARG A 530 30.27 -16.53 -4.31
C ARG A 530 29.15 -17.19 -3.50
N GLY A 531 28.98 -16.81 -2.24
CA GLY A 531 27.82 -17.21 -1.42
C GLY A 531 26.51 -16.75 -2.05
N CYS A 532 26.43 -15.48 -2.46
CA CYS A 532 25.23 -14.90 -3.09
C CYS A 532 24.88 -15.52 -4.44
N ALA A 533 25.86 -16.03 -5.18
CA ALA A 533 25.61 -16.78 -6.41
C ALA A 533 24.72 -18.02 -6.17
N ARG A 534 24.76 -18.63 -4.98
CA ARG A 534 23.93 -19.80 -4.63
C ARG A 534 22.46 -19.47 -4.39
N LEU A 535 22.12 -18.19 -4.21
CA LEU A 535 20.73 -17.76 -4.05
C LEU A 535 19.93 -17.87 -5.35
N TYR A 536 20.59 -17.98 -6.51
CA TYR A 536 19.89 -18.07 -7.79
C TYR A 536 19.39 -19.49 -8.07
N PRO A 537 18.12 -19.66 -8.50
CA PRO A 537 17.54 -20.98 -8.75
C PRO A 537 18.23 -21.68 -9.93
N GLU A 538 18.14 -23.00 -9.93
CA GLU A 538 18.64 -23.83 -11.03
C GLU A 538 17.56 -24.00 -12.11
N GLY A 539 17.89 -23.72 -13.38
CA GLY A 539 16.99 -23.99 -14.51
C GLY A 539 16.03 -22.86 -14.90
N TYR A 540 15.00 -23.24 -15.68
CA TYR A 540 13.93 -22.38 -16.21
C TYR A 540 12.73 -22.26 -15.25
N GLU A 541 12.95 -22.24 -13.93
CA GLU A 541 11.87 -21.93 -12.99
C GLU A 541 11.38 -20.49 -13.26
N GLN A 542 10.13 -20.38 -13.72
CA GLN A 542 9.56 -19.16 -14.28
C GLN A 542 9.19 -18.09 -13.25
N TYR A 543 9.33 -18.38 -11.96
CA TYR A 543 9.06 -17.41 -10.91
C TYR A 543 9.81 -17.79 -9.65
N ASN A 544 10.82 -16.99 -9.27
CA ASN A 544 11.41 -17.06 -7.95
C ASN A 544 11.03 -15.78 -7.20
N PRO A 545 10.08 -15.83 -6.25
CA PRO A 545 9.62 -14.67 -5.48
C PRO A 545 10.74 -13.96 -4.71
N GLN A 546 11.88 -14.63 -4.49
CA GLN A 546 13.07 -14.05 -3.86
C GLN A 546 13.87 -13.11 -4.79
N ALA A 547 13.41 -12.81 -5.99
CA ALA A 547 14.07 -11.82 -6.86
C ALA A 547 14.05 -10.41 -6.22
N ALA A 548 12.98 -10.05 -5.52
CA ALA A 548 12.87 -8.79 -4.77
C ALA A 548 13.74 -8.79 -3.50
N SER A 549 13.86 -9.94 -2.84
CA SER A 549 14.61 -10.06 -1.59
C SER A 549 16.12 -9.80 -1.78
N ARG A 550 16.67 -9.95 -3.00
CA ARG A 550 18.10 -9.79 -3.30
C ARG A 550 18.54 -8.34 -3.56
N TYR A 551 17.70 -7.34 -3.28
CA TYR A 551 18.02 -5.92 -3.53
C TYR A 551 19.28 -5.45 -2.77
N PHE A 552 19.54 -5.98 -1.58
CA PHE A 552 20.75 -5.68 -0.80
C PHE A 552 22.04 -5.89 -1.60
N LEU A 553 22.03 -6.85 -2.52
CA LEU A 553 23.16 -7.18 -3.37
C LEU A 553 23.43 -6.09 -4.42
N LYS A 554 22.37 -5.49 -4.95
CA LYS A 554 22.48 -4.35 -5.86
C LYS A 554 23.06 -3.14 -5.12
N ARG A 555 22.53 -2.83 -3.94
CA ARG A 555 23.02 -1.74 -3.08
C ARG A 555 24.48 -1.93 -2.68
N PHE A 556 24.88 -3.16 -2.34
CA PHE A 556 26.27 -3.50 -2.06
C PHE A 556 27.19 -3.20 -3.26
N VAL A 557 26.80 -3.67 -4.46
CA VAL A 557 27.58 -3.46 -5.69
C VAL A 557 27.65 -1.98 -6.09
N GLU A 558 26.57 -1.22 -5.92
CA GLU A 558 26.54 0.22 -6.19
C GLU A 558 27.51 1.02 -5.30
N GLY A 559 27.83 0.53 -4.10
CA GLY A 559 28.80 1.15 -3.19
C GLY A 559 30.27 0.85 -3.49
N LEU A 560 30.58 -0.01 -4.47
CA LEU A 560 31.95 -0.39 -4.80
C LEU A 560 32.59 0.60 -5.79
N ASN A 561 33.88 0.89 -5.61
CA ASN A 561 34.67 1.66 -6.56
C ASN A 561 34.94 0.82 -7.84
N PRO A 562 34.89 1.41 -9.05
CA PRO A 562 35.31 0.77 -10.30
C PRO A 562 36.55 -0.13 -10.25
N GLU A 563 37.64 0.29 -9.57
CA GLU A 563 38.87 -0.51 -9.46
C GLU A 563 38.64 -1.84 -8.71
N ILE A 564 37.81 -1.80 -7.68
CA ILE A 564 37.41 -2.97 -6.90
C ILE A 564 36.52 -3.88 -7.75
N VAL A 565 35.57 -3.30 -8.48
CA VAL A 565 34.65 -4.02 -9.36
C VAL A 565 35.42 -4.75 -10.45
N GLU A 566 36.42 -4.12 -11.08
CA GLU A 566 37.27 -4.77 -12.06
C GLU A 566 37.99 -6.01 -11.50
N ARG A 567 38.57 -5.89 -10.30
CA ARG A 567 39.27 -7.01 -9.66
C ARG A 567 38.32 -8.17 -9.32
N LEU A 568 37.13 -7.85 -8.80
CA LEU A 568 36.10 -8.85 -8.52
C LEU A 568 35.58 -9.53 -9.79
N LEU A 569 35.43 -8.78 -10.89
CA LEU A 569 35.08 -9.33 -12.20
C LEU A 569 36.16 -10.31 -12.69
N ASP A 570 37.45 -9.94 -12.55
CA ASP A 570 38.57 -10.81 -12.91
C ASP A 570 38.52 -12.12 -12.10
N ASP A 571 38.40 -12.05 -10.77
CA ASP A 571 38.45 -13.22 -9.89
C ASP A 571 37.19 -14.11 -9.88
N LEU A 572 36.00 -13.55 -10.16
CA LEU A 572 34.76 -14.34 -10.30
C LEU A 572 34.68 -15.07 -11.64
N THR A 573 35.31 -14.54 -12.68
CA THR A 573 35.27 -15.11 -14.04
C THR A 573 36.49 -15.97 -14.35
N PHE A 574 37.58 -15.81 -13.58
CA PHE A 574 38.76 -16.65 -13.68
C PHE A 574 38.42 -18.14 -13.47
N GLY A 575 38.68 -18.96 -14.49
CA GLY A 575 38.43 -20.40 -14.42
C GLY A 575 36.96 -20.82 -14.41
N LEU A 576 36.01 -19.91 -14.69
CA LEU A 576 34.58 -20.23 -14.73
C LEU A 576 34.27 -21.19 -15.89
N VAL A 577 34.00 -22.46 -15.58
CA VAL A 577 33.68 -23.51 -16.55
C VAL A 577 32.43 -24.29 -16.15
N CYS A 578 31.79 -24.93 -17.13
CA CYS A 578 30.70 -25.87 -16.88
C CYS A 578 31.28 -27.18 -16.31
N THR A 579 30.64 -27.76 -15.29
CA THR A 579 31.05 -29.04 -14.67
C THR A 579 30.07 -30.18 -14.88
N CYS A 580 28.92 -29.95 -15.54
CA CYS A 580 27.84 -30.94 -15.66
C CYS A 580 27.74 -31.61 -17.04
N ASP A 581 28.57 -31.26 -18.02
CA ASP A 581 28.54 -31.75 -19.41
C ASP A 581 27.18 -31.66 -20.15
N LYS A 582 26.20 -30.93 -19.58
CA LYS A 582 24.90 -30.68 -20.20
C LYS A 582 24.98 -29.53 -21.20
N GLN A 583 24.00 -29.49 -22.11
CA GLN A 583 23.85 -28.38 -23.06
C GLN A 583 23.58 -27.05 -22.34
N PRO A 584 23.90 -25.87 -22.92
CA PRO A 584 23.77 -24.57 -22.25
C PRO A 584 22.37 -24.27 -21.69
N TYR A 585 21.32 -24.72 -22.39
CA TYR A 585 19.92 -24.55 -21.98
C TYR A 585 19.49 -25.49 -20.84
N GLU A 586 20.29 -26.52 -20.53
CA GLU A 586 20.10 -27.48 -19.41
C GLU A 586 21.13 -27.25 -18.28
N CYS A 587 22.09 -26.34 -18.46
CA CYS A 587 23.21 -26.12 -17.55
C CYS A 587 22.90 -25.06 -16.49
N SER A 588 22.83 -25.44 -15.21
CA SER A 588 22.68 -24.53 -14.07
C SER A 588 24.01 -24.10 -13.42
N CYS A 589 25.13 -24.76 -13.73
CA CYS A 589 26.41 -24.62 -13.02
C CYS A 589 26.97 -23.19 -12.91
N ARG A 590 26.64 -22.33 -13.88
CA ARG A 590 27.22 -20.97 -14.02
C ARG A 590 26.19 -19.87 -13.81
N THR A 591 24.92 -20.22 -13.62
CA THR A 591 23.80 -19.27 -13.65
C THR A 591 23.91 -18.23 -12.55
N GLY A 592 24.18 -18.66 -11.31
CA GLY A 592 24.34 -17.77 -10.17
C GLY A 592 25.47 -16.76 -10.35
N VAL A 593 26.68 -17.23 -10.66
CA VAL A 593 27.84 -16.37 -10.91
C VAL A 593 27.57 -15.43 -12.09
N SER A 594 26.89 -15.90 -13.14
CA SER A 594 26.52 -15.07 -14.28
C SER A 594 25.62 -13.89 -13.90
N LYS A 595 24.70 -14.08 -12.96
CA LYS A 595 23.84 -13.01 -12.46
C LYS A 595 24.62 -11.99 -11.63
N ILE A 596 25.55 -12.43 -10.79
CA ILE A 596 26.45 -11.54 -10.03
C ILE A 596 27.33 -10.72 -10.96
N VAL A 597 27.99 -11.37 -11.92
CA VAL A 597 28.84 -10.71 -12.93
C VAL A 597 28.03 -9.70 -13.74
N GLY A 598 26.79 -10.03 -14.10
CA GLY A 598 25.89 -9.08 -14.77
C GLY A 598 25.64 -7.80 -13.97
N LEU A 599 25.44 -7.90 -12.64
CA LEU A 599 25.27 -6.74 -11.76
C LEU A 599 26.56 -5.90 -11.63
N LEU A 600 27.71 -6.56 -11.50
CA LEU A 600 29.01 -5.88 -11.47
C LEU A 600 29.31 -5.17 -12.81
N LEU A 601 28.96 -5.78 -13.95
CA LEU A 601 29.09 -5.15 -15.27
C LEU A 601 28.16 -3.94 -15.42
N ASP A 602 26.94 -4.00 -14.89
CA ASP A 602 26.01 -2.87 -14.89
C ASP A 602 26.60 -1.67 -14.11
N ASN A 603 27.23 -1.92 -12.96
CA ASN A 603 27.94 -0.87 -12.20
C ASN A 603 29.19 -0.36 -12.95
N TYR A 604 30.02 -1.26 -13.47
CA TYR A 604 31.22 -0.91 -14.24
C TYR A 604 30.92 0.02 -15.42
N PHE A 605 29.99 -0.38 -16.29
CA PHE A 605 29.61 0.42 -17.46
C PHE A 605 28.79 1.67 -17.11
N GLY A 606 28.17 1.70 -15.92
CA GLY A 606 27.49 2.89 -15.42
C GLY A 606 28.45 3.99 -14.97
N VAL A 607 29.66 3.63 -14.51
CA VAL A 607 30.62 4.59 -13.92
C VAL A 607 31.84 4.82 -14.82
N VAL A 608 32.32 3.81 -15.52
CA VAL A 608 33.56 3.89 -16.33
C VAL A 608 33.24 4.34 -17.77
N PRO A 609 33.82 5.47 -18.24
CA PRO A 609 33.64 5.92 -19.61
C PRO A 609 34.52 5.14 -20.61
N PRO A 610 34.17 5.13 -21.92
CA PRO A 610 35.03 4.55 -22.96
C PRO A 610 36.38 5.30 -23.08
N PRO A 611 37.45 4.66 -23.61
CA PRO A 611 37.45 3.40 -24.36
C PRO A 611 37.52 2.14 -23.47
N TYR A 612 36.76 1.12 -23.87
CA TYR A 612 36.72 -0.18 -23.19
C TYR A 612 37.69 -1.18 -23.83
N SER A 613 38.36 -2.00 -23.04
CA SER A 613 39.24 -3.07 -23.55
C SER A 613 38.43 -4.30 -23.99
N PRO A 614 38.39 -4.65 -25.30
CA PRO A 614 37.64 -5.83 -25.76
C PRO A 614 38.15 -7.14 -25.13
N ALA A 615 39.46 -7.25 -24.86
CA ALA A 615 40.05 -8.44 -24.26
C ALA A 615 39.56 -8.68 -22.83
N ARG A 616 39.50 -7.63 -22.00
CA ARG A 616 39.01 -7.75 -20.62
C ARG A 616 37.51 -7.99 -20.59
N VAL A 617 36.73 -7.24 -21.37
CA VAL A 617 35.28 -7.45 -21.45
C VAL A 617 34.97 -8.88 -21.92
N TRP A 618 35.70 -9.40 -22.92
CA TRP A 618 35.54 -10.78 -23.37
C TRP A 618 35.87 -11.80 -22.28
N GLN A 619 36.94 -11.60 -21.52
CA GLN A 619 37.29 -12.46 -20.38
C GLN A 619 36.12 -12.57 -19.40
N TRP A 620 35.45 -11.46 -19.10
CA TRP A 620 34.33 -11.46 -18.15
C TRP A 620 33.06 -12.13 -18.69
N VAL A 621 32.74 -11.95 -19.98
CA VAL A 621 31.43 -12.38 -20.53
C VAL A 621 31.45 -13.74 -21.22
N ASN A 622 32.61 -14.28 -21.62
CA ASN A 622 32.68 -15.42 -22.53
C ASN A 622 32.05 -16.71 -21.96
N ASN A 623 32.06 -16.91 -20.65
CA ASN A 623 31.62 -18.16 -20.00
C ASN A 623 30.35 -17.98 -19.17
N LEU A 624 29.67 -16.84 -19.30
CA LEU A 624 28.40 -16.60 -18.64
C LEU A 624 27.28 -17.44 -19.29
N ASN A 625 26.25 -17.77 -18.51
CA ASN A 625 25.07 -18.52 -18.95
C ASN A 625 23.80 -17.89 -18.37
N TYR A 626 22.85 -17.51 -19.23
CA TYR A 626 21.56 -16.94 -18.84
C TYR A 626 20.39 -17.73 -19.46
N TYR A 627 19.29 -17.86 -18.71
CA TYR A 627 18.04 -18.46 -19.21
C TYR A 627 17.10 -17.44 -19.87
N TYR A 628 17.25 -16.17 -19.53
CA TYR A 628 16.40 -15.08 -20.01
C TYR A 628 17.26 -13.91 -20.49
N GLN A 629 16.85 -13.28 -21.59
CA GLN A 629 17.49 -12.12 -22.17
C GLN A 629 16.98 -10.82 -21.52
N LYS A 630 17.86 -9.84 -21.29
CA LYS A 630 17.50 -8.50 -20.80
C LYS A 630 17.43 -7.49 -21.94
N SER A 631 16.53 -6.51 -21.84
CA SER A 631 16.47 -5.37 -22.76
C SER A 631 17.49 -4.27 -22.39
N THR A 632 17.72 -3.33 -23.31
CA THR A 632 18.59 -2.15 -23.07
C THR A 632 18.06 -1.22 -21.98
N GLN A 633 16.77 -1.30 -21.66
CA GLN A 633 16.15 -0.54 -20.56
C GLN A 633 16.41 -1.19 -19.19
N GLN A 634 16.76 -2.48 -19.15
CA GLN A 634 16.89 -3.29 -17.94
C GLN A 634 18.35 -3.52 -17.48
N SER A 635 19.35 -3.13 -18.28
CA SER A 635 20.77 -3.33 -17.98
C SER A 635 21.63 -2.30 -18.71
N ALA A 636 22.49 -1.60 -17.95
CA ALA A 636 23.46 -0.65 -18.47
C ALA A 636 24.53 -1.36 -19.30
N ALA A 637 25.01 -2.52 -18.87
CA ALA A 637 25.97 -3.33 -19.61
C ALA A 637 25.42 -3.75 -20.99
N VAL A 638 24.16 -4.17 -21.05
CA VAL A 638 23.50 -4.53 -22.33
C VAL A 638 23.38 -3.31 -23.24
N LYS A 639 23.03 -2.14 -22.69
CA LYS A 639 22.95 -0.90 -23.45
C LYS A 639 24.31 -0.52 -24.05
N VAL A 640 25.36 -0.41 -23.23
CA VAL A 640 26.69 -0.01 -23.67
C VAL A 640 27.29 -0.99 -24.69
N MET A 641 27.19 -2.31 -24.44
CA MET A 641 27.73 -3.31 -25.37
C MET A 641 27.01 -3.34 -26.73
N ARG A 642 25.73 -2.95 -26.78
CA ARG A 642 24.96 -2.87 -28.04
C ARG A 642 25.20 -1.56 -28.79
N GLU A 643 25.28 -0.44 -28.08
CA GLU A 643 25.39 0.90 -28.67
C GLU A 643 26.85 1.29 -29.01
N ASN A 644 27.84 0.80 -28.25
CA ASN A 644 29.25 1.10 -28.49
C ASN A 644 29.82 0.22 -29.63
N VAL A 645 29.87 0.81 -30.83
CA VAL A 645 30.33 0.13 -32.06
C VAL A 645 31.80 -0.31 -31.96
N GLU A 646 32.68 0.51 -31.36
CA GLU A 646 34.12 0.20 -31.24
C GLU A 646 34.36 -1.05 -30.37
N LEU A 647 33.69 -1.14 -29.22
CA LEU A 647 33.76 -2.31 -28.34
C LEU A 647 33.20 -3.55 -29.05
N ARG A 648 32.04 -3.43 -29.70
CA ARG A 648 31.37 -4.53 -30.41
C ARG A 648 32.25 -5.08 -31.54
N GLN A 649 32.76 -4.21 -32.40
CA GLN A 649 33.66 -4.57 -33.48
C GLN A 649 35.01 -5.10 -32.98
N GLY A 650 35.53 -4.52 -31.89
CA GLY A 650 36.75 -5.00 -31.22
C GLY A 650 36.61 -6.41 -30.66
N LEU A 651 35.47 -6.74 -30.04
CA LEU A 651 35.16 -8.10 -29.57
C LEU A 651 35.10 -9.09 -30.73
N LEU A 652 34.37 -8.75 -31.79
CA LEU A 652 34.25 -9.59 -32.98
C LEU A 652 35.61 -9.83 -33.65
N ALA A 653 36.45 -8.80 -33.75
CA ALA A 653 37.80 -8.91 -34.27
C ALA A 653 38.68 -9.83 -33.41
N LEU A 654 38.67 -9.66 -32.08
CA LEU A 654 39.44 -10.49 -31.16
C LEU A 654 39.08 -11.97 -31.27
N ILE A 655 37.78 -12.27 -31.38
CA ILE A 655 37.24 -13.63 -31.24
C ILE A 655 37.28 -14.40 -32.56
N PHE A 656 36.89 -13.78 -33.67
CA PHE A 656 36.71 -14.48 -34.94
C PHE A 656 37.95 -14.48 -35.83
N THR A 657 38.87 -13.53 -35.69
CA THR A 657 40.13 -13.50 -36.46
C THR A 657 40.95 -14.80 -36.35
N PRO A 658 41.17 -15.40 -35.16
CA PRO A 658 41.96 -16.62 -35.04
C PRO A 658 41.22 -17.89 -35.46
N LEU A 659 39.92 -17.84 -35.74
CA LEU A 659 39.12 -19.04 -36.02
C LEU A 659 39.10 -19.38 -37.52
N THR A 660 39.66 -20.52 -37.89
CA THR A 660 39.73 -20.98 -39.30
C THR A 660 38.92 -22.24 -39.58
N ASP A 661 38.37 -22.89 -38.55
CA ASP A 661 37.53 -24.08 -38.68
C ASP A 661 36.03 -23.74 -38.70
N ARG A 662 35.29 -24.33 -39.64
CA ARG A 662 33.89 -23.96 -39.90
C ARG A 662 32.97 -24.35 -38.74
N GLU A 663 33.16 -25.53 -38.17
CA GLU A 663 32.33 -26.03 -37.08
C GLU A 663 32.56 -25.21 -35.82
N THR A 664 33.81 -24.93 -35.49
CA THR A 664 34.22 -24.09 -34.37
C THR A 664 33.63 -22.66 -34.48
N ILE A 665 33.64 -22.06 -35.68
CA ILE A 665 33.04 -20.74 -35.91
C ILE A 665 31.52 -20.75 -35.69
N ILE A 666 30.83 -21.78 -36.21
CA ILE A 666 29.37 -21.92 -36.07
C ILE A 666 29.00 -22.15 -34.60
N ASN A 667 29.69 -23.07 -33.92
CA ASN A 667 29.48 -23.35 -32.51
C ASN A 667 29.77 -22.13 -31.64
N THR A 668 30.79 -21.33 -31.97
CA THR A 668 31.07 -20.07 -31.28
C THR A 668 29.91 -19.07 -31.45
N LYS A 669 29.38 -18.90 -32.67
CA LYS A 669 28.22 -18.03 -32.92
C LYS A 669 26.98 -18.48 -32.13
N ILE A 670 26.70 -19.77 -32.09
CA ILE A 670 25.52 -20.33 -31.42
C ILE A 670 25.67 -20.29 -29.89
N HIS A 671 26.81 -20.69 -29.35
CA HIS A 671 26.95 -20.86 -27.91
C HIS A 671 27.46 -19.62 -27.18
N LYS A 672 28.08 -18.65 -27.88
CA LYS A 672 28.66 -17.45 -27.27
C LYS A 672 28.00 -16.13 -27.68
N PHE A 673 27.16 -16.11 -28.71
CA PHE A 673 26.50 -14.89 -29.23
C PHE A 673 24.97 -15.05 -29.44
N ASP A 674 24.36 -16.08 -28.86
CA ASP A 674 22.91 -16.39 -28.97
C ASP A 674 22.19 -16.38 -27.60
N PHE A 675 20.95 -16.86 -27.54
CA PHE A 675 19.96 -16.75 -26.45
C PHE A 675 20.46 -17.11 -25.02
N HIS A 676 21.57 -17.84 -24.86
CA HIS A 676 22.13 -18.21 -23.56
C HIS A 676 23.35 -17.39 -23.12
N SER A 677 23.88 -16.55 -24.01
CA SER A 677 24.99 -15.65 -23.73
C SER A 677 24.50 -14.31 -23.15
N HIS A 678 25.42 -13.46 -22.70
CA HIS A 678 25.09 -12.11 -22.24
C HIS A 678 24.36 -11.32 -23.34
N SER A 679 23.22 -10.69 -23.02
CA SER A 679 22.34 -10.04 -24.01
C SER A 679 23.00 -8.91 -24.81
N GLY A 680 24.12 -8.38 -24.31
CA GLY A 680 24.97 -7.41 -25.02
C GLY A 680 25.76 -8.00 -26.19
N LEU A 681 25.91 -9.33 -26.30
CA LEU A 681 26.66 -10.02 -27.35
C LEU A 681 25.79 -10.38 -28.58
N GLY A 682 24.49 -10.06 -28.59
CA GLY A 682 23.65 -10.38 -29.74
C GLY A 682 24.18 -9.77 -31.04
N LEU A 683 24.25 -10.57 -32.11
CA LEU A 683 24.76 -10.13 -33.41
C LEU A 683 23.69 -9.37 -34.22
N PHE A 684 23.95 -8.11 -34.56
CA PHE A 684 23.09 -7.29 -35.41
C PHE A 684 23.40 -7.47 -36.90
N GLU A 685 22.56 -6.92 -37.79
CA GLU A 685 22.81 -6.99 -39.24
C GLU A 685 24.13 -6.29 -39.63
N GLU A 686 24.45 -5.18 -38.99
CA GLU A 686 25.70 -4.43 -39.17
C GLU A 686 26.93 -5.25 -38.78
N ASP A 687 26.84 -6.06 -37.72
CA ASP A 687 27.94 -6.91 -37.26
C ASP A 687 28.24 -8.05 -38.21
N ARG A 688 27.21 -8.58 -38.87
CA ARG A 688 27.39 -9.59 -39.93
C ARG A 688 28.13 -9.00 -41.11
N GLN A 689 27.86 -7.72 -41.44
CA GLN A 689 28.57 -7.00 -42.48
C GLN A 689 30.04 -6.80 -42.08
N TYR A 690 30.29 -6.29 -40.87
CA TYR A 690 31.65 -6.11 -40.35
C TYR A 690 32.44 -7.42 -40.30
N LEU A 691 31.85 -8.52 -39.82
CA LEU A 691 32.50 -9.85 -39.81
C LEU A 691 32.87 -10.33 -41.21
N ALA A 692 32.04 -10.05 -42.22
CA ALA A 692 32.37 -10.39 -43.60
C ALA A 692 33.52 -9.54 -44.15
N ASP A 693 33.55 -8.25 -43.81
CA ASP A 693 34.65 -7.36 -44.21
C ASP A 693 35.96 -7.76 -43.52
N LEU A 694 35.93 -7.99 -42.20
CA LEU A 694 37.06 -8.49 -41.43
C LEU A 694 37.58 -9.82 -41.98
N ALA A 695 36.69 -10.78 -42.27
CA ALA A 695 37.08 -12.06 -42.86
C ALA A 695 37.70 -11.91 -44.25
N PHE A 696 37.26 -10.92 -45.02
CA PHE A 696 37.85 -10.61 -46.32
C PHE A 696 39.22 -9.95 -46.20
N GLU A 697 39.41 -9.04 -45.25
CA GLU A 697 40.68 -8.35 -44.96
C GLU A 697 41.73 -9.31 -44.38
N THR A 698 41.33 -10.19 -43.47
CA THR A 698 42.19 -11.22 -42.84
C THR A 698 42.41 -12.48 -43.70
N ASP A 699 41.88 -12.48 -44.94
CA ASP A 699 41.96 -13.59 -45.89
C ASP A 699 41.43 -14.94 -45.36
N ASN A 700 40.35 -14.89 -44.58
CA ASN A 700 39.69 -16.05 -43.97
C ASN A 700 38.39 -16.43 -44.73
N PRO A 701 38.46 -17.24 -45.81
CA PRO A 701 37.29 -17.60 -46.60
C PRO A 701 36.28 -18.49 -45.86
N VAL A 702 36.71 -19.15 -44.77
CA VAL A 702 35.84 -20.04 -43.97
C VAL A 702 34.91 -19.21 -43.10
N LEU A 703 35.44 -18.24 -42.34
CA LEU A 703 34.65 -17.27 -41.58
C LEU A 703 33.72 -16.47 -42.48
N TRP A 704 34.24 -15.98 -43.60
CA TRP A 704 33.47 -15.26 -44.60
C TRP A 704 32.28 -16.07 -45.12
N GLY A 705 32.48 -17.36 -45.39
CA GLY A 705 31.44 -18.29 -45.83
C GLY A 705 30.28 -18.45 -44.83
N THR A 706 30.53 -18.27 -43.53
CA THR A 706 29.47 -18.31 -42.50
C THR A 706 28.61 -17.04 -42.44
N CYS A 707 29.00 -15.96 -43.13
CA CYS A 707 28.25 -14.71 -43.18
C CYS A 707 27.28 -14.63 -44.37
N ILE A 708 27.25 -15.66 -45.23
CA ILE A 708 26.40 -15.71 -46.42
C ILE A 708 24.94 -15.98 -46.02
N THR A 709 24.04 -15.03 -46.30
CA THR A 709 22.61 -15.14 -46.00
C THR A 709 21.85 -16.03 -47.01
N LEU A 710 20.81 -16.72 -46.56
CA LEU A 710 19.87 -17.43 -47.45
C LEU A 710 18.90 -16.45 -48.13
N HIS A 711 18.29 -16.83 -49.25
CA HIS A 711 17.25 -16.01 -49.87
C HIS A 711 15.97 -16.03 -49.01
N HIS A 712 15.53 -14.87 -48.50
CA HIS A 712 14.25 -14.70 -47.81
C HIS A 712 13.09 -14.73 -48.82
N LYS A 713 12.59 -15.93 -49.14
CA LYS A 713 11.59 -16.15 -50.20
C LYS A 713 10.15 -15.77 -49.82
N HIS A 714 9.91 -15.42 -48.55
CA HIS A 714 8.59 -15.09 -47.99
C HIS A 714 8.36 -13.59 -47.79
N ARG A 715 9.29 -12.72 -48.21
CA ARG A 715 9.08 -11.27 -48.20
C ARG A 715 7.90 -10.87 -49.08
N THR A 716 7.09 -9.94 -48.59
CA THR A 716 5.95 -9.31 -49.29
C THR A 716 6.44 -8.59 -50.56
N ALA A 717 5.55 -8.29 -51.50
CA ALA A 717 5.94 -7.68 -52.78
C ALA A 717 6.64 -6.32 -52.61
N THR A 718 6.28 -5.57 -51.55
CA THR A 718 6.88 -4.28 -51.16
C THR A 718 8.30 -4.39 -50.60
N GLU A 719 8.68 -5.55 -50.04
CA GLU A 719 10.01 -5.80 -49.44
C GLU A 719 11.00 -6.50 -50.41
N ARG A 720 10.59 -6.73 -51.66
CA ARG A 720 11.44 -7.34 -52.70
C ARG A 720 12.35 -6.30 -53.37
N GLY A 721 13.52 -6.08 -52.79
CA GLY A 721 14.61 -5.27 -53.35
C GLY A 721 15.96 -6.01 -53.44
N PRO A 722 16.99 -5.39 -54.04
CA PRO A 722 18.36 -5.90 -53.99
C PRO A 722 18.83 -5.97 -52.53
N ASP A 723 19.28 -7.15 -52.09
CA ASP A 723 19.85 -7.36 -50.76
C ASP A 723 21.27 -6.75 -50.73
N PRO A 724 21.50 -5.64 -49.99
CA PRO A 724 22.77 -4.92 -50.00
C PRO A 724 23.94 -5.78 -49.50
N MET A 725 23.70 -6.63 -48.49
CA MET A 725 24.69 -7.53 -47.92
C MET A 725 25.10 -8.60 -48.93
N ARG A 726 24.13 -9.20 -49.62
CA ARG A 726 24.39 -10.20 -50.67
C ARG A 726 25.12 -9.61 -51.87
N GLN A 727 24.83 -8.35 -52.23
CA GLN A 727 25.55 -7.63 -53.28
C GLN A 727 27.01 -7.39 -52.89
N ARG A 728 27.26 -6.96 -51.64
CA ARG A 728 28.60 -6.76 -51.08
C ARG A 728 29.42 -8.05 -51.07
N LEU A 729 28.85 -9.15 -50.55
CA LEU A 729 29.50 -10.46 -50.55
C LEU A 729 29.82 -10.96 -51.98
N ARG A 730 28.95 -10.72 -52.96
CA ARG A 730 29.26 -11.06 -54.36
C ARG A 730 30.46 -10.29 -54.92
N ARG A 731 30.60 -9.01 -54.57
CA ARG A 731 31.78 -8.20 -54.96
C ARG A 731 33.05 -8.76 -54.33
N GLN A 732 33.02 -9.06 -53.03
CA GLN A 732 34.15 -9.69 -52.31
C GLN A 732 34.52 -11.06 -52.87
N ALA A 733 33.53 -11.92 -53.14
CA ALA A 733 33.75 -13.22 -53.79
C ALA A 733 34.44 -13.10 -55.15
N SER A 734 34.01 -12.11 -55.95
CA SER A 734 34.57 -11.89 -57.29
C SER A 734 36.01 -11.36 -57.24
N ALA A 735 36.39 -10.69 -56.16
CA ALA A 735 37.73 -10.11 -55.99
C ALA A 735 38.81 -11.16 -55.62
N LYS A 736 38.43 -12.26 -54.94
CA LYS A 736 39.39 -13.29 -54.47
C LYS A 736 38.93 -14.72 -54.82
N PRO A 737 39.75 -15.56 -55.50
CA PRO A 737 39.35 -16.90 -55.91
C PRO A 737 38.95 -17.87 -54.77
N ALA A 738 39.51 -17.73 -53.58
CA ALA A 738 39.14 -18.55 -52.42
C ALA A 738 37.71 -18.26 -51.91
N PHE A 739 37.30 -17.00 -51.96
CA PHE A 739 35.97 -16.52 -51.56
C PHE A 739 34.92 -16.90 -52.60
N MET A 740 35.26 -16.84 -53.91
CA MET A 740 34.39 -17.37 -54.97
C MET A 740 34.12 -18.87 -54.82
N ARG A 741 35.14 -19.65 -54.41
CA ARG A 741 34.97 -21.07 -54.11
C ARG A 741 34.02 -21.28 -52.92
N ALA A 742 34.20 -20.54 -51.82
CA ALA A 742 33.29 -20.59 -50.67
C ALA A 742 31.84 -20.23 -51.05
N TRP A 743 31.66 -19.17 -51.86
CA TRP A 743 30.35 -18.76 -52.39
C TRP A 743 29.70 -19.86 -53.25
N ALA A 744 30.46 -20.48 -54.16
CA ALA A 744 29.97 -21.56 -55.01
C ALA A 744 29.61 -22.83 -54.23
N THR A 745 30.37 -23.14 -53.18
CA THR A 745 30.07 -24.27 -52.26
C THR A 745 28.81 -24.00 -51.46
N PHE A 746 28.63 -22.79 -50.91
CA PHE A 746 27.38 -22.40 -50.25
C PHE A 746 26.19 -22.45 -51.22
N ALA A 747 26.34 -21.93 -52.44
CA ALA A 747 25.28 -21.94 -53.45
C ALA A 747 24.86 -23.38 -53.84
N ARG A 748 25.81 -24.32 -53.94
CA ARG A 748 25.54 -25.75 -54.12
C ARG A 748 24.80 -26.35 -52.92
N ALA A 749 25.31 -26.18 -51.70
CA ALA A 749 24.69 -26.70 -50.49
C ALA A 749 23.28 -26.11 -50.25
N ALA A 750 23.08 -24.82 -50.48
CA ALA A 750 21.77 -24.16 -50.40
C ALA A 750 20.81 -24.64 -51.51
N SER A 751 21.32 -25.12 -52.64
CA SER A 751 20.54 -25.79 -53.69
C SER A 751 20.19 -27.23 -53.32
N GLU A 752 21.05 -27.95 -52.59
CA GLU A 752 20.79 -29.31 -52.09
C GLU A 752 19.80 -29.32 -50.90
N LEU A 753 19.90 -28.37 -49.97
CA LEU A 753 18.90 -28.16 -48.89
C LEU A 753 17.52 -27.78 -49.44
N LYS A 754 17.49 -27.13 -50.63
CA LYS A 754 16.28 -26.86 -51.41
C LYS A 754 15.64 -28.13 -51.98
N ASN A 755 16.43 -29.19 -52.15
CA ASN A 755 16.00 -30.52 -52.61
C ASN A 755 15.62 -31.45 -51.43
N MET A 756 16.21 -31.30 -50.23
CA MET A 756 15.82 -32.07 -49.04
C MET A 756 14.56 -31.55 -48.31
N ARG A 757 14.17 -30.28 -48.49
CA ARG A 757 12.87 -29.74 -48.01
C ARG A 757 11.80 -29.74 -49.09
N ASP A 758 11.66 -30.85 -49.80
CA ASP A 758 10.48 -31.11 -50.60
C ASP A 758 9.32 -31.55 -49.69
N LEU A 759 8.60 -30.56 -49.16
CA LEU A 759 7.15 -30.69 -49.04
C LEU A 759 6.65 -31.36 -50.33
N PRO A 760 5.81 -32.42 -50.26
CA PRO A 760 5.50 -33.29 -51.39
C PRO A 760 5.24 -32.48 -52.67
N ARG A 761 5.76 -32.93 -53.82
CA ARG A 761 5.59 -32.29 -55.15
C ARG A 761 4.14 -31.87 -55.45
N ASN A 762 3.19 -32.60 -54.84
CA ASN A 762 1.76 -32.34 -54.86
C ASN A 762 1.38 -31.01 -54.19
N PHE A 763 2.00 -30.63 -53.06
CA PHE A 763 1.72 -29.40 -52.31
C PHE A 763 2.30 -28.15 -52.99
N LYS A 764 3.53 -28.22 -53.55
CA LYS A 764 4.09 -27.13 -54.39
C LYS A 764 3.29 -26.91 -55.68
N ARG A 765 2.83 -27.99 -56.35
CA ARG A 765 1.90 -27.89 -57.49
C ARG A 765 0.53 -27.35 -57.06
N ARG A 766 0.03 -27.72 -55.88
CA ARG A 766 -1.24 -27.20 -55.33
C ARG A 766 -1.14 -25.71 -55.00
N MET A 767 -0.04 -25.24 -54.42
CA MET A 767 0.19 -23.81 -54.16
C MET A 767 0.44 -22.99 -55.44
N ALA A 768 1.19 -23.52 -56.42
CA ALA A 768 1.38 -22.84 -57.70
C ALA A 768 0.09 -22.83 -58.54
N ARG A 769 -0.69 -23.93 -58.55
CA ARG A 769 -2.05 -23.95 -59.10
C ARG A 769 -2.98 -23.02 -58.35
N SER A 770 -2.88 -22.92 -57.02
CA SER A 770 -3.67 -21.98 -56.21
C SER A 770 -3.35 -20.53 -56.54
N ARG A 771 -2.06 -20.16 -56.64
CA ARG A 771 -1.65 -18.80 -57.03
C ARG A 771 -2.04 -18.44 -58.45
N LYS A 772 -1.89 -19.38 -59.40
CA LYS A 772 -2.32 -19.18 -60.80
C LYS A 772 -3.85 -19.14 -60.92
N ARG A 773 -4.57 -19.93 -60.11
CA ARG A 773 -6.04 -19.91 -60.00
C ARG A 773 -6.51 -18.62 -59.33
N GLN A 774 -5.83 -18.11 -58.32
CA GLN A 774 -6.14 -16.82 -57.67
C GLN A 774 -5.90 -15.65 -58.62
N ALA A 775 -4.80 -15.62 -59.38
CA ALA A 775 -4.56 -14.61 -60.41
C ALA A 775 -5.61 -14.64 -61.53
N LEU A 776 -6.03 -15.84 -61.94
CA LEU A 776 -7.06 -16.01 -62.97
C LEU A 776 -8.46 -15.66 -62.44
N ILE A 777 -8.77 -15.98 -61.18
CA ILE A 777 -10.00 -15.54 -60.49
C ILE A 777 -9.99 -14.01 -60.34
N HIS A 778 -8.85 -13.39 -60.05
CA HIS A 778 -8.71 -11.94 -59.95
C HIS A 778 -8.98 -11.23 -61.30
N GLU A 779 -8.38 -11.71 -62.39
CA GLU A 779 -8.68 -11.20 -63.75
C GLU A 779 -10.16 -11.42 -64.10
N GLN A 780 -10.72 -12.58 -63.79
CA GLN A 780 -12.14 -12.88 -64.01
C GLN A 780 -13.07 -12.00 -63.18
N ASN A 781 -12.73 -11.72 -61.93
CA ASN A 781 -13.52 -10.85 -61.05
C ASN A 781 -13.51 -9.39 -61.55
N ILE A 782 -12.34 -8.86 -61.96
CA ILE A 782 -12.26 -7.53 -62.57
C ILE A 782 -13.10 -7.46 -63.85
N MET A 783 -12.99 -8.47 -64.73
CA MET A 783 -13.81 -8.52 -65.95
C MET A 783 -15.30 -8.61 -65.63
N TYR A 784 -15.68 -9.46 -64.67
CA TYR A 784 -17.05 -9.63 -64.23
C TYR A 784 -17.65 -8.31 -63.68
N VAL A 785 -16.89 -7.58 -62.87
CA VAL A 785 -17.30 -6.26 -62.33
C VAL A 785 -17.47 -5.24 -63.45
N ARG A 786 -16.61 -5.25 -64.46
CA ARG A 786 -16.72 -4.37 -65.63
C ARG A 786 -17.94 -4.69 -66.48
N GLU A 787 -18.21 -5.97 -66.71
CA GLU A 787 -19.34 -6.44 -67.54
C GLU A 787 -20.70 -6.26 -66.84
N ASN A 788 -20.75 -6.34 -65.51
CA ASN A 788 -21.97 -6.28 -64.71
C ASN A 788 -22.04 -5.03 -63.81
N ARG A 789 -21.39 -3.95 -64.25
CA ARG A 789 -21.22 -2.72 -63.45
C ARG A 789 -22.54 -2.17 -62.93
N ASP A 790 -23.55 -2.07 -63.79
CA ASP A 790 -24.86 -1.50 -63.41
C ASP A 790 -25.60 -2.38 -62.39
N LEU A 791 -25.54 -3.71 -62.57
CA LEU A 791 -26.13 -4.67 -61.63
C LEU A 791 -25.45 -4.60 -60.26
N ILE A 792 -24.12 -4.53 -60.24
CA ILE A 792 -23.35 -4.49 -58.98
C ILE A 792 -23.55 -3.14 -58.29
N ALA A 793 -23.46 -2.03 -59.03
CA ALA A 793 -23.67 -0.68 -58.49
C ALA A 793 -25.10 -0.46 -57.97
N SER A 794 -26.11 -1.14 -58.53
CA SER A 794 -27.48 -1.14 -57.99
C SER A 794 -27.62 -1.80 -56.62
N GLY A 795 -26.58 -2.50 -56.12
CA GLY A 795 -26.61 -3.16 -54.82
C GLY A 795 -27.45 -4.43 -54.78
N THR A 796 -27.71 -5.07 -55.92
CA THR A 796 -28.58 -6.27 -56.04
C THR A 796 -27.82 -7.59 -56.25
N HIS A 797 -26.48 -7.56 -56.21
CA HIS A 797 -25.64 -8.74 -56.44
C HIS A 797 -25.07 -9.33 -55.13
N TRP A 798 -25.79 -10.30 -54.53
CA TRP A 798 -25.48 -10.90 -53.22
C TRP A 798 -24.00 -11.31 -53.00
N ALA A 799 -23.42 -12.10 -53.90
CA ALA A 799 -22.06 -12.61 -53.68
C ALA A 799 -20.98 -11.51 -53.71
N CYS A 800 -21.25 -10.40 -54.42
CA CYS A 800 -20.35 -9.25 -54.45
C CYS A 800 -20.52 -8.44 -53.16
N LEU A 801 -21.76 -8.23 -52.70
CA LEU A 801 -22.03 -7.55 -51.44
C LEU A 801 -21.36 -8.22 -50.23
N VAL A 802 -21.46 -9.55 -50.10
CA VAL A 802 -20.82 -10.29 -49.01
C VAL A 802 -19.30 -10.08 -49.03
N ARG A 803 -18.68 -10.13 -50.21
CA ARG A 803 -17.23 -9.95 -50.35
C ARG A 803 -16.81 -8.49 -50.14
N PHE A 804 -17.57 -7.53 -50.64
CA PHE A 804 -17.33 -6.11 -50.40
C PHE A 804 -17.45 -5.75 -48.93
N ALA A 805 -18.44 -6.29 -48.21
CA ALA A 805 -18.60 -6.08 -46.78
C ALA A 805 -17.42 -6.66 -45.98
N GLU A 806 -16.98 -7.88 -46.29
CA GLU A 806 -15.80 -8.49 -45.67
C GLU A 806 -14.53 -7.67 -45.89
N LEU A 807 -14.28 -7.23 -47.13
CA LEU A 807 -13.11 -6.43 -47.45
C LEU A 807 -13.17 -5.03 -46.85
N SER A 808 -14.33 -4.35 -46.87
CA SER A 808 -14.46 -2.99 -46.32
C SER A 808 -14.23 -2.97 -44.80
N LEU A 809 -14.71 -3.98 -44.09
CA LEU A 809 -14.58 -4.08 -42.62
C LEU A 809 -13.22 -4.64 -42.16
N MET A 810 -12.47 -5.36 -43.00
CA MET A 810 -11.23 -6.04 -42.55
C MET A 810 -9.97 -5.64 -43.34
N HIS A 811 -10.10 -5.44 -44.65
CA HIS A 811 -8.98 -5.27 -45.58
C HIS A 811 -9.35 -4.35 -46.78
N PRO A 812 -9.61 -3.05 -46.56
CA PRO A 812 -10.08 -2.13 -47.60
C PRO A 812 -9.12 -2.05 -48.78
N ASP A 813 -7.80 -2.09 -48.51
CA ASP A 813 -6.74 -2.10 -49.52
C ASP A 813 -6.92 -3.21 -50.58
N LYS A 814 -7.53 -4.34 -50.20
CA LYS A 814 -7.74 -5.49 -51.10
C LYS A 814 -8.94 -5.34 -52.02
N ILE A 815 -9.81 -4.34 -51.84
CA ILE A 815 -10.95 -4.12 -52.73
C ILE A 815 -10.44 -3.77 -54.13
N ASN A 816 -9.50 -2.83 -54.20
CA ASN A 816 -8.86 -2.47 -55.46
C ASN A 816 -8.02 -3.63 -56.02
N GLU A 817 -7.31 -4.36 -55.15
CA GLU A 817 -6.55 -5.56 -55.55
C GLU A 817 -7.42 -6.74 -56.00
N GLU A 818 -8.71 -6.83 -55.67
CA GLU A 818 -9.57 -7.96 -56.08
C GLU A 818 -10.50 -7.59 -57.24
N PHE A 819 -10.99 -6.36 -57.27
CA PHE A 819 -12.07 -5.92 -58.16
C PHE A 819 -11.69 -4.72 -59.04
N GLY A 820 -10.59 -4.02 -58.76
CA GLY A 820 -10.04 -2.93 -59.57
C GLY A 820 -10.86 -1.63 -59.58
N ASP A 821 -11.90 -1.54 -58.76
CA ASP A 821 -12.76 -0.36 -58.60
C ASP A 821 -13.27 -0.34 -57.15
N GLU A 822 -12.80 0.61 -56.35
CA GLU A 822 -13.19 0.76 -54.94
C GLU A 822 -14.54 1.47 -54.80
N GLU A 823 -14.83 2.42 -55.70
CA GLU A 823 -16.07 3.21 -55.71
C GLU A 823 -17.30 2.35 -56.00
N ILE A 824 -17.17 1.31 -56.84
CA ILE A 824 -18.28 0.40 -57.09
C ILE A 824 -18.66 -0.41 -55.85
N ALA A 825 -17.69 -0.79 -55.02
CA ALA A 825 -17.95 -1.53 -53.79
C ALA A 825 -18.70 -0.65 -52.78
N ARG A 826 -18.26 0.60 -52.63
CA ARG A 826 -18.90 1.60 -51.78
C ARG A 826 -20.32 1.93 -52.24
N THR A 827 -20.52 2.13 -53.54
CA THR A 827 -21.85 2.40 -54.13
C THR A 827 -22.79 1.21 -53.98
N ALA A 828 -22.30 -0.01 -54.24
CA ALA A 828 -23.08 -1.23 -54.12
C ALA A 828 -23.58 -1.47 -52.69
N LEU A 829 -22.72 -1.26 -51.68
CA LEU A 829 -23.08 -1.42 -50.27
C LEU A 829 -24.09 -0.39 -49.79
N LYS A 830 -24.05 0.86 -50.29
CA LYS A 830 -25.06 1.87 -49.94
C LYS A 830 -26.44 1.56 -50.53
N ASN A 831 -26.46 1.08 -51.78
CA ASN A 831 -27.70 0.81 -52.49
C ASN A 831 -28.35 -0.54 -52.10
N CYS A 832 -27.70 -1.38 -51.30
CA CYS A 832 -28.15 -2.76 -51.09
C CYS A 832 -29.27 -2.92 -50.04
N LEU A 833 -29.60 -1.89 -49.25
CA LEU A 833 -30.51 -2.01 -48.10
C LEU A 833 -31.86 -2.64 -48.46
N GLY A 834 -32.51 -2.17 -49.53
CA GLY A 834 -33.79 -2.73 -49.99
C GLY A 834 -33.69 -4.17 -50.51
N PHE A 835 -32.53 -4.57 -51.03
CA PHE A 835 -32.29 -5.92 -51.53
C PHE A 835 -32.00 -6.93 -50.39
N ILE A 836 -31.24 -6.52 -49.39
CA ILE A 836 -30.87 -7.41 -48.27
C ILE A 836 -31.97 -7.53 -47.23
N ALA A 837 -32.91 -6.59 -47.15
CA ALA A 837 -33.91 -6.53 -46.09
C ALA A 837 -34.66 -7.86 -45.84
N PRO A 838 -35.14 -8.60 -46.87
CA PRO A 838 -35.81 -9.90 -46.65
C PRO A 838 -34.87 -11.02 -46.14
N SER A 839 -33.55 -10.83 -46.27
CA SER A 839 -32.52 -11.80 -45.88
C SER A 839 -31.87 -11.46 -44.53
N VAL A 840 -32.19 -10.30 -43.95
CA VAL A 840 -31.70 -9.91 -42.63
C VAL A 840 -32.57 -10.61 -41.58
N PRO A 841 -31.98 -11.49 -40.74
CA PRO A 841 -32.74 -12.21 -39.70
C PRO A 841 -33.26 -11.24 -38.63
N GLY A 842 -34.41 -11.58 -38.04
CA GLY A 842 -34.94 -10.88 -36.86
C GLY A 842 -34.18 -11.23 -35.58
N LEU A 843 -34.49 -10.54 -34.47
CA LEU A 843 -33.79 -10.72 -33.19
C LEU A 843 -33.84 -12.16 -32.66
N ARG A 844 -34.99 -12.83 -32.78
CA ARG A 844 -35.14 -14.21 -32.30
C ARG A 844 -34.26 -15.21 -33.09
N GLU A 845 -34.17 -15.04 -34.41
CA GLU A 845 -33.30 -15.87 -35.24
C GLU A 845 -31.82 -15.56 -34.97
N LEU A 846 -31.50 -14.29 -34.71
CA LEU A 846 -30.15 -13.88 -34.29
C LEU A 846 -29.75 -14.45 -32.92
N ALA A 847 -30.69 -14.59 -31.99
CA ALA A 847 -30.47 -15.24 -30.71
C ALA A 847 -30.06 -16.71 -30.88
N GLU A 848 -30.75 -17.45 -31.77
CA GLU A 848 -30.42 -18.85 -32.09
C GLU A 848 -29.06 -18.98 -32.80
N LEU A 849 -28.73 -18.02 -33.68
CA LEU A 849 -27.42 -17.95 -34.34
C LEU A 849 -26.30 -17.67 -33.33
N SER A 850 -26.50 -16.76 -32.37
CA SER A 850 -25.55 -16.47 -31.29
C SER A 850 -25.24 -17.72 -30.47
N CYS A 851 -26.28 -18.44 -30.00
CA CYS A 851 -26.12 -19.66 -29.21
C CYS A 851 -25.41 -20.80 -29.98
N SER A 852 -25.53 -20.83 -31.31
CA SER A 852 -24.83 -21.81 -32.16
C SER A 852 -23.48 -21.33 -32.69
N SER A 853 -22.99 -20.17 -32.23
CA SER A 853 -21.76 -19.52 -32.70
C SER A 853 -21.73 -19.35 -34.22
N LYS A 854 -22.89 -19.10 -34.82
CA LYS A 854 -23.06 -18.84 -36.26
C LYS A 854 -23.26 -17.35 -36.49
N PHE A 855 -22.81 -16.88 -37.65
CA PHE A 855 -22.85 -15.47 -38.01
C PHE A 855 -23.60 -15.26 -39.32
N SER A 856 -24.49 -14.26 -39.36
CA SER A 856 -25.26 -13.91 -40.55
C SER A 856 -24.48 -12.99 -41.48
N ARG A 857 -24.26 -13.44 -42.72
CA ARG A 857 -23.63 -12.61 -43.76
C ARG A 857 -24.49 -11.41 -44.16
N ALA A 858 -25.81 -11.49 -44.01
CA ALA A 858 -26.72 -10.36 -44.26
C ALA A 858 -26.47 -9.22 -43.28
N VAL A 859 -26.30 -9.54 -41.99
CA VAL A 859 -25.98 -8.54 -40.95
C VAL A 859 -24.58 -7.96 -41.14
N GLN A 860 -23.62 -8.75 -41.65
CA GLN A 860 -22.30 -8.22 -42.04
C GLN A 860 -22.39 -7.16 -43.13
N VAL A 861 -23.18 -7.43 -44.17
CA VAL A 861 -23.42 -6.49 -45.28
C VAL A 861 -24.12 -5.25 -44.77
N LEU A 862 -25.13 -5.41 -43.92
CA LEU A 862 -25.83 -4.31 -43.26
C LEU A 862 -24.88 -3.44 -42.42
N HIS A 863 -23.98 -4.05 -41.64
CA HIS A 863 -22.99 -3.32 -40.83
C HIS A 863 -22.07 -2.48 -41.73
N ALA A 864 -21.52 -3.08 -42.80
CA ALA A 864 -20.69 -2.35 -43.75
C ALA A 864 -21.44 -1.21 -44.45
N ALA A 865 -22.70 -1.43 -44.83
CA ALA A 865 -23.55 -0.41 -45.44
C ALA A 865 -23.81 0.77 -44.48
N CYS A 866 -24.22 0.50 -43.23
CA CYS A 866 -24.50 1.54 -42.24
C CYS A 866 -23.26 2.34 -41.85
N ILE A 867 -22.07 1.72 -41.79
CA ILE A 867 -20.81 2.47 -41.58
C ILE A 867 -20.56 3.46 -42.72
N LEU A 868 -20.75 3.03 -43.97
CA LEU A 868 -20.53 3.88 -45.15
C LEU A 868 -21.58 4.99 -45.28
N ILE A 869 -22.82 4.74 -44.88
CA ILE A 869 -23.87 5.77 -44.83
C ILE A 869 -23.56 6.77 -43.72
N MET A 870 -23.23 6.29 -42.53
CA MET A 870 -22.90 7.14 -41.39
C MET A 870 -21.66 8.01 -41.65
N ALA A 871 -20.66 7.49 -42.37
CA ALA A 871 -19.48 8.26 -42.75
C ALA A 871 -19.77 9.43 -43.72
N ASP A 872 -20.87 9.37 -44.47
CA ASP A 872 -21.19 10.33 -45.53
C ASP A 872 -22.30 11.30 -45.14
N GLU A 873 -23.35 10.77 -44.53
CA GLU A 873 -24.58 11.50 -44.21
C GLU A 873 -24.65 11.88 -42.74
N ASN A 874 -23.81 11.25 -41.90
CA ASN A 874 -23.80 11.43 -40.45
C ASN A 874 -25.20 11.23 -39.81
N SER A 875 -26.03 10.38 -40.41
CA SER A 875 -27.35 9.96 -39.91
C SER A 875 -27.77 8.61 -40.51
N LEU A 876 -28.69 7.90 -39.84
CA LEU A 876 -29.30 6.66 -40.33
C LEU A 876 -30.85 6.73 -40.40
N GLU A 877 -31.45 7.93 -40.42
CA GLU A 877 -32.91 8.10 -40.42
C GLU A 877 -33.63 7.48 -41.62
N GLU A 878 -32.94 7.35 -42.76
CA GLU A 878 -33.51 6.73 -43.98
C GLU A 878 -33.45 5.20 -43.96
N VAL A 879 -32.78 4.60 -42.96
CA VAL A 879 -32.67 3.13 -42.82
C VAL A 879 -33.86 2.58 -42.02
N ASP A 880 -34.47 1.52 -42.54
CA ASP A 880 -35.60 0.85 -41.87
C ASP A 880 -35.24 0.45 -40.41
N PRO A 881 -36.00 0.89 -39.40
CA PRO A 881 -35.75 0.57 -38.00
C PRO A 881 -35.66 -0.93 -37.70
N SER A 882 -36.35 -1.79 -38.46
CA SER A 882 -36.26 -3.25 -38.30
C SER A 882 -34.86 -3.79 -38.61
N LEU A 883 -34.18 -3.22 -39.62
CA LEU A 883 -32.80 -3.56 -39.94
C LEU A 883 -31.84 -3.04 -38.87
N LEU A 884 -32.06 -1.82 -38.39
CA LEU A 884 -31.24 -1.24 -37.32
C LEU A 884 -31.35 -2.04 -36.01
N ARG A 885 -32.53 -2.59 -35.69
CA ARG A 885 -32.71 -3.53 -34.55
C ARG A 885 -31.83 -4.77 -34.71
N SER A 886 -31.82 -5.41 -35.89
CA SER A 886 -30.95 -6.57 -36.15
C SER A 886 -29.46 -6.23 -36.19
N LEU A 887 -29.08 -5.01 -36.60
CA LEU A 887 -27.70 -4.55 -36.52
C LEU A 887 -27.26 -4.32 -35.07
N ARG A 888 -28.15 -3.78 -34.23
CA ARG A 888 -27.85 -3.46 -32.83
C ARG A 888 -27.39 -4.67 -32.03
N SER A 889 -27.94 -5.86 -32.26
CA SER A 889 -27.54 -7.08 -31.55
C SER A 889 -26.11 -7.53 -31.86
N CYS A 890 -25.53 -7.10 -32.98
CA CYS A 890 -24.19 -7.49 -33.43
C CYS A 890 -23.20 -6.31 -33.52
N ILE A 891 -23.57 -5.13 -33.01
CA ILE A 891 -22.77 -3.90 -33.12
C ILE A 891 -21.41 -3.99 -32.40
N ASN A 892 -21.30 -4.90 -31.42
CA ASN A 892 -20.11 -5.09 -30.60
C ASN A 892 -19.04 -5.96 -31.27
N VAL A 893 -19.30 -6.50 -32.47
CA VAL A 893 -18.30 -7.23 -33.25
C VAL A 893 -17.21 -6.25 -33.72
N CYS A 894 -15.98 -6.48 -33.27
CA CYS A 894 -14.83 -5.63 -33.60
C CYS A 894 -14.26 -6.02 -34.97
N TYR A 895 -14.09 -5.02 -35.82
CA TYR A 895 -13.54 -5.13 -37.17
C TYR A 895 -12.26 -4.30 -37.26
N SER A 896 -11.19 -4.82 -37.89
CA SER A 896 -9.86 -4.21 -37.83
C SER A 896 -9.74 -2.83 -38.47
N THR A 897 -10.71 -2.42 -39.28
CA THR A 897 -10.70 -1.14 -40.02
C THR A 897 -11.65 -0.10 -39.43
N VAL A 898 -12.48 -0.49 -38.46
CA VAL A 898 -13.44 0.38 -37.80
C VAL A 898 -12.85 0.81 -36.46
N ASP A 899 -12.53 2.09 -36.32
CA ASP A 899 -12.03 2.60 -35.05
C ASP A 899 -13.13 2.70 -33.98
N GLU A 900 -12.70 2.85 -32.73
CA GLU A 900 -13.59 2.88 -31.57
C GLU A 900 -14.59 4.05 -31.60
N ASN A 901 -14.18 5.20 -32.16
CA ASN A 901 -15.00 6.40 -32.22
C ASN A 901 -16.14 6.25 -33.24
N ALA A 902 -15.82 5.71 -34.43
CA ALA A 902 -16.81 5.43 -35.47
C ALA A 902 -17.84 4.39 -35.01
N ARG A 903 -17.39 3.37 -34.28
CA ARG A 903 -18.29 2.36 -33.69
C ARG A 903 -19.20 2.96 -32.61
N ALA A 904 -18.66 3.80 -31.72
CA ALA A 904 -19.44 4.48 -30.70
C ALA A 904 -20.49 5.43 -31.31
N ALA A 905 -20.11 6.21 -32.33
CA ALA A 905 -21.02 7.11 -33.04
C ALA A 905 -22.14 6.34 -33.76
N LEU A 906 -21.81 5.24 -34.43
CA LEU A 906 -22.79 4.37 -35.09
C LEU A 906 -23.78 3.78 -34.08
N LYS A 907 -23.28 3.27 -32.94
CA LYS A 907 -24.11 2.72 -31.86
C LYS A 907 -25.06 3.79 -31.31
N GLN A 908 -24.56 5.00 -31.04
CA GLN A 908 -25.36 6.09 -30.49
C GLN A 908 -26.50 6.51 -31.43
N GLU A 909 -26.24 6.57 -32.74
CA GLU A 909 -27.25 6.91 -33.73
C GLU A 909 -28.31 5.80 -33.87
N ILE A 910 -27.89 4.53 -33.85
CA ILE A 910 -28.83 3.39 -33.82
C ILE A 910 -29.73 3.48 -32.59
N ASP A 911 -29.14 3.68 -31.40
CA ASP A 911 -29.87 3.76 -30.13
C ASP A 911 -30.88 4.92 -30.14
N ARG A 912 -30.51 6.08 -30.70
CA ARG A 912 -31.41 7.23 -30.88
C ARG A 912 -32.66 6.87 -31.69
N ILE A 913 -32.51 6.06 -32.75
CA ILE A 913 -33.60 5.72 -33.67
C ILE A 913 -34.47 4.60 -33.10
N ILE A 914 -33.87 3.49 -32.64
CA ILE A 914 -34.65 2.29 -32.26
C ILE A 914 -35.18 2.32 -30.82
N PHE A 915 -34.61 3.16 -29.95
CA PHE A 915 -35.03 3.30 -28.55
C PHE A 915 -35.74 4.63 -28.27
N ALA A 916 -36.30 5.27 -29.29
CA ALA A 916 -37.07 6.51 -29.15
C ALA A 916 -38.36 6.34 -28.32
N GLU A 917 -38.96 5.14 -28.33
CA GLU A 917 -40.19 4.82 -27.60
C GLU A 917 -39.92 4.25 -26.20
N THR A 918 -40.71 4.66 -25.22
CA THR A 918 -40.66 4.12 -23.85
C THR A 918 -40.99 2.62 -23.85
N GLY A 919 -40.07 1.79 -23.35
CA GLY A 919 -40.22 0.33 -23.30
C GLY A 919 -39.58 -0.43 -24.46
N ALA A 920 -39.13 0.25 -25.51
CA ALA A 920 -38.40 -0.38 -26.62
C ALA A 920 -37.09 -1.08 -26.19
N PRO A 921 -36.27 -0.52 -25.26
CA PRO A 921 -35.09 -1.22 -24.75
C PRO A 921 -35.44 -2.55 -24.03
N GLU A 922 -36.52 -2.58 -23.26
CA GLU A 922 -36.95 -3.80 -22.56
C GLU A 922 -37.43 -4.86 -23.55
N ALA A 923 -38.27 -4.47 -24.51
CA ALA A 923 -38.74 -5.37 -25.56
C ALA A 923 -37.58 -5.96 -26.37
N PHE A 924 -36.56 -5.14 -26.68
CA PHE A 924 -35.36 -5.59 -27.37
C PHE A 924 -34.61 -6.69 -26.60
N LEU A 925 -34.31 -6.45 -25.32
CA LEU A 925 -33.60 -7.44 -24.50
C LEU A 925 -34.41 -8.72 -24.33
N ARG A 926 -35.74 -8.62 -24.14
CA ARG A 926 -36.58 -9.82 -23.99
C ARG A 926 -36.62 -10.64 -25.28
N GLU A 927 -36.78 -10.00 -26.42
CA GLU A 927 -36.83 -10.69 -27.72
C GLU A 927 -35.48 -11.32 -28.12
N PHE A 928 -34.36 -10.71 -27.71
CA PHE A 928 -33.02 -11.17 -28.08
C PHE A 928 -32.36 -12.12 -27.05
N ILE A 929 -32.48 -11.84 -25.74
CA ILE A 929 -31.74 -12.57 -24.69
C ILE A 929 -32.56 -13.71 -24.08
N GLU A 930 -33.86 -13.52 -23.81
CA GLU A 930 -34.66 -14.58 -23.16
C GLU A 930 -34.69 -15.92 -23.93
N PRO A 931 -34.77 -15.95 -25.28
CA PRO A 931 -34.64 -17.20 -26.02
C PRO A 931 -33.29 -17.91 -25.82
N GLN A 932 -32.21 -17.14 -25.57
CA GLN A 932 -30.88 -17.68 -25.28
C GLN A 932 -30.85 -18.32 -23.89
N LEU A 933 -31.50 -17.70 -22.91
CA LEU A 933 -31.61 -18.19 -21.53
C LEU A 933 -32.49 -19.46 -21.42
N ASP A 934 -33.55 -19.54 -22.23
CA ASP A 934 -34.41 -20.73 -22.31
C ASP A 934 -33.74 -21.93 -23.00
N THR A 935 -32.69 -21.69 -23.79
CA THR A 935 -32.03 -22.73 -24.60
C THR A 935 -30.89 -23.41 -23.84
N PRO A 936 -31.01 -24.68 -23.42
CA PRO A 936 -30.01 -25.34 -22.56
C PRO A 936 -28.64 -25.56 -23.24
N SER A 937 -28.60 -25.56 -24.58
CA SER A 937 -27.37 -25.68 -25.36
C SER A 937 -26.63 -24.36 -25.56
N CYS A 938 -27.17 -23.23 -25.09
CA CYS A 938 -26.53 -21.93 -25.22
C CYS A 938 -25.39 -21.80 -24.19
N VAL A 939 -24.15 -21.80 -24.67
CA VAL A 939 -22.97 -21.76 -23.79
C VAL A 939 -22.72 -20.34 -23.26
N ASN A 940 -22.88 -19.32 -24.10
CA ASN A 940 -22.55 -17.93 -23.76
C ASN A 940 -23.70 -17.00 -24.17
N PRO A 941 -24.80 -16.93 -23.40
CA PRO A 941 -25.85 -15.97 -23.67
C PRO A 941 -25.35 -14.53 -23.50
N ASP A 942 -25.88 -13.60 -24.28
CA ASP A 942 -25.45 -12.19 -24.33
C ASP A 942 -25.91 -11.34 -23.12
N VAL A 943 -25.98 -11.93 -21.92
CA VAL A 943 -26.43 -11.26 -20.68
C VAL A 943 -25.56 -10.07 -20.27
N TRP A 944 -24.31 -10.03 -20.74
CA TRP A 944 -23.38 -8.93 -20.52
C TRP A 944 -23.91 -7.58 -21.03
N LEU A 945 -24.79 -7.59 -22.04
CA LEU A 945 -25.44 -6.39 -22.57
C LEU A 945 -26.21 -5.64 -21.48
N LEU A 946 -26.88 -6.36 -20.57
CA LEU A 946 -27.62 -5.73 -19.46
C LEU A 946 -26.68 -4.97 -18.52
N GLY A 947 -25.46 -5.49 -18.29
CA GLY A 947 -24.50 -4.92 -17.34
C GLY A 947 -23.69 -3.74 -17.89
N ASN A 948 -23.23 -3.85 -19.14
CA ASN A 948 -22.19 -2.96 -19.70
C ASN A 948 -22.72 -1.87 -20.64
N ASP A 949 -24.01 -1.89 -20.99
CA ASP A 949 -24.58 -0.99 -21.99
C ASP A 949 -25.53 0.04 -21.35
N ASP A 950 -25.19 1.32 -21.48
CA ASP A 950 -25.92 2.43 -20.84
C ASP A 950 -27.40 2.50 -21.26
N ALA A 951 -27.73 2.04 -22.46
CA ALA A 951 -29.10 2.00 -22.98
C ALA A 951 -30.05 1.13 -22.12
N PHE A 952 -29.51 0.21 -21.33
CA PHE A 952 -30.28 -0.73 -20.51
C PHE A 952 -30.15 -0.48 -19.00
N CYS A 953 -29.54 0.64 -18.59
CA CYS A 953 -29.23 0.91 -17.19
C CYS A 953 -30.46 0.84 -16.26
N GLU A 954 -31.61 1.34 -16.69
CA GLU A 954 -32.86 1.32 -15.90
C GLU A 954 -33.47 -0.08 -15.74
N LEU A 955 -33.07 -1.04 -16.60
CA LEU A 955 -33.60 -2.40 -16.62
C LEU A 955 -32.79 -3.38 -15.78
N LYS A 956 -31.59 -2.97 -15.34
CA LYS A 956 -30.65 -3.81 -14.58
C LYS A 956 -31.31 -4.47 -13.38
N SER A 957 -32.01 -3.69 -12.54
CA SER A 957 -32.72 -4.18 -11.35
C SER A 957 -33.84 -5.16 -11.69
N LYS A 958 -34.75 -4.76 -12.60
CA LYS A 958 -35.97 -5.52 -12.93
C LYS A 958 -35.66 -6.85 -13.61
N LEU A 959 -34.88 -6.83 -14.71
CA LEU A 959 -34.66 -8.02 -15.54
C LEU A 959 -33.74 -9.04 -14.88
N SER A 960 -32.68 -8.59 -14.20
CA SER A 960 -31.78 -9.52 -13.49
C SER A 960 -32.51 -10.34 -12.43
N MET A 961 -33.34 -9.69 -11.62
CA MET A 961 -34.15 -10.33 -10.58
C MET A 961 -35.18 -11.30 -11.16
N GLU A 962 -35.89 -10.87 -12.21
CA GLU A 962 -36.86 -11.73 -12.90
C GLU A 962 -36.18 -12.97 -13.50
N TRP A 963 -35.04 -12.79 -14.17
CA TRP A 963 -34.33 -13.89 -14.83
C TRP A 963 -33.78 -14.92 -13.82
N LEU A 964 -33.27 -14.48 -12.66
CA LEU A 964 -32.85 -15.39 -11.58
C LEU A 964 -34.01 -16.20 -11.00
N ALA A 965 -35.19 -15.58 -10.88
CA ALA A 965 -36.39 -16.26 -10.39
C ALA A 965 -36.98 -17.23 -11.43
N ARG A 966 -36.98 -16.85 -12.72
CA ARG A 966 -37.69 -17.57 -13.79
C ARG A 966 -36.90 -18.72 -14.42
N PHE A 967 -35.59 -18.56 -14.64
CA PHE A 967 -34.79 -19.53 -15.39
C PHE A 967 -33.99 -20.46 -14.48
N ASP A 968 -34.35 -21.75 -14.46
CA ASP A 968 -33.77 -22.74 -13.53
C ASP A 968 -32.47 -23.37 -14.03
N ASN A 969 -32.23 -23.33 -15.35
CA ASN A 969 -31.19 -24.09 -16.03
C ASN A 969 -30.05 -23.25 -16.61
N LEU A 970 -29.80 -22.09 -16.03
CA LEU A 970 -28.67 -21.24 -16.41
C LEU A 970 -27.33 -21.93 -16.13
N ASN A 971 -26.32 -21.66 -16.96
CA ASN A 971 -24.95 -22.11 -16.73
C ASN A 971 -24.25 -21.23 -15.67
N PRO A 972 -23.17 -21.70 -15.03
CA PRO A 972 -22.53 -20.99 -13.92
C PRO A 972 -22.06 -19.57 -14.26
N ASP A 973 -21.48 -19.34 -15.44
CA ASP A 973 -20.96 -18.02 -15.84
C ASP A 973 -22.09 -17.00 -16.06
N THR A 974 -23.19 -17.46 -16.65
CA THR A 974 -24.42 -16.65 -16.83
C THR A 974 -25.06 -16.33 -15.49
N LEU A 975 -25.16 -17.33 -14.61
CA LEU A 975 -25.66 -17.14 -13.25
C LEU A 975 -24.82 -16.12 -12.48
N ASP A 976 -23.49 -16.20 -12.57
CA ASP A 976 -22.57 -15.24 -11.94
C ASP A 976 -22.86 -13.82 -12.43
N THR A 977 -22.94 -13.63 -13.76
CA THR A 977 -23.15 -12.31 -14.37
C THR A 977 -24.51 -11.70 -13.99
N VAL A 978 -25.60 -12.47 -14.10
CA VAL A 978 -26.94 -11.97 -13.78
C VAL A 978 -27.08 -11.71 -12.28
N PHE A 979 -26.51 -12.58 -11.43
CA PHE A 979 -26.51 -12.39 -9.99
C PHE A 979 -25.73 -11.16 -9.56
N ASP A 980 -24.56 -10.89 -10.15
CA ASP A 980 -23.77 -9.71 -9.81
C ASP A 980 -24.53 -8.41 -10.18
N ILE A 981 -25.22 -8.36 -11.32
CA ILE A 981 -26.10 -7.23 -11.69
C ILE A 981 -27.27 -7.08 -10.69
N ALA A 982 -27.88 -8.20 -10.28
CA ALA A 982 -28.97 -8.22 -9.30
C ALA A 982 -28.51 -7.78 -7.90
N ALA A 983 -27.30 -8.18 -7.48
CA ALA A 983 -26.73 -7.77 -6.21
C ALA A 983 -26.42 -6.27 -6.19
N GLU A 984 -25.97 -5.71 -7.32
CA GLU A 984 -25.62 -4.30 -7.46
C GLU A 984 -26.84 -3.38 -7.52
N HIS A 985 -27.86 -3.76 -8.28
CA HIS A 985 -28.98 -2.87 -8.64
C HIS A 985 -30.35 -3.36 -8.15
N GLY A 986 -30.47 -4.61 -7.71
CA GLY A 986 -31.72 -5.25 -7.29
C GLY A 986 -32.21 -4.87 -5.89
N ASP A 987 -33.48 -5.17 -5.60
CA ASP A 987 -34.01 -5.10 -4.23
C ASP A 987 -33.44 -6.24 -3.39
N ARG A 988 -32.79 -5.88 -2.28
CA ARG A 988 -32.11 -6.82 -1.39
C ARG A 988 -33.04 -7.89 -0.81
N ALA A 989 -34.22 -7.50 -0.36
CA ALA A 989 -35.16 -8.43 0.28
C ALA A 989 -35.70 -9.45 -0.74
N VAL A 990 -35.95 -9.01 -1.97
CA VAL A 990 -36.38 -9.90 -3.06
C VAL A 990 -35.25 -10.86 -3.45
N LEU A 991 -34.00 -10.40 -3.50
CA LEU A 991 -32.86 -11.25 -3.84
C LEU A 991 -32.63 -12.32 -2.76
N GLU A 992 -32.73 -11.95 -1.49
CA GLU A 992 -32.67 -12.90 -0.38
C GLU A 992 -33.79 -13.94 -0.44
N GLN A 993 -34.99 -13.56 -0.87
CA GLN A 993 -36.09 -14.50 -1.08
C GLN A 993 -35.77 -15.51 -2.21
N ILE A 994 -35.27 -15.03 -3.36
CA ILE A 994 -34.86 -15.91 -4.47
C ILE A 994 -33.76 -16.89 -4.00
N ILE A 995 -32.77 -16.39 -3.24
CA ILE A 995 -31.70 -17.24 -2.70
C ILE A 995 -32.28 -18.32 -1.78
N ARG A 996 -33.22 -17.98 -0.88
CA ARG A 996 -33.86 -18.95 0.02
C ARG A 996 -34.61 -20.03 -0.75
N GLU A 997 -35.41 -19.64 -1.75
CA GLU A 997 -36.18 -20.56 -2.59
C GLU A 997 -35.29 -21.51 -3.37
N ARG A 998 -34.27 -20.97 -4.06
CA ARG A 998 -33.29 -21.74 -4.83
C ARG A 998 -32.50 -22.71 -3.94
N THR A 999 -32.10 -22.24 -2.77
CA THR A 999 -31.32 -23.04 -1.84
C THR A 999 -32.13 -24.18 -1.25
N SER A 1000 -33.40 -23.94 -0.87
CA SER A 1000 -34.31 -24.99 -0.39
C SER A 1000 -34.51 -26.07 -1.45
N TYR A 1001 -34.77 -25.65 -2.69
CA TYR A 1001 -34.95 -26.56 -3.83
C TYR A 1001 -33.76 -27.50 -4.04
N TRP A 1002 -32.53 -26.97 -3.98
CA TRP A 1002 -31.33 -27.78 -4.17
C TRP A 1002 -30.99 -28.69 -2.99
N ILE A 1003 -31.31 -28.27 -1.76
CA ILE A 1003 -31.14 -29.12 -0.56
C ILE A 1003 -32.03 -30.36 -0.65
N ASP A 1004 -33.28 -30.21 -1.08
CA ASP A 1004 -34.22 -31.34 -1.19
C ASP A 1004 -33.81 -32.35 -2.27
N ARG A 1005 -33.15 -31.87 -3.36
CA ARG A 1005 -32.68 -32.71 -4.48
C ARG A 1005 -31.29 -33.31 -4.30
N LEU A 1006 -30.51 -32.80 -3.35
CA LEU A 1006 -29.15 -33.26 -3.07
C LEU A 1006 -29.03 -34.79 -2.85
N PRO A 1007 -29.99 -35.47 -2.18
CA PRO A 1007 -29.95 -36.92 -1.98
C PRO A 1007 -30.25 -37.74 -3.25
N GLU A 1008 -30.92 -37.17 -4.25
CA GLU A 1008 -31.48 -37.90 -5.40
C GLU A 1008 -30.48 -38.12 -6.54
N THR A 1009 -29.41 -37.29 -6.62
CA THR A 1009 -28.45 -37.28 -7.73
C THR A 1009 -27.00 -37.06 -7.27
N PRO A 1010 -26.43 -37.97 -6.45
CA PRO A 1010 -25.06 -37.82 -5.99
C PRO A 1010 -24.07 -37.95 -7.16
N GLY A 1011 -23.35 -36.86 -7.47
CA GLY A 1011 -22.20 -36.90 -8.38
C GLY A 1011 -22.36 -36.24 -9.76
N ASP A 1012 -23.49 -35.61 -10.09
CA ASP A 1012 -23.60 -34.81 -11.33
C ASP A 1012 -22.82 -33.49 -11.17
N PRO A 1013 -21.76 -33.25 -11.99
CA PRO A 1013 -20.95 -32.02 -11.90
C PRO A 1013 -21.76 -30.72 -12.08
N SER A 1014 -22.82 -30.75 -12.89
CA SER A 1014 -23.69 -29.59 -13.15
C SER A 1014 -24.50 -29.23 -11.91
N ILE A 1015 -25.05 -30.24 -11.23
CA ILE A 1015 -25.82 -30.08 -9.99
C ILE A 1015 -24.90 -29.59 -8.87
N ILE A 1016 -23.72 -30.20 -8.71
CA ILE A 1016 -22.73 -29.80 -7.70
C ILE A 1016 -22.33 -28.33 -7.89
N SER A 1017 -22.06 -27.90 -9.13
CA SER A 1017 -21.70 -26.52 -9.44
C SER A 1017 -22.82 -25.53 -9.06
N ARG A 1018 -24.10 -25.89 -9.28
CA ARG A 1018 -25.24 -25.04 -8.93
C ARG A 1018 -25.52 -24.99 -7.43
N CYS A 1019 -25.39 -26.12 -6.73
CA CYS A 1019 -25.47 -26.16 -5.27
C CYS A 1019 -24.39 -25.27 -4.66
N LYS A 1020 -23.14 -25.41 -5.13
CA LYS A 1020 -22.00 -24.56 -4.72
C LYS A 1020 -22.30 -23.08 -4.97
N PHE A 1021 -22.81 -22.73 -6.15
CA PHE A 1021 -23.20 -21.37 -6.49
C PHE A 1021 -24.20 -20.78 -5.48
N TRP A 1022 -25.34 -21.45 -5.25
CA TRP A 1022 -26.41 -20.91 -4.39
C TRP A 1022 -26.06 -20.94 -2.91
N PHE A 1023 -25.37 -21.97 -2.43
CA PHE A 1023 -25.02 -22.09 -1.01
C PHE A 1023 -23.97 -21.06 -0.59
N VAL A 1024 -23.00 -20.73 -1.45
CA VAL A 1024 -22.07 -19.62 -1.20
C VAL A 1024 -22.83 -18.29 -1.09
N ARG A 1025 -23.80 -18.06 -1.97
CA ARG A 1025 -24.61 -16.82 -1.94
C ARG A 1025 -25.54 -16.77 -0.73
N ALA A 1026 -26.10 -17.90 -0.32
CA ALA A 1026 -26.82 -18.01 0.94
C ALA A 1026 -25.91 -17.65 2.13
N PHE A 1027 -24.67 -18.14 2.13
CA PHE A 1027 -23.69 -17.82 3.17
C PHE A 1027 -23.37 -16.32 3.26
N TYR A 1028 -23.27 -15.61 2.13
CA TYR A 1028 -23.04 -14.16 2.14
C TYR A 1028 -24.30 -13.35 2.46
N PHE A 1029 -25.42 -13.64 1.80
CA PHE A 1029 -26.60 -12.77 1.78
C PHE A 1029 -27.60 -13.04 2.90
N ILE A 1030 -27.73 -14.27 3.37
CA ILE A 1030 -28.73 -14.64 4.39
C ILE A 1030 -28.13 -14.49 5.79
N GLU A 1031 -28.88 -13.91 6.72
CA GLU A 1031 -28.46 -13.77 8.11
C GLU A 1031 -28.30 -15.14 8.81
N GLY A 1032 -27.27 -15.26 9.66
CA GLY A 1032 -26.93 -16.50 10.34
C GLY A 1032 -26.17 -17.51 9.46
N ILE A 1033 -26.03 -18.74 9.97
CA ILE A 1033 -25.35 -19.86 9.28
C ILE A 1033 -26.32 -21.04 9.26
N SER A 1034 -26.74 -21.45 8.06
CA SER A 1034 -27.58 -22.62 7.86
C SER A 1034 -26.76 -23.91 7.98
N SER A 1035 -26.99 -24.69 9.04
CA SER A 1035 -26.19 -25.89 9.35
C SER A 1035 -26.10 -26.93 8.22
N PRO A 1036 -27.17 -27.26 7.46
CA PRO A 1036 -27.08 -28.25 6.38
C PRO A 1036 -26.22 -27.77 5.19
N GLN A 1037 -26.39 -26.51 4.78
CA GLN A 1037 -25.67 -25.91 3.65
C GLN A 1037 -24.19 -25.74 4.00
N TRP A 1038 -23.92 -25.22 5.20
CA TRP A 1038 -22.56 -25.00 5.67
C TRP A 1038 -21.79 -26.31 5.80
N ARG A 1039 -22.39 -27.36 6.39
CA ARG A 1039 -21.77 -28.69 6.47
C ARG A 1039 -21.44 -29.26 5.10
N TRP A 1040 -22.28 -29.02 4.09
CA TRP A 1040 -21.98 -29.46 2.74
C TRP A 1040 -20.81 -28.70 2.13
N LEU A 1041 -20.78 -27.37 2.28
CA LEU A 1041 -19.68 -26.52 1.82
C LEU A 1041 -18.33 -26.90 2.44
N GLN A 1042 -18.31 -27.32 3.70
CA GLN A 1042 -17.10 -27.78 4.41
C GLN A 1042 -16.47 -29.06 3.82
N THR A 1043 -17.20 -29.83 3.01
CA THR A 1043 -16.68 -31.08 2.40
C THR A 1043 -15.70 -30.84 1.26
N ASP A 1044 -15.67 -29.63 0.68
CA ASP A 1044 -14.77 -29.25 -0.40
C ASP A 1044 -13.68 -28.28 0.11
N PRO A 1045 -12.43 -28.75 0.28
CA PRO A 1045 -11.32 -27.91 0.72
C PRO A 1045 -11.01 -26.74 -0.21
N ASP A 1046 -11.23 -26.91 -1.52
CA ASP A 1046 -10.94 -25.88 -2.51
C ASP A 1046 -11.99 -24.75 -2.49
N LEU A 1047 -13.09 -24.88 -1.71
CA LEU A 1047 -14.10 -23.83 -1.57
C LEU A 1047 -13.50 -22.52 -1.03
N ILE A 1048 -12.51 -22.59 -0.13
CA ILE A 1048 -11.85 -21.39 0.40
C ILE A 1048 -11.30 -20.51 -0.72
N LEU A 1049 -10.83 -21.09 -1.83
CA LEU A 1049 -10.33 -20.35 -2.99
C LEU A 1049 -11.45 -19.64 -3.74
N HIS A 1050 -12.65 -20.22 -3.77
CA HIS A 1050 -13.84 -19.57 -4.35
C HIS A 1050 -14.38 -18.44 -3.47
N LEU A 1051 -14.30 -18.59 -2.14
CA LEU A 1051 -14.57 -17.51 -1.19
C LEU A 1051 -13.51 -16.39 -1.34
N PHE A 1052 -12.25 -16.77 -1.56
CA PHE A 1052 -11.14 -15.85 -1.80
C PHE A 1052 -11.32 -15.04 -3.07
N ASP A 1053 -11.64 -15.67 -4.20
CA ASP A 1053 -11.87 -15.02 -5.50
C ASP A 1053 -12.92 -13.90 -5.45
N ARG A 1054 -13.84 -13.95 -4.48
CA ARG A 1054 -14.87 -12.92 -4.26
C ARG A 1054 -14.49 -11.88 -3.20
N SER A 1055 -13.56 -12.21 -2.31
CA SER A 1055 -13.02 -11.30 -1.28
C SER A 1055 -11.75 -10.55 -1.70
N SER A 1056 -11.08 -11.01 -2.76
CA SER A 1056 -9.80 -10.47 -3.25
C SER A 1056 -10.01 -9.35 -4.29
N LEU A 1057 -9.22 -8.27 -4.18
CA LEU A 1057 -9.26 -7.08 -5.03
C LEU A 1057 -8.97 -7.36 -6.53
N TYR A 1058 -8.44 -8.53 -6.88
CA TYR A 1058 -7.97 -8.84 -8.24
C TYR A 1058 -9.08 -9.29 -9.20
N ARG A 1059 -10.26 -9.66 -8.69
CA ARG A 1059 -11.48 -9.76 -9.48
C ARG A 1059 -12.53 -8.89 -8.83
N ARG A 1060 -12.94 -7.83 -9.55
CA ARG A 1060 -14.07 -6.93 -9.28
C ARG A 1060 -14.85 -7.39 -8.04
N GLN A 1061 -14.65 -6.73 -6.89
CA GLN A 1061 -15.73 -6.73 -5.91
C GLN A 1061 -16.95 -6.20 -6.66
N GLY A 1062 -17.91 -7.08 -6.97
CA GLY A 1062 -19.17 -6.65 -7.55
C GLY A 1062 -19.78 -5.68 -6.55
N HIS A 1063 -19.94 -4.42 -6.94
CA HIS A 1063 -20.70 -3.46 -6.16
C HIS A 1063 -22.02 -4.15 -5.75
N GLY A 1064 -22.36 -4.19 -4.45
CA GLY A 1064 -23.61 -4.82 -3.97
C GLY A 1064 -23.49 -6.14 -3.18
N TRP A 1065 -22.32 -6.78 -3.11
CA TRP A 1065 -22.12 -7.93 -2.21
C TRP A 1065 -21.92 -7.49 -0.74
N PRO A 1066 -22.48 -8.22 0.25
CA PRO A 1066 -22.26 -7.94 1.66
C PRO A 1066 -20.87 -8.41 2.12
N SER A 1067 -20.28 -7.75 3.11
CA SER A 1067 -19.10 -8.27 3.82
C SER A 1067 -19.47 -9.44 4.73
N LEU A 1068 -18.51 -10.34 5.00
CA LEU A 1068 -18.69 -11.38 6.00
C LEU A 1068 -18.81 -10.74 7.40
N THR A 1069 -19.66 -11.32 8.26
CA THR A 1069 -19.73 -10.94 9.68
C THR A 1069 -18.63 -11.62 10.49
N ALA A 1070 -18.37 -11.17 11.72
CA ALA A 1070 -17.41 -11.81 12.62
C ALA A 1070 -17.67 -13.31 12.82
N LEU A 1071 -18.95 -13.68 13.03
CA LEU A 1071 -19.36 -15.08 13.17
C LEU A 1071 -19.13 -15.92 11.91
N LYS A 1072 -19.44 -15.38 10.73
CA LYS A 1072 -19.20 -16.07 9.45
C LYS A 1072 -17.71 -16.21 9.15
N THR A 1073 -16.94 -15.18 9.42
CA THR A 1073 -15.48 -15.18 9.28
C THR A 1073 -14.86 -16.26 10.17
N LYS A 1074 -15.27 -16.32 11.45
CA LYS A 1074 -14.87 -17.38 12.37
C LYS A 1074 -15.23 -18.77 11.83
N ALA A 1075 -16.45 -18.95 11.33
CA ALA A 1075 -16.88 -20.25 10.80
C ALA A 1075 -16.02 -20.72 9.62
N VAL A 1076 -15.64 -19.82 8.71
CA VAL A 1076 -14.71 -20.13 7.61
C VAL A 1076 -13.34 -20.53 8.15
N LEU A 1077 -12.80 -19.78 9.11
CA LEU A 1077 -11.53 -20.10 9.75
C LEU A 1077 -11.56 -21.48 10.42
N ASP A 1078 -12.58 -21.76 11.21
CA ASP A 1078 -12.79 -23.04 11.92
C ASP A 1078 -12.84 -24.25 10.97
N ALA A 1079 -13.39 -24.05 9.77
CA ALA A 1079 -13.58 -25.10 8.77
C ALA A 1079 -12.30 -25.46 8.01
N TYR A 1080 -11.47 -24.46 7.69
CA TYR A 1080 -10.41 -24.62 6.68
C TYR A 1080 -8.98 -24.52 7.22
N VAL A 1081 -8.77 -24.06 8.47
CA VAL A 1081 -7.41 -23.90 9.03
C VAL A 1081 -6.60 -25.19 9.06
N GLU A 1082 -7.21 -26.34 9.36
CA GLU A 1082 -6.52 -27.65 9.35
C GLU A 1082 -6.33 -28.23 7.94
N GLN A 1083 -7.20 -27.84 7.01
CA GLN A 1083 -7.15 -28.32 5.62
C GLN A 1083 -6.03 -27.61 4.84
N TRP A 1084 -5.69 -26.38 5.23
CA TRP A 1084 -4.69 -25.53 4.60
C TRP A 1084 -3.69 -25.02 5.64
N PRO A 1085 -2.64 -25.82 5.95
CA PRO A 1085 -1.67 -25.46 6.97
C PRO A 1085 -0.82 -24.25 6.56
N SER A 1086 -0.12 -23.69 7.55
CA SER A 1086 0.80 -22.56 7.36
C SER A 1086 1.85 -22.84 6.28
N VAL A 1087 2.06 -21.87 5.40
CA VAL A 1087 3.10 -21.87 4.37
C VAL A 1087 3.77 -20.51 4.31
N ASP A 1088 5.06 -20.48 3.97
CA ASP A 1088 5.79 -19.23 3.77
C ASP A 1088 5.18 -18.43 2.62
N LEU A 1089 4.77 -17.19 2.91
CA LEU A 1089 4.11 -16.32 1.95
C LEU A 1089 5.11 -15.32 1.35
N PRO A 1090 5.35 -15.33 0.03
CA PRO A 1090 6.21 -14.32 -0.59
C PRO A 1090 5.53 -12.95 -0.70
N ASP A 1091 6.36 -11.90 -0.76
CA ASP A 1091 5.94 -10.49 -0.85
C ASP A 1091 5.25 -10.14 -2.18
N HIS A 1092 5.54 -10.88 -3.26
CA HIS A 1092 4.91 -10.71 -4.57
C HIS A 1092 4.10 -11.93 -4.99
N TRP A 1093 2.86 -11.72 -5.41
CA TRP A 1093 1.91 -12.77 -5.73
C TRP A 1093 1.00 -12.42 -6.91
N GLY A 1094 0.43 -13.45 -7.54
CA GLY A 1094 -0.46 -13.28 -8.69
C GLY A 1094 -1.39 -14.47 -8.89
N SER A 1095 -2.13 -14.47 -10.00
CA SER A 1095 -3.09 -15.53 -10.34
C SER A 1095 -2.45 -16.93 -10.46
N ASP A 1096 -1.14 -16.98 -10.68
CA ASP A 1096 -0.40 -18.22 -10.89
C ASP A 1096 0.27 -18.75 -9.59
N SER A 1097 0.03 -18.10 -8.44
CA SER A 1097 0.53 -18.58 -7.15
C SER A 1097 -0.06 -19.96 -6.78
N PRO A 1098 0.70 -20.84 -6.11
CA PRO A 1098 0.22 -22.14 -5.65
C PRO A 1098 -1.08 -22.03 -4.85
N LYS A 1099 -1.96 -23.03 -4.99
CA LYS A 1099 -3.24 -23.10 -4.27
C LYS A 1099 -3.07 -22.98 -2.75
N SER A 1100 -2.03 -23.62 -2.19
CA SER A 1100 -1.71 -23.57 -0.76
C SER A 1100 -1.37 -22.16 -0.28
N GLU A 1101 -0.55 -21.41 -1.04
CA GLU A 1101 -0.23 -20.02 -0.72
C GLU A 1101 -1.46 -19.13 -0.77
N ASN A 1102 -2.31 -19.29 -1.80
CA ASN A 1102 -3.52 -18.48 -1.95
C ASN A 1102 -4.54 -18.76 -0.82
N ALA A 1103 -4.73 -20.03 -0.46
CA ALA A 1103 -5.61 -20.42 0.64
C ALA A 1103 -5.10 -19.87 1.98
N TYR A 1104 -3.82 -20.04 2.29
CA TYR A 1104 -3.24 -19.54 3.54
C TYR A 1104 -3.22 -18.01 3.61
N ARG A 1105 -2.96 -17.31 2.50
CA ARG A 1105 -3.16 -15.85 2.40
C ARG A 1105 -4.59 -15.45 2.74
N HIS A 1106 -5.58 -16.18 2.20
CA HIS A 1106 -6.97 -15.88 2.50
C HIS A 1106 -7.29 -16.04 3.99
N ILE A 1107 -6.82 -17.14 4.62
CA ILE A 1107 -6.95 -17.37 6.06
C ILE A 1107 -6.38 -16.19 6.84
N ARG A 1108 -5.15 -15.77 6.53
CA ARG A 1108 -4.52 -14.62 7.19
C ARG A 1108 -5.32 -13.33 6.98
N ASN A 1109 -5.81 -13.08 5.76
CA ASN A 1109 -6.65 -11.91 5.46
C ASN A 1109 -7.98 -11.93 6.23
N LEU A 1110 -8.59 -13.10 6.41
CA LEU A 1110 -9.81 -13.27 7.21
C LEU A 1110 -9.54 -12.97 8.69
N VAL A 1111 -8.40 -13.42 9.24
CA VAL A 1111 -7.98 -13.04 10.59
C VAL A 1111 -7.88 -11.52 10.71
N TRP A 1112 -7.18 -10.86 9.78
CA TRP A 1112 -7.03 -9.39 9.81
C TRP A 1112 -8.34 -8.62 9.58
N SER A 1113 -9.36 -9.24 8.97
CA SER A 1113 -10.68 -8.61 8.79
C SER A 1113 -11.39 -8.31 10.12
N PHE A 1114 -11.05 -9.03 11.20
CA PHE A 1114 -11.60 -8.80 12.53
C PHE A 1114 -11.31 -7.40 13.08
N ASP A 1115 -10.30 -6.69 12.60
CA ASP A 1115 -10.01 -5.31 13.01
C ASP A 1115 -11.08 -4.31 12.53
N SER A 1116 -11.83 -4.66 11.48
CA SER A 1116 -12.87 -3.81 10.88
C SER A 1116 -14.27 -4.04 11.46
N PHE A 1117 -14.49 -5.12 12.20
CA PHE A 1117 -15.79 -5.41 12.82
C PHE A 1117 -16.02 -4.58 14.08
N ASP A 1118 -17.30 -4.44 14.46
CA ASP A 1118 -17.67 -3.84 15.74
C ASP A 1118 -17.08 -4.64 16.90
N PRO A 1119 -16.53 -3.99 17.94
CA PRO A 1119 -15.90 -4.69 19.06
C PRO A 1119 -16.82 -5.70 19.76
N GLU A 1120 -18.12 -5.42 19.89
CA GLU A 1120 -19.07 -6.31 20.56
C GLU A 1120 -19.26 -7.63 19.80
N ASP A 1121 -19.23 -7.57 18.46
CA ASP A 1121 -19.36 -8.75 17.60
C ASP A 1121 -18.02 -9.51 17.42
N ALA A 1122 -16.89 -8.81 17.51
CA ALA A 1122 -15.55 -9.36 17.23
C ALA A 1122 -14.92 -10.08 18.44
N ILE A 1123 -15.09 -9.54 19.65
CA ILE A 1123 -14.36 -9.98 20.85
C ILE A 1123 -14.69 -11.43 21.22
N GLY A 1124 -15.96 -11.84 21.13
CA GLY A 1124 -16.39 -13.21 21.44
C GLY A 1124 -15.72 -14.24 20.53
N PRO A 1125 -15.90 -14.16 19.20
CA PRO A 1125 -15.23 -15.02 18.24
C PRO A 1125 -13.70 -15.03 18.36
N LEU A 1126 -13.06 -13.87 18.57
CA LEU A 1126 -11.61 -13.79 18.74
C LEU A 1126 -11.12 -14.52 20.00
N ALA A 1127 -11.86 -14.41 21.12
CA ALA A 1127 -11.52 -15.13 22.35
C ALA A 1127 -11.63 -16.66 22.17
N GLU A 1128 -12.63 -17.13 21.41
CA GLU A 1128 -12.76 -18.55 21.06
C GLU A 1128 -11.61 -19.03 20.17
N LEU A 1129 -11.22 -18.25 19.16
CA LEU A 1129 -10.08 -18.58 18.28
C LEU A 1129 -8.74 -18.60 19.03
N LEU A 1130 -8.53 -17.69 19.99
CA LEU A 1130 -7.33 -17.66 20.84
C LEU A 1130 -7.25 -18.84 21.84
N ALA A 1131 -8.40 -19.42 22.19
CA ALA A 1131 -8.45 -20.59 23.08
C ALA A 1131 -8.24 -21.92 22.30
N ASP A 1132 -8.33 -21.89 20.97
CA ASP A 1132 -8.25 -23.08 20.12
C ASP A 1132 -6.80 -23.32 19.65
N PRO A 1133 -6.17 -24.45 20.03
CA PRO A 1133 -4.76 -24.72 19.70
C PRO A 1133 -4.49 -24.87 18.20
N ARG A 1134 -5.51 -25.05 17.36
CA ARG A 1134 -5.36 -25.11 15.88
C ARG A 1134 -4.87 -23.77 15.31
N PHE A 1135 -5.04 -22.67 16.04
CA PHE A 1135 -4.67 -21.32 15.61
C PHE A 1135 -3.34 -20.83 16.19
N ASN A 1136 -2.53 -21.70 16.80
CA ASN A 1136 -1.25 -21.32 17.43
C ASN A 1136 -0.33 -20.50 16.50
N ASP A 1137 -0.23 -20.86 15.21
CA ASP A 1137 0.58 -20.13 14.22
C ASP A 1137 0.08 -18.70 13.97
N LEU A 1138 -1.20 -18.45 14.25
CA LEU A 1138 -1.90 -17.17 14.07
C LEU A 1138 -2.16 -16.45 15.40
N HIS A 1139 -1.73 -17.00 16.54
CA HIS A 1139 -1.97 -16.40 17.86
C HIS A 1139 -1.38 -14.99 17.99
N LYS A 1140 -0.24 -14.71 17.35
CA LYS A 1140 0.35 -13.36 17.36
C LYS A 1140 -0.57 -12.34 16.67
N ASP A 1141 -1.06 -12.67 15.48
CA ASP A 1141 -2.03 -11.88 14.72
C ASP A 1141 -3.34 -11.72 15.53
N LEU A 1142 -3.93 -12.82 16.00
CA LEU A 1142 -5.19 -12.81 16.77
C LEU A 1142 -5.09 -12.04 18.08
N GLY A 1143 -4.00 -12.20 18.84
CA GLY A 1143 -3.79 -11.54 20.13
C GLY A 1143 -3.68 -10.03 20.00
N SER A 1144 -2.98 -9.57 18.96
CA SER A 1144 -2.88 -8.14 18.66
C SER A 1144 -4.23 -7.54 18.26
N ILE A 1145 -5.00 -8.23 17.40
CA ILE A 1145 -6.35 -7.78 16.99
C ILE A 1145 -7.30 -7.77 18.19
N TYR A 1146 -7.27 -8.80 19.03
CA TYR A 1146 -8.08 -8.88 20.24
C TYR A 1146 -7.78 -7.72 21.19
N SER A 1147 -6.50 -7.43 21.44
CA SER A 1147 -6.07 -6.28 22.24
C SER A 1147 -6.53 -4.95 21.64
N GLY A 1148 -6.44 -4.80 20.30
CA GLY A 1148 -6.98 -3.65 19.58
C GLY A 1148 -8.49 -3.47 19.77
N GLN A 1149 -9.27 -4.55 19.67
CA GLN A 1149 -10.71 -4.53 19.85
C GLN A 1149 -11.12 -4.22 21.30
N LEU A 1150 -10.38 -4.73 22.29
CA LEU A 1150 -10.59 -4.37 23.69
C LEU A 1150 -10.36 -2.86 23.95
N ARG A 1151 -9.31 -2.28 23.35
CA ARG A 1151 -9.05 -0.83 23.42
C ARG A 1151 -10.20 -0.03 22.78
N LYS A 1152 -10.61 -0.42 21.56
CA LYS A 1152 -11.75 0.20 20.85
C LYS A 1152 -13.02 0.16 21.70
N ARG A 1153 -13.39 -0.99 22.26
CA ARG A 1153 -14.55 -1.14 23.16
C ARG A 1153 -14.45 -0.23 24.40
N SER A 1154 -13.26 -0.13 25.00
CA SER A 1154 -13.05 0.65 26.23
C SER A 1154 -13.25 2.15 26.03
N LEU A 1155 -13.03 2.65 24.80
CA LEU A 1155 -13.18 4.05 24.42
C LEU A 1155 -14.46 4.34 23.62
N GLN A 1156 -15.19 3.32 23.14
CA GLN A 1156 -16.33 3.44 22.22
C GLN A 1156 -17.43 4.41 22.71
N ASN A 1157 -17.70 4.42 24.02
CA ASN A 1157 -18.75 5.26 24.63
C ASN A 1157 -18.16 6.46 25.40
N TYR A 1158 -16.87 6.75 25.26
CA TYR A 1158 -16.23 7.87 25.91
C TYR A 1158 -16.31 9.11 25.02
N GLU A 1159 -16.76 10.22 25.59
CA GLU A 1159 -16.67 11.55 24.97
C GLU A 1159 -15.76 12.43 25.83
N ALA A 1160 -14.76 13.05 25.22
CA ALA A 1160 -13.88 13.97 25.94
C ALA A 1160 -14.69 15.16 26.49
N PRO A 1161 -14.43 15.65 27.72
CA PRO A 1161 -15.07 16.85 28.22
C PRO A 1161 -14.65 18.09 27.41
N ASN A 1162 -15.52 19.10 27.34
CA ASN A 1162 -15.14 20.38 26.71
C ASN A 1162 -14.18 21.19 27.60
N SER A 1163 -13.57 22.23 27.04
CA SER A 1163 -12.56 23.05 27.73
C SER A 1163 -13.06 23.67 29.04
N LYS A 1164 -14.34 24.06 29.11
CA LYS A 1164 -14.94 24.61 30.33
C LYS A 1164 -15.07 23.54 31.41
N GLN A 1165 -15.52 22.34 31.06
CA GLN A 1165 -15.62 21.22 31.99
C GLN A 1165 -14.25 20.77 32.51
N ILE A 1166 -13.23 20.78 31.66
CA ILE A 1166 -11.85 20.53 32.11
C ILE A 1166 -11.37 21.62 33.05
N SER A 1167 -11.67 22.89 32.75
CA SER A 1167 -11.34 24.00 33.65
C SER A 1167 -12.04 23.82 35.00
N ASP A 1168 -13.32 23.49 35.01
CA ASP A 1168 -14.08 23.25 36.25
C ASP A 1168 -13.57 22.03 37.03
N LEU A 1169 -13.15 20.96 36.34
CA LEU A 1169 -12.50 19.79 36.94
C LEU A 1169 -11.20 20.17 37.62
N LEU A 1170 -10.31 20.88 36.92
CA LEU A 1170 -8.98 21.22 37.43
C LEU A 1170 -9.05 22.30 38.51
N ASP A 1171 -9.89 23.32 38.36
CA ASP A 1171 -9.85 24.51 39.22
C ASP A 1171 -10.86 24.43 40.39
N PHE A 1172 -11.95 23.66 40.22
CA PHE A 1172 -13.04 23.57 41.20
C PHE A 1172 -13.36 22.14 41.64
N ASP A 1173 -12.52 21.15 41.32
CA ASP A 1173 -12.70 19.74 41.68
C ASP A 1173 -14.06 19.16 41.24
N SER A 1174 -14.58 19.65 40.10
CA SER A 1174 -15.85 19.19 39.53
C SER A 1174 -15.70 17.82 38.85
N VAL A 1175 -16.79 17.05 38.74
CA VAL A 1175 -16.78 15.78 38.01
C VAL A 1175 -17.21 15.99 36.56
N ALA A 1176 -16.29 15.75 35.63
CA ALA A 1176 -16.50 15.93 34.20
C ALA A 1176 -16.81 14.62 33.43
N THR A 1177 -16.46 13.45 33.97
CA THR A 1177 -16.63 12.16 33.30
C THR A 1177 -17.31 11.13 34.21
N VAL A 1178 -17.87 10.06 33.62
CA VAL A 1178 -18.41 8.92 34.39
C VAL A 1178 -17.32 8.25 35.22
N GLU A 1179 -16.11 8.14 34.67
CA GLU A 1179 -14.96 7.62 35.43
C GLU A 1179 -14.59 8.54 36.60
N GLY A 1180 -14.69 9.86 36.42
CA GLY A 1180 -14.45 10.81 37.50
C GLY A 1180 -15.49 10.68 38.61
N LEU A 1181 -16.75 10.37 38.25
CA LEU A 1181 -17.80 10.09 39.21
C LEU A 1181 -17.48 8.82 40.01
N ARG A 1182 -17.03 7.76 39.34
CA ARG A 1182 -16.62 6.50 39.97
C ARG A 1182 -15.45 6.74 40.92
N GLN A 1183 -14.41 7.44 40.45
CA GLN A 1183 -13.24 7.74 41.25
C GLN A 1183 -13.58 8.58 42.48
N CYS A 1184 -14.46 9.58 42.35
CA CYS A 1184 -14.89 10.40 43.49
C CYS A 1184 -15.60 9.57 44.59
N ILE A 1185 -16.33 8.52 44.21
CA ILE A 1185 -16.96 7.61 45.17
C ILE A 1185 -15.90 6.72 45.82
N ILE A 1186 -14.97 6.18 45.03
CA ILE A 1186 -13.87 5.33 45.53
C ILE A 1186 -13.00 6.11 46.52
N ASP A 1187 -12.65 7.35 46.22
CA ASP A 1187 -11.85 8.22 47.09
C ASP A 1187 -12.54 8.43 48.44
N GLU A 1188 -13.84 8.78 48.47
CA GLU A 1188 -14.56 8.95 49.74
C GLU A 1188 -14.73 7.62 50.50
N LEU A 1189 -14.80 6.48 49.80
CA LEU A 1189 -14.80 5.16 50.45
C LEU A 1189 -13.46 4.85 51.12
N TYR A 1190 -12.33 5.17 50.46
CA TYR A 1190 -11.00 5.04 51.08
C TYR A 1190 -10.82 5.99 52.25
N ASP A 1191 -11.28 7.24 52.13
CA ASP A 1191 -11.27 8.19 53.24
C ASP A 1191 -12.11 7.70 54.42
N PHE A 1192 -13.27 7.10 54.14
CA PHE A 1192 -14.11 6.51 55.18
C PHE A 1192 -13.45 5.29 55.83
N GLN A 1193 -12.79 4.44 55.04
CA GLN A 1193 -12.00 3.32 55.57
C GLN A 1193 -10.87 3.82 56.50
N GLY A 1194 -10.11 4.83 56.08
CA GLY A 1194 -9.08 5.43 56.93
C GLY A 1194 -9.63 6.02 58.23
N ALA A 1195 -10.81 6.64 58.18
CA ALA A 1195 -11.51 7.14 59.37
C ALA A 1195 -12.04 6.03 60.29
N ILE A 1196 -12.28 4.82 59.78
CA ILE A 1196 -12.66 3.65 60.57
C ILE A 1196 -11.44 3.02 61.23
N ASP A 1197 -10.34 2.84 60.48
CA ASP A 1197 -9.15 2.10 60.94
C ASP A 1197 -8.26 2.91 61.90
N GLY A 1198 -8.23 4.24 61.75
CA GLY A 1198 -7.31 5.10 62.50
C GLY A 1198 -7.82 6.51 62.81
N GLY A 1199 -9.12 6.77 62.66
CA GLY A 1199 -9.70 8.09 62.93
C GLY A 1199 -9.75 8.44 64.42
N GLU A 1200 -9.86 9.75 64.72
CA GLU A 1200 -10.02 10.25 66.10
C GLU A 1200 -11.33 9.78 66.77
N PHE A 1201 -12.32 9.43 65.95
CA PHE A 1201 -13.63 8.95 66.39
C PHE A 1201 -13.77 7.45 66.14
N ASN A 1202 -14.50 6.75 67.02
CA ASN A 1202 -14.83 5.33 66.84
C ASN A 1202 -15.95 5.16 65.80
N SER A 1203 -15.66 5.51 64.54
CA SER A 1203 -16.56 5.38 63.40
C SER A 1203 -16.95 3.91 63.17
N GLY A 1204 -16.04 2.98 63.49
CA GLY A 1204 -16.26 1.54 63.42
C GLY A 1204 -17.42 1.05 64.28
N ALA A 1205 -17.63 1.62 65.47
CA ALA A 1205 -18.73 1.24 66.36
C ALA A 1205 -20.13 1.38 65.72
N ARG A 1206 -20.29 2.23 64.70
CA ARG A 1206 -21.57 2.38 63.98
C ARG A 1206 -21.97 1.09 63.25
N PHE A 1207 -21.03 0.22 62.92
CA PHE A 1207 -21.28 -1.06 62.23
C PHE A 1207 -21.63 -2.21 63.20
N PHE A 1208 -21.72 -1.93 64.51
CA PHE A 1208 -22.01 -2.92 65.54
C PHE A 1208 -23.17 -2.48 66.44
N GLU A 1209 -23.97 -3.45 66.87
CA GLU A 1209 -24.99 -3.29 67.92
C GLU A 1209 -24.58 -4.16 69.12
N GLY A 1210 -23.89 -3.54 70.09
CA GLY A 1210 -23.14 -4.26 71.13
C GLY A 1210 -21.91 -4.96 70.54
N ASP A 1211 -21.73 -6.25 70.84
CA ASP A 1211 -20.65 -7.08 70.28
C ASP A 1211 -21.02 -7.77 68.95
N LYS A 1212 -22.18 -7.44 68.36
CA LYS A 1212 -22.68 -8.08 67.13
C LYS A 1212 -22.62 -7.12 65.94
N HIS A 1213 -22.10 -7.62 64.83
CA HIS A 1213 -22.07 -6.88 63.56
C HIS A 1213 -23.49 -6.67 63.01
N LEU A 1214 -23.74 -5.49 62.43
CA LEU A 1214 -25.00 -5.17 61.75
C LEU A 1214 -25.18 -6.00 60.46
N ASN A 1215 -26.41 -6.14 59.98
CA ASN A 1215 -26.68 -6.81 58.71
C ASN A 1215 -26.31 -5.92 57.50
N GLU A 1216 -26.13 -6.55 56.34
CA GLU A 1216 -25.70 -5.92 55.08
C GLU A 1216 -26.47 -4.62 54.79
N ASN A 1217 -27.81 -4.66 54.75
CA ASN A 1217 -28.64 -3.47 54.46
C ASN A 1217 -28.40 -2.30 55.41
N ARG A 1218 -28.19 -2.55 56.72
CA ARG A 1218 -27.90 -1.47 57.68
C ARG A 1218 -26.50 -0.90 57.49
N CYS A 1219 -25.52 -1.74 57.21
CA CYS A 1219 -24.16 -1.30 56.90
C CYS A 1219 -24.11 -0.47 55.61
N THR A 1220 -24.80 -0.93 54.56
CA THR A 1220 -24.97 -0.20 53.29
C THR A 1220 -25.62 1.15 53.53
N SER A 1221 -26.63 1.23 54.40
CA SER A 1221 -27.29 2.50 54.74
C SER A 1221 -26.34 3.48 55.43
N ILE A 1222 -25.46 3.01 56.32
CA ILE A 1222 -24.43 3.84 56.97
C ILE A 1222 -23.45 4.40 55.94
N ILE A 1223 -23.01 3.57 55.00
CA ILE A 1223 -22.11 3.98 53.92
C ILE A 1223 -22.81 5.00 53.00
N ALA A 1224 -24.04 4.71 52.55
CA ALA A 1224 -24.80 5.57 51.66
C ALA A 1224 -25.13 6.93 52.29
N GLU A 1225 -25.45 6.98 53.59
CA GLU A 1225 -25.66 8.22 54.34
C GLU A 1225 -24.39 9.08 54.35
N ARG A 1226 -23.23 8.47 54.63
CA ARG A 1226 -21.94 9.17 54.62
C ARG A 1226 -21.61 9.73 53.24
N LEU A 1227 -21.75 8.92 52.19
CA LEU A 1227 -21.52 9.33 50.81
C LEU A 1227 -22.46 10.49 50.43
N SER A 1228 -23.74 10.42 50.79
CA SER A 1228 -24.71 11.49 50.52
C SER A 1228 -24.28 12.81 51.16
N LEU A 1229 -23.93 12.81 52.44
CA LEU A 1229 -23.52 14.02 53.16
C LEU A 1229 -22.27 14.69 52.57
N LYS A 1230 -21.35 13.90 52.02
CA LYS A 1230 -20.08 14.40 51.49
C LYS A 1230 -20.17 14.81 50.02
N LEU A 1231 -20.90 14.05 49.22
CA LEU A 1231 -20.92 14.20 47.78
C LEU A 1231 -22.03 15.14 47.26
N VAL A 1232 -23.01 15.53 48.10
CA VAL A 1232 -24.04 16.54 47.74
C VAL A 1232 -23.42 17.87 47.32
N SER A 1233 -22.30 18.28 47.94
CA SER A 1233 -21.56 19.49 47.57
C SER A 1233 -20.99 19.46 46.15
N LYS A 1234 -20.89 18.27 45.55
CA LYS A 1234 -20.43 18.02 44.17
C LYS A 1234 -21.59 17.67 43.24
N ASP A 1235 -22.83 18.03 43.57
CA ASP A 1235 -24.02 17.69 42.77
C ASP A 1235 -24.18 16.19 42.48
N ILE A 1236 -23.73 15.33 43.39
CA ILE A 1236 -23.90 13.88 43.30
C ILE A 1236 -25.02 13.45 44.26
N ALA A 1237 -26.08 12.89 43.69
CA ALA A 1237 -27.20 12.37 44.46
C ALA A 1237 -27.00 10.87 44.74
N ILE A 1238 -26.95 10.50 46.02
CA ILE A 1238 -26.94 9.10 46.46
C ILE A 1238 -28.37 8.65 46.75
N THR A 1239 -28.84 7.60 46.07
CA THR A 1239 -30.16 7.01 46.31
C THR A 1239 -30.01 5.56 46.78
N PRO A 1240 -30.30 5.24 48.05
CA PRO A 1240 -30.27 3.88 48.55
C PRO A 1240 -31.42 3.06 47.95
N GLU A 1241 -31.21 1.75 47.85
CA GLU A 1241 -32.27 0.78 47.53
C GLU A 1241 -33.03 1.09 46.21
N HIS A 1242 -32.31 1.61 45.21
CA HIS A 1242 -32.89 2.12 43.97
C HIS A 1242 -33.46 0.99 43.09
N HIS A 1243 -34.71 1.15 42.63
CA HIS A 1243 -35.37 0.20 41.75
C HIS A 1243 -34.90 0.37 40.30
N LEU A 1244 -34.42 -0.72 39.69
CA LEU A 1244 -33.94 -0.78 38.32
C LEU A 1244 -34.90 -1.60 37.43
N LYS A 1245 -34.65 -1.60 36.12
CA LYS A 1245 -35.45 -2.35 35.13
C LYS A 1245 -35.44 -3.86 35.46
N ASN A 1246 -36.56 -4.53 35.22
CA ASN A 1246 -36.79 -5.96 35.49
C ASN A 1246 -36.80 -6.34 36.99
N ASP A 1247 -37.37 -5.50 37.85
CA ASP A 1247 -37.50 -5.73 39.31
C ASP A 1247 -36.18 -6.01 40.05
N LYS A 1248 -35.05 -5.62 39.45
CA LYS A 1248 -33.73 -5.67 40.12
C LYS A 1248 -33.58 -4.47 41.04
N ARG A 1249 -33.05 -4.68 42.24
CA ARG A 1249 -32.76 -3.65 43.23
C ARG A 1249 -31.26 -3.60 43.45
N SER A 1250 -30.68 -2.41 43.40
CA SER A 1250 -29.29 -2.18 43.79
C SER A 1250 -29.22 -1.67 45.22
N ASP A 1251 -28.10 -1.92 45.88
CA ASP A 1251 -27.84 -1.41 47.23
C ASP A 1251 -27.89 0.12 47.32
N PHE A 1252 -27.18 0.81 46.43
CA PHE A 1252 -27.37 2.24 46.22
C PHE A 1252 -26.92 2.67 44.81
N THR A 1253 -27.36 3.85 44.41
CA THR A 1253 -26.93 4.48 43.16
C THR A 1253 -26.37 5.87 43.42
N ALA A 1254 -25.39 6.27 42.62
CA ALA A 1254 -24.88 7.63 42.58
C ALA A 1254 -25.23 8.25 41.22
N ALA A 1255 -25.91 9.40 41.24
CA ALA A 1255 -26.35 10.08 40.03
C ALA A 1255 -25.79 11.50 39.93
N ARG A 1256 -25.36 11.89 38.72
CA ARG A 1256 -24.95 13.26 38.38
C ARG A 1256 -25.34 13.59 36.94
N LEU A 1257 -25.63 14.86 36.66
CA LEU A 1257 -25.81 15.37 35.30
C LEU A 1257 -24.44 15.61 34.65
N ILE A 1258 -24.17 14.94 33.52
CA ILE A 1258 -22.96 15.09 32.72
C ILE A 1258 -23.40 15.25 31.25
N ASN A 1259 -22.97 16.32 30.58
CA ASN A 1259 -23.37 16.65 29.20
C ASN A 1259 -24.90 16.74 29.00
N GLY A 1260 -25.64 17.21 30.01
CA GLY A 1260 -27.11 17.28 29.95
C GLY A 1260 -27.82 15.93 30.12
N GLU A 1261 -27.08 14.83 30.23
CA GLU A 1261 -27.62 13.49 30.50
C GLU A 1261 -27.40 13.12 31.96
N ARG A 1262 -28.43 12.53 32.59
CA ARG A 1262 -28.32 11.98 33.94
C ARG A 1262 -27.54 10.66 33.86
N ARG A 1263 -26.30 10.65 34.33
CA ARG A 1263 -25.48 9.44 34.46
C ARG A 1263 -25.73 8.80 35.82
N LEU A 1264 -25.89 7.48 35.81
CA LEU A 1264 -26.19 6.67 36.99
C LEU A 1264 -25.09 5.62 37.17
N LEU A 1265 -24.40 5.64 38.29
CA LEU A 1265 -23.54 4.55 38.74
C LEU A 1265 -24.33 3.67 39.69
N VAL A 1266 -24.37 2.38 39.37
CA VAL A 1266 -24.99 1.35 40.19
C VAL A 1266 -23.91 0.69 41.03
N THR A 1267 -24.15 0.58 42.35
CA THR A 1267 -23.21 -0.03 43.29
C THR A 1267 -23.89 -1.18 44.01
N GLU A 1268 -23.17 -2.29 44.12
CA GLU A 1268 -23.53 -3.44 44.96
C GLU A 1268 -22.45 -3.59 46.05
N CYS A 1269 -22.85 -3.80 47.28
CA CYS A 1269 -21.99 -3.93 48.45
C CYS A 1269 -21.99 -5.39 48.92
N GLY A 1270 -20.90 -6.13 48.64
CA GLY A 1270 -20.75 -7.50 49.14
C GLY A 1270 -20.17 -7.55 50.56
N PHE A 1271 -20.88 -8.21 51.49
CA PHE A 1271 -20.33 -8.49 52.82
C PHE A 1271 -19.49 -9.78 52.85
N HIS A 1272 -18.18 -9.66 53.03
CA HIS A 1272 -17.31 -10.79 53.35
C HIS A 1272 -16.92 -10.77 54.83
N ALA A 1273 -17.43 -11.75 55.59
CA ALA A 1273 -16.98 -12.00 56.95
C ALA A 1273 -15.55 -12.55 56.91
N ILE A 1274 -14.55 -11.67 56.98
CA ILE A 1274 -13.19 -12.09 57.28
C ILE A 1274 -13.18 -12.48 58.76
N ARG A 1275 -12.92 -13.76 59.01
CA ARG A 1275 -12.85 -14.37 60.34
C ARG A 1275 -11.51 -14.10 61.00
#